data_AF-A0A1Q6NH18-F1
#
_entry.id   AF-A0A1Q6NH18-F1
#
_cell.length_a   1.000
_cell.length_b   1.000
_cell.length_c   1.000
_cell.angle_alpha   90.00
_cell.angle_beta   90.00
_cell.angle_gamma   90.00
#
_symmetry.space_group_name_H-M   'P 1'
#
loop_
_entity.id
_entity.type
_entity.pdbx_description
1 polymer ?
#
loop_
_entity_poly.entity_id
_entity_poly.type
_entity_poly.pdbx_seq_one_letter_code
_entity_poly.pdbx_strand_id
1 'polypeptide(L)'
;MTTVCNNAGSIIANTDANDYYIDVISTTDSSTGGMYRFTLVKDTKGGEIAKDLDGTSKTKEAQSTEQTAKAASIIREYKSDEINVTVTAENETDLPEDAKLQVTAIEKDNKNTAEKYEDVKQQLIDKTTDKSYSIAGFLAYDISFVDNNRNKIEPNGKVQVSIEYNKTAIPEELKNDKNLANTAVTVMHLEEDEEGKVKNIVDMSKNKQLKDIQTNDDKEVKTVEFETESFSTFTITWTSNTSVNTEVNIVSESGEIIELQDSALSNLEVSEGTFNISSITSDDKYNKYCELTDKSGKKYQFDKAVVLDNDKTYNRNNGTQISSLNLHNNSVWYQSQSESEWEYLDDKKVYFVYTEMLSEVETVDSASKGIKIKMIDLASDSQNSSLTNGNTSISLGGGYGNGTIKKNLLERRLGTDGYPIAKNGAKSLSGLFSGATETNNLFIKSIYADTGYYEYSSFENYAYLDTSSSGSTKDFKVYKQIGTPTNEDKYFYKRGNFMPYNSISAGRFSTNKNLYDEDGKALTDTAPRKEEKLYLVNGTPNYYFGMEVSANFVQQKNGQVTQNGKKEPMVYEFNGDDDMWVFIDGILVLDIGGIHDAHSGKINFATGVVSWKDCVTGGTPVESITTIKKLFKEAGYFPDGTVWNDNKVSDYFKGDTFKDYSSHTMRMFYFERGAGASNLHMKFNLPVVPDGSIEVKKELSNTDKEKYANVQFKFKVYAQKSKGDETFEENTYEVLKAAKMADGTAVTFDDDGAFYLKPGQKATFSGLKDNQKYYVEEIGVKSEEYDDIKINDVTYREYKENESEKGKEVRDIRTSKEVAENRRLVVFTNNCSAANKRELRITKAMQEGQMPDGTFSFEIYLTSTEGKLVPYVGPYYLYCVNDRGENKTETIYYKNENGKLRALESGKVEVAGDTDSTGKVAGIPVGYTVSITQILSGTKFKIKEIGLNNQEYKVPTITVSGCKDADTSKEYTAAGTIELGKDASVLVTNRKNYKVIKAEKQWKDSKKSDGTGEENSDFPDLEDDLKPESTILGLYYQNAAQPEQAKQVNATDSTNQWTCEFEVPGNHNLSDYRVREVVKKGENNYNLVDSEEYIKLGDYIYQVTYSEKTEITEGIEEKTVSVVNTLQRGSIEITKNNANKEKLGGAEFKITGLGNYEQTVTTPSGGENKGVITISDLLPGEYVITETKAPANYNLLVNPITAVVGTTEGESTNSGYTVVGDENTYYYDLKMEITNNKLFDMPAAGGGFRATIFGVVIMIIAGGWYGIRKRKRTI
;
A
#
# COMPACT_ATOMS: atom_id res chain seq x y z
N MET A 1 4.93 39.27 3.85
CA MET A 1 3.49 38.95 3.99
C MET A 1 2.88 38.39 2.70
N THR A 2 3.21 38.88 1.51
CA THR A 2 2.62 38.38 0.23
C THR A 2 3.02 36.95 -0.16
N THR A 3 4.10 36.39 0.40
CA THR A 3 4.57 35.02 0.09
C THR A 3 4.02 33.95 1.04
N VAL A 4 3.43 34.33 2.19
CA VAL A 4 2.78 33.39 3.13
C VAL A 4 1.30 33.20 2.79
N CYS A 5 0.67 34.16 2.08
CA CYS A 5 -0.71 34.04 1.62
C CYS A 5 -0.92 33.02 0.48
N ASN A 6 0.12 32.65 -0.29
CA ASN A 6 -0.04 31.71 -1.42
C ASN A 6 0.04 30.22 -1.04
N ASN A 7 0.52 29.87 0.17
CA ASN A 7 0.58 28.48 0.64
C ASN A 7 -0.54 28.09 1.62
N ALA A 8 -1.34 29.05 2.11
CA ALA A 8 -2.54 28.77 2.89
C ALA A 8 -3.79 28.49 2.01
N GLY A 9 -3.73 28.82 0.71
CA GLY A 9 -4.83 28.61 -0.24
C GLY A 9 -5.00 27.18 -0.77
N SER A 10 -4.21 26.21 -0.30
CA SER A 10 -4.27 24.81 -0.77
C SER A 10 -4.95 23.84 0.21
N ILE A 11 -5.39 24.31 1.39
CA ILE A 11 -6.05 23.46 2.39
C ILE A 11 -7.35 24.15 2.80
N ILE A 12 -8.35 24.17 1.92
CA ILE A 12 -9.80 24.15 2.17
C ILE A 12 -10.43 23.98 0.78
N ALA A 13 -10.80 22.75 0.44
CA ALA A 13 -11.85 22.49 -0.54
C ALA A 13 -13.03 21.91 0.26
N ASN A 14 -14.21 22.51 0.09
CA ASN A 14 -15.46 22.33 0.85
C ASN A 14 -15.56 23.01 2.21
N THR A 15 -15.77 24.33 2.24
CA THR A 15 -16.93 24.97 2.90
C THR A 15 -16.93 26.49 2.63
N ASP A 16 -18.12 27.10 2.57
CA ASP A 16 -18.33 28.51 2.18
C ASP A 16 -17.52 29.51 3.03
N ALA A 17 -16.74 30.36 2.36
CA ALA A 17 -15.66 31.17 2.94
C ALA A 17 -16.08 32.55 3.47
N ASN A 18 -17.37 32.80 3.75
CA ASN A 18 -17.86 34.14 4.15
C ASN A 18 -18.05 34.37 5.66
N ASP A 19 -17.83 33.37 6.51
CA ASP A 19 -18.14 33.45 7.95
C ASP A 19 -16.89 33.53 8.86
N TYR A 20 -15.68 33.80 8.36
CA TYR A 20 -14.46 33.79 9.18
C TYR A 20 -13.59 35.04 9.00
N TYR A 21 -13.00 35.56 10.09
CA TYR A 21 -11.91 36.54 10.04
C TYR A 21 -10.68 36.08 10.85
N ILE A 22 -9.52 36.66 10.53
CA ILE A 22 -8.23 36.35 11.15
C ILE A 22 -7.92 37.44 12.19
N ASP A 23 -7.68 37.04 13.43
CA ASP A 23 -7.27 37.95 14.51
C ASP A 23 -5.81 37.69 14.94
N VAL A 24 -5.08 38.75 15.31
CA VAL A 24 -3.64 38.71 15.65
C VAL A 24 -3.44 38.87 17.14
N ILE A 25 -2.92 37.84 17.81
CA ILE A 25 -2.99 37.74 19.28
C ILE A 25 -1.74 38.34 19.98
N SER A 26 -0.60 38.52 19.31
CA SER A 26 0.53 39.31 19.85
C SER A 26 1.63 39.61 18.83
N THR A 27 2.44 40.63 19.11
CA THR A 27 3.74 40.89 18.48
C THR A 27 4.83 40.99 19.57
N THR A 28 6.00 40.39 19.34
CA THR A 28 7.20 40.63 20.15
C THR A 28 8.22 41.44 19.36
N ASP A 29 8.82 42.44 20.02
CA ASP A 29 9.75 43.38 19.43
C ASP A 29 11.05 42.72 18.93
N SER A 30 11.61 43.35 17.91
CA SER A 30 12.55 42.83 16.94
C SER A 30 14.01 42.84 17.41
N SER A 31 14.61 41.66 17.54
CA SER A 31 16.06 41.53 17.36
C SER A 31 16.53 40.17 16.83
N THR A 32 15.70 39.13 16.83
CA THR A 32 16.01 37.85 16.16
C THR A 32 14.72 37.12 15.74
N GLY A 33 14.27 37.32 14.49
CA GLY A 33 13.27 36.50 13.77
C GLY A 33 12.05 35.98 14.57
N GLY A 34 11.01 36.80 14.74
CA GLY A 34 9.77 36.41 15.44
C GLY A 34 8.75 35.64 14.58
N MET A 35 8.03 34.71 15.21
CA MET A 35 6.86 34.00 14.64
C MET A 35 5.55 34.74 14.95
N TYR A 36 4.62 34.75 13.99
CA TYR A 36 3.25 35.25 14.18
C TYR A 36 2.29 34.09 14.46
N ARG A 37 1.42 34.23 15.48
CA ARG A 37 0.27 33.33 15.72
C ARG A 37 -1.02 34.00 15.26
N PHE A 38 -1.82 33.26 14.50
CA PHE A 38 -3.13 33.67 14.00
C PHE A 38 -4.19 32.66 14.45
N THR A 39 -5.41 33.12 14.72
CA THR A 39 -6.57 32.25 14.95
C THR A 39 -7.69 32.60 13.97
N LEU A 40 -8.35 31.58 13.42
CA LEU A 40 -9.56 31.72 12.60
C LEU A 40 -10.79 31.69 13.52
N VAL A 41 -11.61 32.74 13.50
CA VAL A 41 -12.81 32.86 14.33
C VAL A 41 -14.05 32.86 13.43
N LYS A 42 -15.04 32.01 13.75
CA LYS A 42 -16.32 31.91 13.03
C LYS A 42 -17.30 32.97 13.54
N ASP A 43 -17.85 33.77 12.64
CA ASP A 43 -18.90 34.74 12.94
C ASP A 43 -20.24 34.02 13.11
N THR A 44 -20.85 34.16 14.29
CA THR A 44 -22.21 33.69 14.56
C THR A 44 -23.02 34.82 15.17
N LYS A 45 -23.28 35.90 14.41
CA LYS A 45 -24.58 36.60 14.28
C LYS A 45 -24.39 37.96 13.61
N GLY A 46 -25.11 38.18 12.50
CA GLY A 46 -25.17 39.46 11.80
C GLY A 46 -25.71 40.60 12.65
N GLY A 47 -24.97 41.71 12.65
CA GLY A 47 -25.32 43.02 13.19
C GLY A 47 -24.10 43.94 13.04
N GLU A 48 -24.23 44.97 12.21
CA GLU A 48 -23.14 45.82 11.70
C GLU A 48 -22.23 46.42 12.78
N ILE A 49 -20.92 46.40 12.48
CA ILE A 49 -19.85 47.10 13.16
C ILE A 49 -19.58 48.40 12.40
N ALA A 50 -19.56 49.54 13.08
CA ALA A 50 -18.78 50.69 12.63
C ALA A 50 -17.63 50.86 13.63
N LYS A 51 -16.44 50.41 13.20
CA LYS A 51 -15.17 50.84 13.79
C LYS A 51 -14.92 52.28 13.35
N ASP A 52 -14.42 53.10 14.26
CA ASP A 52 -13.33 53.99 13.91
C ASP A 52 -12.20 53.83 14.93
N LEU A 53 -11.04 53.51 14.38
CA LEU A 53 -9.72 53.65 14.98
C LEU A 53 -9.32 55.12 14.90
N ASP A 54 -8.79 55.71 15.96
CA ASP A 54 -7.39 56.16 15.95
C ASP A 54 -6.95 56.62 17.35
N GLY A 55 -5.64 56.53 17.56
CA GLY A 55 -4.99 56.85 18.83
C GLY A 55 -4.92 58.34 19.16
N THR A 56 -4.47 58.56 20.39
CA THR A 56 -4.00 59.83 20.99
C THR A 56 -5.03 60.91 21.27
N SER A 57 -5.33 61.10 22.55
CA SER A 57 -4.91 62.32 23.27
C SER A 57 -5.15 62.18 24.78
N LYS A 58 -4.18 62.62 25.57
CA LYS A 58 -4.42 63.08 26.95
C LYS A 58 -5.36 64.28 26.90
N THR A 59 -6.37 64.32 27.76
CA THR A 59 -6.74 65.54 28.49
C THR A 59 -7.65 65.21 29.66
N LYS A 60 -7.30 65.75 30.83
CA LYS A 60 -8.26 66.11 31.89
C LYS A 60 -9.33 67.02 31.27
N GLU A 61 -10.58 66.90 31.66
CA GLU A 61 -11.23 67.82 32.60
C GLU A 61 -12.75 67.59 32.67
N ALA A 62 -13.25 67.85 33.88
CA ALA A 62 -14.52 68.51 34.16
C ALA A 62 -15.81 67.94 33.56
N GLN A 63 -16.61 67.42 34.49
CA GLN A 63 -18.06 67.53 34.53
C GLN A 63 -18.59 68.74 33.74
N SER A 64 -19.28 68.49 32.64
CA SER A 64 -20.35 69.36 32.16
C SER A 64 -21.67 68.83 32.68
N THR A 65 -22.17 69.51 33.70
CA THR A 65 -23.58 69.53 34.08
C THR A 65 -24.45 69.88 32.87
N GLU A 66 -25.18 68.90 32.35
CA GLU A 66 -26.45 69.14 31.66
C GLU A 66 -27.52 68.27 32.32
N GLN A 67 -28.14 68.93 33.30
CA GLN A 67 -29.34 68.53 33.97
C GLN A 67 -30.51 68.84 33.03
N THR A 68 -30.82 67.93 32.10
CA THR A 68 -32.16 67.87 31.52
C THR A 68 -33.00 67.03 32.47
N ALA A 69 -33.87 67.71 33.19
CA ALA A 69 -34.83 67.15 34.14
C ALA A 69 -35.53 65.92 33.54
N LYS A 70 -35.04 64.72 33.92
CA LYS A 70 -35.83 63.50 33.87
C LYS A 70 -37.02 63.76 34.78
N ALA A 71 -38.22 63.57 34.24
CA ALA A 71 -39.50 63.81 34.88
C ALA A 71 -39.47 63.30 36.32
N ALA A 72 -40.08 64.06 37.25
CA ALA A 72 -40.11 63.73 38.68
C ALA A 72 -40.48 62.26 38.86
N SER A 73 -39.47 61.42 39.13
CA SER A 73 -39.65 60.01 39.44
C SER A 73 -40.54 59.96 40.66
N ILE A 74 -41.64 59.22 40.58
CA ILE A 74 -42.54 59.11 41.73
C ILE A 74 -41.87 58.19 42.73
N ILE A 75 -41.71 58.72 43.94
CA ILE A 75 -40.96 58.08 44.99
C ILE A 75 -41.93 57.53 46.04
N ARG A 76 -41.78 56.26 46.37
CA ARG A 76 -42.38 55.66 47.57
C ARG A 76 -41.25 55.35 48.53
N GLU A 77 -41.29 56.01 49.69
CA GLU A 77 -40.26 55.87 50.72
C GLU A 77 -40.80 55.11 51.92
N TYR A 78 -39.98 54.21 52.44
CA TYR A 78 -40.12 53.61 53.75
C TYR A 78 -38.88 53.98 54.57
N LYS A 79 -39.10 54.54 55.76
CA LYS A 79 -38.02 54.93 56.69
C LYS A 79 -38.22 54.21 58.01
N SER A 80 -37.18 53.51 58.46
CA SER A 80 -37.06 52.96 59.81
C SER A 80 -35.78 53.48 60.48
N ASP A 81 -35.55 53.11 61.74
CA ASP A 81 -34.32 53.45 62.45
C ASP A 81 -33.07 52.76 61.83
N GLU A 82 -33.26 51.70 61.04
CA GLU A 82 -32.18 50.85 60.50
C GLU A 82 -31.90 51.10 59.01
N ILE A 83 -32.95 51.22 58.20
CA ILE A 83 -32.83 51.38 56.74
C ILE A 83 -33.81 52.40 56.18
N ASN A 84 -33.43 52.99 55.05
CA ASN A 84 -34.31 53.77 54.18
C ASN A 84 -34.45 53.01 52.87
N VAL A 85 -35.69 52.61 52.53
CA VAL A 85 -35.99 51.97 51.25
C VAL A 85 -36.74 52.94 50.37
N THR A 86 -36.20 53.16 49.19
CA THR A 86 -36.74 54.07 48.18
C THR A 86 -37.09 53.27 46.94
N VAL A 87 -38.35 53.28 46.54
CA VAL A 87 -38.80 52.72 45.27
C VAL A 87 -39.09 53.85 44.31
N THR A 88 -38.44 53.83 43.16
CA THR A 88 -38.59 54.82 42.09
C THR A 88 -39.09 54.16 40.82
N ALA A 89 -40.01 54.83 40.14
CA ALA A 89 -40.53 54.43 38.84
C ALA A 89 -40.33 55.56 37.82
N GLU A 90 -40.11 55.19 36.56
CA GLU A 90 -40.01 56.16 35.46
C GLU A 90 -41.39 56.72 35.06
N ASN A 91 -42.47 55.92 35.19
CA ASN A 91 -43.85 56.35 34.94
C ASN A 91 -44.73 56.16 36.19
N GLU A 92 -45.72 57.04 36.37
CA GLU A 92 -46.69 56.96 37.48
C GLU A 92 -47.51 55.67 37.46
N THR A 93 -47.78 55.13 36.26
CA THR A 93 -48.56 53.91 36.07
C THR A 93 -47.86 52.63 36.53
N ASP A 94 -46.53 52.66 36.70
CA ASP A 94 -45.74 51.50 37.11
C ASP A 94 -45.82 51.25 38.62
N LEU A 95 -46.35 52.22 39.38
CA LEU A 95 -46.65 52.08 40.81
C LEU A 95 -48.16 51.87 41.02
N PRO A 96 -48.57 51.02 41.96
CA PRO A 96 -49.98 50.86 42.31
C PRO A 96 -50.56 52.12 42.95
N GLU A 97 -51.72 52.55 42.44
CA GLU A 97 -52.45 53.74 42.90
C GLU A 97 -52.97 53.52 44.34
N ASP A 98 -52.89 54.53 45.20
CA ASP A 98 -53.29 54.48 46.63
C ASP A 98 -52.61 53.41 47.52
N ALA A 99 -51.53 52.76 47.06
CA ALA A 99 -50.78 51.79 47.85
C ALA A 99 -49.59 52.41 48.61
N LYS A 100 -49.33 51.91 49.82
CA LYS A 100 -48.18 52.31 50.65
C LYS A 100 -47.07 51.27 50.57
N LEU A 101 -45.82 51.72 50.53
CA LEU A 101 -44.67 50.82 50.60
C LEU A 101 -44.56 50.25 52.02
N GLN A 102 -44.52 48.93 52.13
CA GLN A 102 -44.26 48.20 53.35
C GLN A 102 -42.98 47.38 53.19
N VAL A 103 -42.06 47.58 54.14
CA VAL A 103 -40.84 46.76 54.24
C VAL A 103 -40.83 46.10 55.61
N THR A 104 -40.63 44.79 55.62
CA THR A 104 -40.52 44.00 56.86
C THR A 104 -39.17 43.30 56.86
N ALA A 105 -38.33 43.61 57.84
CA ALA A 105 -37.08 42.88 58.06
C ALA A 105 -37.40 41.44 58.50
N ILE A 106 -36.77 40.47 57.84
CA ILE A 106 -36.90 39.06 58.17
C ILE A 106 -35.69 38.70 59.01
N GLU A 107 -35.91 38.47 60.30
CA GLU A 107 -34.85 38.35 61.31
C GLU A 107 -35.02 37.08 62.13
N LYS A 108 -33.89 36.45 62.47
CA LYS A 108 -33.85 35.22 63.25
C LYS A 108 -34.45 35.36 64.66
N ASP A 109 -34.18 36.49 65.32
CA ASP A 109 -34.55 36.70 66.72
C ASP A 109 -35.90 37.42 66.89
N ASN A 110 -36.59 37.72 65.80
CA ASN A 110 -37.90 38.36 65.79
C ASN A 110 -39.02 37.32 65.73
N LYS A 111 -39.81 37.20 66.81
CA LYS A 111 -40.88 36.18 66.93
C LYS A 111 -41.89 36.16 65.78
N ASN A 112 -42.06 37.27 65.05
CA ASN A 112 -43.02 37.36 63.96
C ASN A 112 -42.42 36.95 62.59
N THR A 113 -41.10 36.93 62.44
CA THR A 113 -40.42 36.62 61.17
C THR A 113 -39.40 35.48 61.27
N ALA A 114 -39.13 34.93 62.46
CA ALA A 114 -38.18 33.85 62.68
C ALA A 114 -38.47 32.57 61.86
N GLU A 115 -39.74 32.17 61.72
CA GLU A 115 -40.12 31.01 60.90
C GLU A 115 -39.84 31.27 59.41
N LYS A 116 -40.13 32.49 58.93
CA LYS A 116 -39.81 32.92 57.56
C LYS A 116 -38.30 33.05 57.32
N TYR A 117 -37.52 33.45 58.34
CA TYR A 117 -36.07 33.52 58.26
C TYR A 117 -35.44 32.15 58.01
N GLU A 118 -35.88 31.11 58.72
CA GLU A 118 -35.38 29.74 58.52
C GLU A 118 -35.82 29.15 57.16
N ASP A 119 -37.02 29.47 56.67
CA ASP A 119 -37.45 29.09 55.31
C ASP A 119 -36.58 29.75 54.23
N VAL A 120 -36.36 31.06 54.31
CA VAL A 120 -35.47 31.81 53.40
C VAL A 120 -34.05 31.24 53.44
N LYS A 121 -33.54 30.94 54.64
CA LYS A 121 -32.22 30.34 54.81
C LYS A 121 -32.12 28.98 54.10
N GLN A 122 -33.11 28.10 54.31
CA GLN A 122 -33.11 26.78 53.69
C GLN A 122 -33.19 26.89 52.16
N GLN A 123 -34.03 27.78 51.63
CA GLN A 123 -34.15 28.02 50.20
C GLN A 123 -32.86 28.55 49.57
N LEU A 124 -32.12 29.43 50.26
CA LEU A 124 -30.81 29.89 49.82
C LEU A 124 -29.76 28.77 49.84
N ILE A 125 -29.78 27.91 50.86
CA ILE A 125 -28.90 26.72 50.93
C ILE A 125 -29.20 25.75 49.79
N ASP A 126 -30.48 25.43 49.57
CA ASP A 126 -30.91 24.52 48.51
C ASP A 126 -30.49 25.03 47.13
N LYS A 127 -30.49 26.35 46.90
CA LYS A 127 -30.00 27.00 45.67
C LYS A 127 -28.51 26.81 45.43
N THR A 128 -27.72 26.48 46.46
CA THR A 128 -26.28 26.23 46.40
C THR A 128 -25.91 24.74 46.31
N THR A 129 -26.89 23.84 46.41
CA THR A 129 -26.67 22.40 46.17
C THR A 129 -26.05 22.20 44.78
N ASP A 130 -24.94 21.48 44.71
CA ASP A 130 -24.12 21.23 43.50
C ASP A 130 -23.44 22.46 42.87
N LYS A 131 -23.21 23.54 43.63
CA LYS A 131 -22.44 24.73 43.18
C LYS A 131 -21.09 24.85 43.89
N SER A 132 -20.14 25.53 43.23
CA SER A 132 -18.79 25.79 43.74
C SER A 132 -18.72 26.87 44.84
N TYR A 133 -19.86 27.25 45.42
CA TYR A 133 -19.96 28.24 46.49
C TYR A 133 -21.07 27.90 47.49
N SER A 134 -20.93 28.36 48.72
CA SER A 134 -21.88 28.28 49.82
C SER A 134 -22.37 29.66 50.25
N ILE A 135 -23.46 29.70 51.03
CA ILE A 135 -24.00 30.91 51.62
C ILE A 135 -23.33 31.14 52.98
N ALA A 136 -22.53 32.20 53.09
CA ALA A 136 -21.83 32.56 54.32
C ALA A 136 -22.75 33.32 55.30
N GLY A 137 -23.70 34.10 54.78
CA GLY A 137 -24.75 34.74 55.56
C GLY A 137 -25.61 35.66 54.70
N PHE A 138 -26.74 36.14 55.25
CA PHE A 138 -27.63 37.05 54.52
C PHE A 138 -28.42 38.01 55.43
N LEU A 139 -28.78 39.16 54.87
CA LEU A 139 -29.81 40.07 55.39
C LEU A 139 -31.04 39.94 54.50
N ALA A 140 -32.26 39.89 55.06
CA ALA A 140 -33.47 39.65 54.29
C ALA A 140 -34.58 40.66 54.59
N TYR A 141 -35.26 41.12 53.54
CA TYR A 141 -36.36 42.07 53.61
C TYR A 141 -37.52 41.62 52.71
N ASP A 142 -38.71 41.53 53.29
CA ASP A 142 -39.98 41.39 52.55
C ASP A 142 -40.43 42.80 52.14
N ILE A 143 -40.32 43.10 50.85
CA ILE A 143 -40.67 44.40 50.27
C ILE A 143 -41.95 44.22 49.48
N SER A 144 -43.01 44.96 49.82
CA SER A 144 -44.31 44.91 49.13
C SER A 144 -45.02 46.26 49.14
N PHE A 145 -45.93 46.47 48.19
CA PHE A 145 -46.94 47.52 48.34
C PHE A 145 -48.17 46.96 49.04
N VAL A 146 -48.86 47.79 49.83
CA VAL A 146 -50.11 47.40 50.47
C VAL A 146 -51.22 48.41 50.25
N ASP A 147 -52.43 47.91 49.98
CA ASP A 147 -53.65 48.73 49.91
C ASP A 147 -54.14 49.18 51.31
N ASN A 148 -55.22 49.95 51.32
CA ASN A 148 -55.88 50.39 52.56
C ASN A 148 -56.41 49.23 53.45
N ASN A 149 -56.52 48.01 52.90
CA ASN A 149 -56.94 46.80 53.61
C ASN A 149 -55.75 45.92 54.04
N ARG A 150 -54.51 46.34 53.77
CA ARG A 150 -53.24 45.63 54.01
C ARG A 150 -53.03 44.37 53.16
N ASN A 151 -53.68 44.27 52.01
CA ASN A 151 -53.36 43.22 51.04
C ASN A 151 -52.10 43.59 50.27
N LYS A 152 -51.20 42.63 50.02
CA LYS A 152 -49.99 42.83 49.21
C LYS A 152 -50.37 43.05 47.73
N ILE A 153 -49.68 43.99 47.10
CA ILE A 153 -49.85 44.38 45.70
C ILE A 153 -48.46 44.47 45.05
N GLU A 154 -48.36 43.92 43.86
CA GLU A 154 -47.16 43.98 43.01
C GLU A 154 -47.02 45.34 42.32
N PRO A 155 -45.80 45.77 41.94
CA PRO A 155 -45.65 46.89 41.04
C PRO A 155 -46.29 46.58 39.68
N ASN A 156 -46.82 47.61 39.01
CA ASN A 156 -47.50 47.47 37.71
C ASN A 156 -46.51 47.46 36.53
N GLY A 157 -45.23 47.66 36.82
CA GLY A 157 -44.14 47.72 35.85
C GLY A 157 -42.79 47.69 36.56
N LYS A 158 -41.73 47.95 35.80
CA LYS A 158 -40.36 47.87 36.30
C LYS A 158 -40.03 49.06 37.21
N VAL A 159 -39.57 48.75 38.42
CA VAL A 159 -39.19 49.75 39.43
C VAL A 159 -37.74 49.55 39.88
N GLN A 160 -37.08 50.64 40.27
CA GLN A 160 -35.77 50.61 40.91
C GLN A 160 -35.94 50.75 42.41
N VAL A 161 -35.39 49.78 43.14
CA VAL A 161 -35.35 49.73 44.60
C VAL A 161 -33.96 50.11 45.06
N SER A 162 -33.86 51.09 45.95
CA SER A 162 -32.63 51.48 46.64
C SER A 162 -32.82 51.28 48.15
N ILE A 163 -31.95 50.47 48.75
CA ILE A 163 -31.89 50.23 50.19
C ILE A 163 -30.62 50.92 50.71
N GLU A 164 -30.80 51.98 51.48
CA GLU A 164 -29.72 52.69 52.16
C GLU A 164 -29.75 52.37 53.65
N TYR A 165 -28.61 51.93 54.18
CA TYR A 165 -28.48 51.57 55.59
C TYR A 165 -27.99 52.78 56.40
N ASN A 166 -28.72 53.14 57.46
CA ASN A 166 -28.40 54.30 58.31
C ASN A 166 -27.03 54.13 59.02
N LYS A 167 -26.60 52.88 59.21
CA LYS A 167 -25.24 52.44 59.60
C LYS A 167 -24.89 51.23 58.74
N THR A 168 -23.62 51.05 58.39
CA THR A 168 -23.19 49.85 57.64
C THR A 168 -23.66 48.58 58.35
N ALA A 169 -24.11 47.60 57.57
CA ALA A 169 -24.78 46.41 58.08
C ALA A 169 -24.14 45.13 57.55
N ILE A 170 -24.15 44.09 58.38
CA ILE A 170 -23.70 42.76 58.02
C ILE A 170 -24.45 41.75 58.91
N PRO A 171 -24.73 40.52 58.43
CA PRO A 171 -25.37 39.49 59.24
C PRO A 171 -24.61 39.25 60.55
N GLU A 172 -25.32 39.06 61.66
CA GLU A 172 -24.71 38.85 62.98
C GLU A 172 -23.73 37.68 63.02
N GLU A 173 -24.00 36.64 62.23
CA GLU A 173 -23.13 35.48 62.07
C GLU A 173 -21.75 35.81 61.47
N LEU A 174 -21.60 36.98 60.83
CA LEU A 174 -20.37 37.41 60.18
C LEU A 174 -19.62 38.54 60.91
N LYS A 175 -20.19 39.21 61.93
CA LYS A 175 -19.59 40.43 62.56
C LYS A 175 -18.21 40.24 63.19
N ASN A 176 -17.76 39.01 63.41
CA ASN A 176 -16.43 38.70 63.95
C ASN A 176 -15.67 37.68 63.08
N ASP A 177 -16.12 37.46 61.84
CA ASP A 177 -15.49 36.50 60.95
C ASP A 177 -14.23 37.11 60.32
N LYS A 178 -13.07 36.53 60.64
CA LYS A 178 -11.77 36.99 60.11
C LYS A 178 -11.62 36.72 58.61
N ASN A 179 -12.53 35.97 58.00
CA ASN A 179 -12.46 35.54 56.59
C ASN A 179 -13.36 36.37 55.65
N LEU A 180 -13.94 37.45 56.16
CA LEU A 180 -14.86 38.35 55.44
C LEU A 180 -14.33 38.88 54.10
N ALA A 181 -13.03 39.20 54.02
CA ALA A 181 -12.40 39.76 52.82
C ALA A 181 -12.59 38.92 51.55
N ASN A 182 -12.83 37.61 51.70
CA ASN A 182 -12.90 36.63 50.61
C ASN A 182 -14.33 36.21 50.25
N THR A 183 -15.32 36.92 50.78
CA THR A 183 -16.73 36.75 50.41
C THR A 183 -17.14 37.72 49.30
N ALA A 184 -18.04 37.27 48.43
CA ALA A 184 -18.70 38.14 47.45
C ALA A 184 -20.12 38.45 47.90
N VAL A 185 -20.53 39.72 47.79
CA VAL A 185 -21.87 40.19 48.17
C VAL A 185 -22.73 40.36 46.92
N THR A 186 -23.93 39.79 46.93
CA THR A 186 -24.92 39.90 45.85
C THR A 186 -26.33 40.10 46.43
N VAL A 187 -27.32 40.30 45.55
CA VAL A 187 -28.74 40.33 45.91
C VAL A 187 -29.43 39.11 45.30
N MET A 188 -30.14 38.35 46.14
CA MET A 188 -31.01 37.26 45.69
C MET A 188 -32.47 37.67 45.86
N HIS A 189 -33.29 37.47 44.82
CA HIS A 189 -34.74 37.68 44.85
C HIS A 189 -35.45 36.33 44.86
N LEU A 190 -36.28 36.08 45.89
CA LEU A 190 -37.07 34.87 46.05
C LEU A 190 -38.46 35.12 45.47
N GLU A 191 -38.59 35.02 44.14
CA GLU A 191 -39.82 35.27 43.40
C GLU A 191 -40.93 34.31 43.86
N GLU A 192 -42.03 34.86 44.36
CA GLU A 192 -43.22 34.13 44.81
C GLU A 192 -44.24 33.95 43.67
N ASP A 193 -45.06 32.90 43.72
CA ASP A 193 -46.21 32.69 42.84
C ASP A 193 -47.49 33.38 43.38
N GLU A 194 -48.61 33.27 42.65
CA GLU A 194 -49.90 33.87 43.05
C GLU A 194 -50.43 33.34 44.41
N GLU A 195 -49.88 32.24 44.93
CA GLU A 195 -50.23 31.63 46.21
C GLU A 195 -49.25 32.02 47.34
N GLY A 196 -48.23 32.84 47.04
CA GLY A 196 -47.22 33.30 47.99
C GLY A 196 -46.12 32.27 48.29
N LYS A 197 -45.93 31.27 47.43
CA LYS A 197 -44.82 30.29 47.55
C LYS A 197 -43.68 30.66 46.63
N VAL A 198 -42.45 30.46 47.10
CA VAL A 198 -41.26 30.77 46.29
C VAL A 198 -41.17 29.80 45.11
N LYS A 199 -41.25 30.36 43.90
CA LYS A 199 -41.17 29.69 42.61
C LYS A 199 -39.74 29.64 42.09
N ASN A 200 -38.97 30.70 42.30
CA ASN A 200 -37.61 30.82 41.78
C ASN A 200 -36.76 31.72 42.67
N ILE A 201 -35.45 31.47 42.66
CA ILE A 201 -34.46 32.29 43.37
C ILE A 201 -33.49 32.84 42.34
N VAL A 202 -33.53 34.15 42.14
CA VAL A 202 -32.78 34.86 41.10
C VAL A 202 -31.59 35.58 41.72
N ASP A 203 -30.38 35.30 41.22
CA ASP A 203 -29.17 36.06 41.53
C ASP A 203 -29.15 37.30 40.65
N MET A 204 -29.46 38.45 41.24
CA MET A 204 -29.66 39.71 40.50
C MET A 204 -28.37 40.24 39.87
N SER A 205 -27.20 39.81 40.37
CA SER A 205 -25.90 40.13 39.75
C SER A 205 -25.73 39.44 38.39
N LYS A 206 -26.11 38.16 38.29
CA LYS A 206 -25.98 37.35 37.07
C LYS A 206 -27.00 37.74 35.99
N ASN A 207 -28.16 38.26 36.41
CA ASN A 207 -29.22 38.71 35.50
C ASN A 207 -29.20 40.23 35.19
N LYS A 208 -28.12 40.95 35.56
CA LYS A 208 -27.96 42.40 35.32
C LYS A 208 -29.08 43.27 35.92
N GLN A 209 -29.78 42.76 36.94
CA GLN A 209 -30.82 43.47 37.68
C GLN A 209 -30.22 44.28 38.84
N LEU A 210 -29.09 43.83 39.40
CA LEU A 210 -28.31 44.60 40.36
C LEU A 210 -27.62 45.78 39.64
N LYS A 211 -27.84 47.00 40.14
CA LYS A 211 -27.29 48.24 39.59
C LYS A 211 -26.04 48.69 40.32
N ASP A 212 -26.12 48.73 41.64
CA ASP A 212 -24.99 49.10 42.48
C ASP A 212 -25.09 48.39 43.83
N ILE A 213 -23.94 48.07 44.40
CA ILE A 213 -23.82 47.59 45.79
C ILE A 213 -22.54 48.15 46.38
N GLN A 214 -22.67 48.97 47.41
CA GLN A 214 -21.53 49.59 48.07
C GLN A 214 -21.29 48.94 49.43
N THR A 215 -20.05 48.50 49.65
CA THR A 215 -19.57 47.92 50.91
C THR A 215 -18.35 48.69 51.41
N ASN A 216 -18.07 48.63 52.71
CA ASN A 216 -16.80 49.13 53.27
C ASN A 216 -15.68 48.06 53.18
N ASP A 217 -14.50 48.39 53.68
CA ASP A 217 -13.34 47.47 53.68
C ASP A 217 -13.61 46.18 54.47
N ASP A 218 -14.50 46.22 55.46
CA ASP A 218 -14.95 45.09 56.27
C ASP A 218 -16.15 44.32 55.65
N LYS A 219 -16.49 44.61 54.38
CA LYS A 219 -17.60 44.00 53.62
C LYS A 219 -18.99 44.20 54.22
N GLU A 220 -19.16 45.19 55.09
CA GLU A 220 -20.46 45.63 55.57
C GLU A 220 -21.16 46.45 54.48
N VAL A 221 -22.43 46.16 54.21
CA VAL A 221 -23.21 46.82 53.17
C VAL A 221 -23.67 48.20 53.62
N LYS A 222 -23.57 49.18 52.72
CA LYS A 222 -23.99 50.57 52.93
C LYS A 222 -25.19 50.94 52.09
N THR A 223 -25.14 50.63 50.79
CA THR A 223 -26.24 50.86 49.86
C THR A 223 -26.36 49.70 48.88
N VAL A 224 -27.60 49.41 48.48
CA VAL A 224 -27.92 48.38 47.48
C VAL A 224 -28.98 48.94 46.54
N GLU A 225 -28.72 48.88 45.24
CA GLU A 225 -29.66 49.32 44.20
C GLU A 225 -29.89 48.21 43.18
N PHE A 226 -31.16 47.88 42.93
CA PHE A 226 -31.54 46.88 41.94
C PHE A 226 -32.88 47.22 41.28
N GLU A 227 -33.12 46.63 40.11
CA GLU A 227 -34.38 46.75 39.37
C GLU A 227 -35.19 45.45 39.48
N THR A 228 -36.50 45.57 39.70
CA THR A 228 -37.42 44.44 39.77
C THR A 228 -38.80 44.79 39.21
N GLU A 229 -39.54 43.77 38.78
CA GLU A 229 -40.94 43.85 38.33
C GLU A 229 -41.89 43.09 39.27
N SER A 230 -41.35 42.44 40.31
CA SER A 230 -42.14 41.82 41.38
C SER A 230 -41.48 42.03 42.74
N PHE A 231 -42.31 42.00 43.77
CA PHE A 231 -42.03 42.38 45.15
C PHE A 231 -42.33 41.21 46.07
N SER A 232 -41.27 40.72 46.71
CA SER A 232 -41.35 39.57 47.61
C SER A 232 -40.19 39.66 48.60
N THR A 233 -39.53 38.53 48.88
CA THR A 233 -38.35 38.51 49.73
C THR A 233 -37.08 38.78 48.92
N PHE A 234 -36.38 39.85 49.27
CA PHE A 234 -35.05 40.15 48.76
C PHE A 234 -34.02 39.90 49.86
N THR A 235 -32.89 39.31 49.48
CA THR A 235 -31.79 39.09 50.41
C THR A 235 -30.50 39.69 49.87
N ILE A 236 -29.72 40.29 50.76
CA ILE A 236 -28.34 40.70 50.52
C ILE A 236 -27.51 39.54 51.05
N THR A 237 -26.79 38.85 50.17
CA THR A 237 -26.21 37.53 50.43
C THR A 237 -24.69 37.57 50.27
N TRP A 238 -23.98 37.07 51.28
CA TRP A 238 -22.54 36.82 51.24
C TRP A 238 -22.29 35.38 50.81
N THR A 239 -21.45 35.17 49.80
CA THR A 239 -21.11 33.86 49.24
C THR A 239 -19.62 33.55 49.40
N SER A 240 -19.28 32.28 49.67
CA SER A 240 -17.90 31.79 49.82
C SER A 240 -17.67 30.59 48.91
N ASN A 241 -16.53 30.51 48.21
CA ASN A 241 -16.25 29.37 47.32
C ASN A 241 -15.90 28.10 48.11
N THR A 242 -16.45 26.96 47.70
CA THR A 242 -16.25 25.63 48.33
C THR A 242 -15.27 24.73 47.56
N SER A 243 -14.90 25.10 46.33
CA SER A 243 -13.81 24.49 45.56
C SER A 243 -13.19 25.49 44.56
N VAL A 244 -11.91 25.29 44.23
CA VAL A 244 -11.18 26.06 43.22
C VAL A 244 -10.39 25.13 42.29
N ASN A 245 -10.31 25.49 41.00
CA ASN A 245 -9.47 24.77 40.04
C ASN A 245 -8.03 25.30 40.08
N THR A 246 -7.08 24.40 40.32
CA THR A 246 -5.64 24.67 40.30
C THR A 246 -5.02 24.03 39.07
N GLU A 247 -4.25 24.79 38.30
CA GLU A 247 -3.53 24.25 37.15
C GLU A 247 -2.41 23.32 37.61
N VAL A 248 -2.34 22.12 37.01
CA VAL A 248 -1.31 21.12 37.29
C VAL A 248 -0.56 20.77 36.00
N ASN A 249 0.76 20.90 36.07
CA ASN A 249 1.65 20.59 34.97
C ASN A 249 2.02 19.09 34.99
N ILE A 250 1.59 18.35 33.97
CA ILE A 250 1.85 16.91 33.87
C ILE A 250 3.15 16.70 33.11
N VAL A 251 4.15 16.21 33.85
CA VAL A 251 5.50 16.02 33.33
C VAL A 251 6.02 14.63 33.66
N SER A 252 6.93 14.14 32.82
CA SER A 252 7.71 12.96 33.13
C SER A 252 8.72 13.26 34.23
N GLU A 253 9.31 12.21 34.79
CA GLU A 253 10.44 12.31 35.72
C GLU A 253 11.70 13.02 35.15
N SER A 254 11.79 13.30 33.85
CA SER A 254 12.85 14.15 33.27
C SER A 254 12.45 15.63 33.15
N GLY A 255 11.18 15.96 33.40
CA GLY A 255 10.63 17.30 33.20
C GLY A 255 10.07 17.54 31.80
N GLU A 256 10.01 16.51 30.95
CA GLU A 256 9.33 16.60 29.66
C GLU A 256 7.82 16.61 29.85
N ILE A 257 7.10 17.42 29.08
CA ILE A 257 5.64 17.49 29.13
C ILE A 257 5.07 16.19 28.56
N ILE A 258 4.16 15.54 29.29
CA ILE A 258 3.45 14.37 28.79
C ILE A 258 2.20 14.84 28.07
N GLU A 259 2.17 14.68 26.75
CA GLU A 259 1.00 15.05 25.96
C GLU A 259 -0.11 14.01 26.08
N LEU A 260 -1.17 14.38 26.80
CA LEU A 260 -2.35 13.52 26.99
C LEU A 260 -3.38 13.69 25.87
N GLN A 261 -4.20 12.65 25.68
CA GLN A 261 -5.37 12.71 24.80
C GLN A 261 -6.51 13.54 25.40
N ASP A 262 -6.64 13.56 26.73
CA ASP A 262 -7.65 14.32 27.46
C ASP A 262 -7.02 15.53 28.16
N SER A 263 -7.35 16.74 27.69
CA SER A 263 -6.87 18.00 28.27
C SER A 263 -7.52 18.34 29.62
N ALA A 264 -8.57 17.62 30.06
CA ALA A 264 -9.23 17.88 31.34
C ALA A 264 -8.35 17.57 32.57
N LEU A 265 -7.23 16.85 32.38
CA LEU A 265 -6.30 16.48 33.44
C LEU A 265 -5.31 17.60 33.81
N SER A 266 -5.27 18.72 33.10
CA SER A 266 -4.41 19.85 33.47
C SER A 266 -5.00 20.73 34.59
N ASN A 267 -6.21 20.42 35.08
CA ASN A 267 -6.91 21.20 36.11
C ASN A 267 -7.37 20.31 37.27
N LEU A 268 -6.75 20.50 38.43
CA LEU A 268 -7.10 19.81 39.67
C LEU A 268 -8.13 20.63 40.45
N GLU A 269 -9.29 20.05 40.71
CA GLU A 269 -10.27 20.64 41.63
C GLU A 269 -9.84 20.39 43.08
N VAL A 270 -9.57 21.47 43.81
CA VAL A 270 -9.25 21.47 45.24
C VAL A 270 -10.46 22.00 46.00
N SER A 271 -11.16 21.12 46.72
CA SER A 271 -12.30 21.47 47.56
C SER A 271 -11.85 21.92 48.96
N GLU A 272 -12.74 22.60 49.69
CA GLU A 272 -12.53 22.97 51.10
C GLU A 272 -12.18 21.74 51.94
N GLY A 273 -11.05 21.82 52.68
CA GLY A 273 -10.42 20.68 53.36
C GLY A 273 -9.09 20.24 52.72
N THR A 274 -8.44 19.25 53.32
CA THR A 274 -7.09 18.80 52.91
C THR A 274 -7.16 17.70 51.85
N PHE A 275 -6.69 18.01 50.64
CA PHE A 275 -6.38 17.04 49.60
C PHE A 275 -4.98 16.45 49.83
N ASN A 276 -4.92 15.21 50.29
CA ASN A 276 -3.64 14.51 50.46
C ASN A 276 -3.18 13.94 49.12
N ILE A 277 -1.94 14.24 48.72
CA ILE A 277 -1.36 13.73 47.46
C ILE A 277 -1.34 12.19 47.46
N SER A 278 -1.21 11.57 48.63
CA SER A 278 -1.28 10.11 48.80
C SER A 278 -2.64 9.49 48.49
N SER A 279 -3.70 10.30 48.28
CA SER A 279 -5.02 9.79 47.90
C SER A 279 -5.15 9.56 46.38
N ILE A 280 -4.17 9.98 45.58
CA ILE A 280 -4.08 9.62 44.16
C ILE A 280 -3.76 8.13 44.06
N THR A 281 -4.81 7.32 44.02
CA THR A 281 -4.76 5.86 43.97
C THR A 281 -5.81 5.34 42.98
N SER A 282 -5.72 4.07 42.60
CA SER A 282 -6.65 3.45 41.65
C SER A 282 -8.10 3.41 42.12
N ASP A 283 -8.34 3.51 43.43
CA ASP A 283 -9.63 3.21 44.06
C ASP A 283 -10.35 4.47 44.59
N ASP A 284 -9.83 5.67 44.31
CA ASP A 284 -10.35 6.95 44.83
C ASP A 284 -10.90 7.85 43.69
N LYS A 285 -11.61 8.93 44.06
CA LYS A 285 -12.16 9.96 43.14
C LYS A 285 -11.10 10.65 42.27
N TYR A 286 -9.82 10.45 42.56
CA TYR A 286 -8.67 10.99 41.83
C TYR A 286 -7.93 9.94 40.98
N ASN A 287 -8.52 8.76 40.76
CA ASN A 287 -7.92 7.67 39.97
C ASN A 287 -7.45 8.10 38.56
N LYS A 288 -8.10 9.09 37.96
CA LYS A 288 -7.72 9.69 36.68
C LYS A 288 -6.31 10.28 36.65
N TYR A 289 -5.75 10.60 37.82
CA TYR A 289 -4.37 11.06 37.98
C TYR A 289 -3.40 9.93 38.33
N CYS A 290 -3.88 8.74 38.71
CA CYS A 290 -3.03 7.63 39.16
C CYS A 290 -2.22 7.01 38.01
N GLU A 291 -2.87 6.81 36.86
CA GLU A 291 -2.24 6.26 35.65
C GLU A 291 -2.64 7.09 34.43
N LEU A 292 -1.67 7.36 33.57
CA LEU A 292 -1.86 8.15 32.35
C LEU A 292 -1.38 7.39 31.14
N THR A 293 -2.02 7.63 30.00
CA THR A 293 -1.54 7.18 28.69
C THR A 293 -1.34 8.39 27.80
N ASP A 294 -0.15 8.55 27.25
CA ASP A 294 0.12 9.65 26.31
C ASP A 294 -0.47 9.35 24.91
N LYS A 295 -0.41 10.35 24.02
CA LYS A 295 -0.91 10.21 22.64
C LYS A 295 -0.24 9.07 21.85
N SER A 296 0.94 8.61 22.24
CA SER A 296 1.66 7.50 21.59
C SER A 296 1.26 6.13 22.12
N GLY A 297 0.41 6.08 23.16
CA GLY A 297 0.00 4.83 23.81
C GLY A 297 0.94 4.38 24.93
N LYS A 298 1.92 5.21 25.32
CA LYS A 298 2.85 4.90 26.41
C LYS A 298 2.21 5.22 27.76
N LYS A 299 2.35 4.30 28.71
CA LYS A 299 1.71 4.36 30.02
C LYS A 299 2.65 4.90 31.09
N TYR A 300 2.10 5.71 31.99
CA TYR A 300 2.80 6.32 33.10
C TYR A 300 2.01 6.16 34.40
N GLN A 301 2.73 6.07 35.50
CA GLN A 301 2.18 6.04 36.86
C GLN A 301 2.60 7.30 37.60
N PHE A 302 1.67 7.85 38.38
CA PHE A 302 1.94 9.00 39.25
C PHE A 302 3.05 8.67 40.24
N ASP A 303 4.07 9.52 40.32
CA ASP A 303 5.19 9.38 41.26
C ASP A 303 5.04 10.35 42.43
N LYS A 304 4.95 11.65 42.14
CA LYS A 304 4.92 12.71 43.16
C LYS A 304 4.38 14.03 42.63
N ALA A 305 4.06 14.92 43.56
CA ALA A 305 3.75 16.32 43.28
C ALA A 305 4.85 17.25 43.78
N VAL A 306 5.20 18.26 42.99
CA VAL A 306 6.26 19.22 43.27
C VAL A 306 5.76 20.64 43.01
N VAL A 307 6.15 21.59 43.85
CA VAL A 307 5.86 23.02 43.68
C VAL A 307 7.14 23.79 43.33
N LEU A 308 7.04 24.71 42.37
CA LEU A 308 8.13 25.61 41.95
C LEU A 308 7.62 27.04 41.77
N ASP A 309 8.52 28.02 41.92
CA ASP A 309 8.25 29.42 41.55
C ASP A 309 7.86 29.53 40.06
N ASN A 310 6.97 30.47 39.73
CA ASN A 310 6.38 30.62 38.39
C ASN A 310 7.39 30.76 37.22
N ASP A 311 8.59 31.27 37.49
CA ASP A 311 9.67 31.49 36.52
C ASP A 311 10.54 30.24 36.27
N LYS A 312 10.35 29.16 37.04
CA LYS A 312 11.12 27.92 36.93
C LYS A 312 10.32 26.79 36.29
N THR A 313 11.02 25.87 35.65
CA THR A 313 10.47 24.62 35.11
C THR A 313 11.08 23.42 35.82
N TYR A 314 10.28 22.36 35.98
CA TYR A 314 10.74 21.13 36.62
C TYR A 314 11.87 20.46 35.81
N ASN A 315 12.95 20.06 36.48
CA ASN A 315 14.11 19.42 35.87
C ASN A 315 14.70 18.27 36.71
N ARG A 316 13.84 17.55 37.45
CA ARG A 316 14.16 16.47 38.39
C ARG A 316 14.85 16.91 39.69
N ASN A 317 15.78 17.84 39.62
CA ASN A 317 16.66 18.22 40.73
C ASN A 317 16.22 19.50 41.45
N ASN A 318 15.05 20.04 41.10
CA ASN A 318 14.52 21.28 41.64
C ASN A 318 13.07 21.13 42.10
N GLY A 319 12.63 22.10 42.91
CA GLY A 319 11.27 22.18 43.45
C GLY A 319 11.07 21.49 44.79
N THR A 320 9.98 21.86 45.46
CA THR A 320 9.60 21.37 46.79
C THR A 320 8.57 20.26 46.64
N GLN A 321 8.89 19.04 47.10
CA GLN A 321 7.94 17.93 47.07
C GLN A 321 6.85 18.14 48.14
N ILE A 322 5.58 17.98 47.75
CA ILE A 322 4.44 18.28 48.61
C ILE A 322 3.70 17.01 49.07
N SER A 323 3.14 17.06 50.28
CA SER A 323 2.32 16.00 50.87
C SER A 323 0.83 16.24 50.65
N SER A 324 0.41 17.50 50.67
CA SER A 324 -1.01 17.88 50.61
C SER A 324 -1.23 19.26 50.01
N LEU A 325 -2.42 19.47 49.44
CA LEU A 325 -3.01 20.77 49.10
C LEU A 325 -4.22 21.02 49.98
N ASN A 326 -4.51 22.27 50.30
CA ASN A 326 -5.68 22.64 51.09
C ASN A 326 -6.28 23.94 50.56
N LEU A 327 -7.60 23.96 50.37
CA LEU A 327 -8.33 25.18 50.13
C LEU A 327 -8.76 25.77 51.47
N HIS A 328 -8.21 26.93 51.82
CA HIS A 328 -8.61 27.71 52.97
C HIS A 328 -8.70 29.18 52.58
N ASN A 329 -9.80 29.84 52.93
CA ASN A 329 -10.01 31.27 52.64
C ASN A 329 -9.87 31.62 51.15
N ASN A 330 -10.51 30.81 50.28
CA ASN A 330 -10.48 30.97 48.81
C ASN A 330 -9.07 30.97 48.19
N SER A 331 -8.09 30.43 48.93
CA SER A 331 -6.69 30.37 48.55
C SER A 331 -6.18 28.95 48.68
N VAL A 332 -5.34 28.52 47.73
CA VAL A 332 -4.73 27.18 47.79
C VAL A 332 -3.42 27.27 48.54
N TRP A 333 -3.28 26.41 49.54
CA TRP A 333 -2.07 26.23 50.32
C TRP A 333 -1.49 24.85 50.04
N TYR A 334 -0.18 24.70 50.14
CA TYR A 334 0.49 23.41 50.08
C TYR A 334 1.26 23.14 51.37
N GLN A 335 1.45 21.87 51.68
CA GLN A 335 2.33 21.41 52.74
C GLN A 335 3.47 20.60 52.11
N SER A 336 4.71 20.87 52.51
CA SER A 336 5.86 20.10 52.03
C SER A 336 5.93 18.72 52.70
N GLN A 337 6.64 17.77 52.09
CA GLN A 337 6.86 16.46 52.74
C GLN A 337 7.85 16.52 53.91
N SER A 338 8.71 17.53 53.95
CA SER A 338 9.78 17.68 54.96
C SER A 338 9.39 18.54 56.16
N GLU A 339 8.37 19.40 56.01
CA GLU A 339 8.00 20.41 57.01
C GLU A 339 6.48 20.40 57.24
N SER A 340 6.05 20.70 58.46
CA SER A 340 4.63 20.67 58.84
C SER A 340 3.88 21.98 58.61
N GLU A 341 4.57 23.04 58.18
CA GLU A 341 3.95 24.36 57.97
C GLU A 341 3.23 24.43 56.61
N TRP A 342 2.16 25.22 56.56
CA TRP A 342 1.39 25.48 55.34
C TRP A 342 1.93 26.73 54.65
N GLU A 343 2.21 26.63 53.37
CA GLU A 343 2.68 27.73 52.52
C GLU A 343 1.65 28.06 51.44
N TYR A 344 1.62 29.34 51.06
CA TYR A 344 0.70 29.86 50.07
C TYR A 344 1.15 29.48 48.65
N LEU A 345 0.20 29.07 47.78
CA LEU A 345 0.51 28.66 46.41
C LEU A 345 0.63 29.82 45.41
N ASP A 346 0.22 31.06 45.74
CA ASP A 346 0.38 32.21 44.81
C ASP A 346 1.78 32.28 44.23
N ASP A 347 1.82 32.69 42.97
CA ASP A 347 3.05 32.86 42.20
C ASP A 347 3.91 31.57 42.05
N LYS A 348 3.31 30.39 42.28
CA LYS A 348 3.96 29.09 42.10
C LYS A 348 3.14 28.14 41.22
N LYS A 349 3.83 27.17 40.62
CA LYS A 349 3.27 26.09 39.77
C LYS A 349 3.32 24.76 40.49
N VAL A 350 2.25 23.98 40.32
CA VAL A 350 2.20 22.57 40.73
C VAL A 350 2.57 21.71 39.53
N TYR A 351 3.46 20.74 39.75
CA TYR A 351 3.86 19.71 38.81
C TYR A 351 3.45 18.34 39.35
N PHE A 352 2.69 17.58 38.58
CA PHE A 352 2.52 16.15 38.79
C PHE A 352 3.54 15.42 37.95
N VAL A 353 4.44 14.73 38.65
CA VAL A 353 5.56 14.01 38.05
C VAL A 353 5.14 12.57 37.88
N TYR A 354 5.34 12.06 36.66
CA TYR A 354 4.96 10.74 36.25
C TYR A 354 6.17 9.93 35.82
N THR A 355 6.09 8.64 36.11
CA THR A 355 7.11 7.66 35.81
C THR A 355 6.58 6.66 34.81
N GLU A 356 7.39 6.30 33.82
CA GLU A 356 7.04 5.28 32.84
C GLU A 356 6.74 3.92 33.50
N MET A 357 5.59 3.34 33.17
CA MET A 357 5.19 2.02 33.64
C MET A 357 5.98 0.92 32.94
N LEU A 358 6.21 -0.18 33.67
CA LEU A 358 6.77 -1.40 33.09
C LEU A 358 5.82 -1.96 32.03
N SER A 359 6.38 -2.38 30.90
CA SER A 359 5.63 -2.94 29.78
C SER A 359 5.97 -4.41 29.61
N GLU A 360 5.00 -5.29 29.80
CA GLU A 360 5.18 -6.73 29.59
C GLU A 360 5.27 -7.07 28.10
N VAL A 361 6.04 -8.09 27.78
CA VAL A 361 6.22 -8.64 26.43
C VAL A 361 5.50 -9.98 26.35
N GLU A 362 4.77 -10.22 25.26
CA GLU A 362 4.15 -11.52 25.06
C GLU A 362 5.19 -12.62 24.88
N THR A 363 4.99 -13.74 25.56
CA THR A 363 5.92 -14.87 25.58
C THR A 363 5.30 -16.16 25.03
N VAL A 364 6.17 -17.12 24.73
CA VAL A 364 5.80 -18.44 24.21
C VAL A 364 5.47 -19.37 25.38
N ASP A 365 4.30 -20.00 25.31
CA ASP A 365 4.00 -21.19 26.09
C ASP A 365 4.93 -22.33 25.64
N SER A 366 6.05 -22.44 26.35
CA SER A 366 7.17 -23.31 26.02
C SER A 366 6.88 -24.76 26.42
N ALA A 367 6.13 -24.93 27.51
CA ALA A 367 5.70 -26.24 28.00
C ALA A 367 4.82 -26.97 26.97
N SER A 368 3.86 -26.30 26.35
CA SER A 368 3.03 -26.93 25.30
C SER A 368 3.81 -27.26 24.01
N LYS A 369 4.98 -26.66 23.81
CA LYS A 369 5.92 -27.01 22.73
C LYS A 369 6.85 -28.17 23.10
N GLY A 370 6.87 -28.60 24.36
CA GLY A 370 7.76 -29.67 24.83
C GLY A 370 9.08 -29.18 25.41
N ILE A 371 9.21 -27.88 25.71
CA ILE A 371 10.37 -27.32 26.42
C ILE A 371 9.98 -27.16 27.88
N LYS A 372 10.70 -27.83 28.77
CA LYS A 372 10.49 -27.75 30.22
C LYS A 372 11.57 -26.91 30.86
N ILE A 373 11.17 -25.96 31.69
CA ILE A 373 12.08 -25.10 32.44
C ILE A 373 11.83 -25.31 33.94
N LYS A 374 12.87 -25.52 34.72
CA LYS A 374 12.79 -25.56 36.18
C LYS A 374 13.74 -24.55 36.79
N MET A 375 13.26 -23.88 37.84
CA MET A 375 14.03 -22.92 38.61
C MET A 375 14.12 -23.37 40.07
N ILE A 376 15.28 -23.18 40.68
CA ILE A 376 15.48 -23.40 42.12
C ILE A 376 16.23 -22.22 42.72
N ASP A 377 15.71 -21.72 43.84
CA ASP A 377 16.38 -20.72 44.66
C ASP A 377 17.35 -21.43 45.62
N LEU A 378 18.60 -21.00 45.65
CA LEU A 378 19.66 -21.68 46.40
C LEU A 378 20.10 -20.83 47.59
N ALA A 379 20.49 -21.49 48.67
CA ALA A 379 20.96 -20.77 49.84
C ALA A 379 22.36 -20.16 49.59
N SER A 380 22.51 -18.88 49.96
CA SER A 380 23.79 -18.19 49.91
C SER A 380 24.74 -18.73 50.98
N ASP A 381 25.83 -19.40 50.59
CA ASP A 381 26.95 -19.70 51.50
C ASP A 381 28.10 -18.72 51.21
N SER A 382 28.07 -17.57 51.88
CA SER A 382 29.09 -16.51 51.75
C SER A 382 30.54 -16.95 52.06
N GLN A 383 30.74 -18.15 52.61
CA GLN A 383 32.04 -18.65 53.06
C GLN A 383 32.62 -19.75 52.16
N ASN A 384 31.83 -20.40 51.30
CA ASN A 384 32.28 -21.51 50.47
C ASN A 384 31.78 -21.38 49.03
N SER A 385 32.64 -21.65 48.05
CA SER A 385 32.31 -21.74 46.62
C SER A 385 31.41 -22.95 46.26
N SER A 386 30.52 -23.34 47.17
CA SER A 386 29.70 -24.55 47.13
C SER A 386 28.23 -24.18 46.96
N LEU A 387 27.53 -24.91 46.09
CA LEU A 387 26.09 -24.82 45.93
C LEU A 387 25.40 -25.58 47.07
N THR A 388 24.41 -24.96 47.70
CA THR A 388 23.68 -25.57 48.83
C THR A 388 22.17 -25.51 48.66
N ASN A 389 21.51 -26.62 48.97
CA ASN A 389 20.06 -26.73 49.06
C ASN A 389 19.69 -27.76 50.15
N GLY A 390 19.11 -27.27 51.25
CA GLY A 390 18.82 -28.10 52.43
C GLY A 390 20.07 -28.81 52.97
N ASN A 391 20.02 -30.15 53.05
CA ASN A 391 21.16 -30.97 53.49
C ASN A 391 22.17 -31.26 52.37
N THR A 392 21.89 -30.84 51.14
CA THR A 392 22.79 -31.04 49.99
C THR A 392 23.79 -29.88 49.94
N SER A 393 25.08 -30.20 49.93
CA SER A 393 26.17 -29.26 49.67
C SER A 393 27.16 -29.88 48.68
N ILE A 394 27.41 -29.19 47.57
CA ILE A 394 28.27 -29.65 46.47
C ILE A 394 29.28 -28.56 46.13
N SER A 395 30.56 -28.93 46.16
CA SER A 395 31.66 -28.06 45.76
C SER A 395 32.13 -28.41 44.35
N LEU A 396 31.90 -27.52 43.39
CA LEU A 396 32.33 -27.71 42.00
C LEU A 396 33.81 -27.34 41.77
N GLY A 397 34.38 -26.48 42.63
CA GLY A 397 35.65 -25.82 42.35
C GLY A 397 35.51 -24.70 41.30
N GLY A 398 36.59 -24.37 40.58
CA GLY A 398 36.54 -23.43 39.46
C GLY A 398 36.21 -21.97 39.84
N GLY A 399 36.95 -21.39 40.79
CA GLY A 399 36.76 -19.98 41.18
C GLY A 399 37.13 -18.96 40.09
N TYR A 400 36.74 -17.69 40.30
CA TYR A 400 36.80 -16.60 39.30
C TYR A 400 38.14 -16.51 38.55
N GLY A 401 39.25 -16.44 39.29
CA GLY A 401 40.58 -16.26 38.71
C GLY A 401 40.68 -14.94 37.93
N ASN A 402 40.66 -15.01 36.60
CA ASN A 402 40.83 -13.90 35.66
C ASN A 402 39.63 -13.73 34.70
N GLY A 403 38.46 -14.27 35.08
CA GLY A 403 37.23 -14.15 34.29
C GLY A 403 37.08 -15.16 33.14
N THR A 404 38.02 -16.11 32.94
CA THR A 404 37.92 -17.12 31.87
C THR A 404 37.12 -18.36 32.28
N ILE A 405 36.58 -19.08 31.29
CA ILE A 405 35.88 -20.37 31.47
C ILE A 405 36.76 -21.39 32.21
N LYS A 406 36.18 -22.19 33.12
CA LYS A 406 36.81 -23.32 33.82
C LYS A 406 36.17 -24.65 33.40
N LYS A 407 36.87 -25.36 32.52
CA LYS A 407 36.39 -26.63 31.96
C LYS A 407 36.61 -27.82 32.90
N ASN A 408 35.93 -28.92 32.59
CA ASN A 408 36.17 -30.24 33.19
C ASN A 408 35.85 -30.32 34.69
N LEU A 409 34.88 -29.53 35.16
CA LEU A 409 34.35 -29.59 36.54
C LEU A 409 33.38 -30.76 36.74
N LEU A 410 32.74 -31.21 35.66
CA LEU A 410 31.74 -32.27 35.66
C LEU A 410 32.23 -33.50 34.90
N GLU A 411 31.68 -34.66 35.24
CA GLU A 411 31.79 -35.85 34.41
C GLU A 411 31.16 -35.62 33.03
N ARG A 412 31.72 -36.28 32.01
CA ARG A 412 31.25 -36.13 30.62
C ARG A 412 29.87 -36.75 30.36
N ARG A 413 29.37 -37.55 31.31
CA ARG A 413 28.07 -38.23 31.21
C ARG A 413 27.22 -37.88 32.42
N LEU A 414 25.93 -37.66 32.19
CA LEU A 414 24.93 -37.52 33.26
C LEU A 414 24.87 -38.80 34.12
N GLY A 415 24.51 -38.62 35.39
CA GLY A 415 24.17 -39.73 36.28
C GLY A 415 22.91 -40.46 35.82
N THR A 416 22.64 -41.61 36.44
CA THR A 416 21.41 -42.39 36.18
C THR A 416 20.14 -41.67 36.63
N ASP A 417 20.27 -40.69 37.52
CA ASP A 417 19.22 -39.74 37.91
C ASP A 417 19.02 -38.61 36.89
N GLY A 418 19.85 -38.57 35.83
CA GLY A 418 19.80 -37.59 34.77
C GLY A 418 20.42 -36.24 35.13
N TYR A 419 21.08 -36.10 36.28
CA TYR A 419 21.74 -34.84 36.63
C TYR A 419 23.26 -34.93 36.44
N PRO A 420 23.95 -33.80 36.28
CA PRO A 420 25.40 -33.82 36.14
C PRO A 420 26.08 -34.34 37.42
N ILE A 421 27.25 -34.95 37.26
CA ILE A 421 28.07 -35.42 38.38
C ILE A 421 29.29 -34.52 38.50
N ALA A 422 29.46 -33.88 39.65
CA ALA A 422 30.66 -33.11 39.96
C ALA A 422 31.87 -34.04 40.09
N LYS A 423 32.98 -33.74 39.40
CA LYS A 423 34.22 -34.52 39.55
C LYS A 423 34.79 -34.40 40.95
N ASN A 424 34.70 -33.20 41.51
CA ASN A 424 35.12 -32.97 42.89
C ASN A 424 34.10 -33.61 43.84
N GLY A 425 34.50 -34.70 44.48
CA GLY A 425 33.67 -35.46 45.42
C GLY A 425 32.70 -36.47 44.78
N ALA A 426 32.66 -36.59 43.45
CA ALA A 426 31.84 -37.56 42.71
C ALA A 426 30.34 -37.56 43.10
N LYS A 427 29.77 -36.36 43.30
CA LYS A 427 28.37 -36.18 43.72
C LYS A 427 27.48 -35.71 42.57
N SER A 428 26.29 -36.30 42.45
CA SER A 428 25.25 -35.82 41.54
C SER A 428 24.67 -34.48 42.01
N LEU A 429 24.38 -33.60 41.06
CA LEU A 429 23.73 -32.31 41.28
C LEU A 429 22.22 -32.42 41.53
N SER A 430 21.62 -33.61 41.43
CA SER A 430 20.17 -33.81 41.60
C SER A 430 19.63 -33.28 42.93
N GLY A 431 20.38 -33.44 44.02
CA GLY A 431 20.00 -32.94 45.34
C GLY A 431 19.88 -31.41 45.43
N LEU A 432 20.49 -30.66 44.49
CA LEU A 432 20.35 -29.20 44.41
C LEU A 432 19.04 -28.77 43.78
N PHE A 433 18.43 -29.61 42.93
CA PHE A 433 17.12 -29.35 42.32
C PHE A 433 15.95 -29.94 43.12
N SER A 434 16.19 -30.40 44.35
CA SER A 434 15.12 -30.85 45.24
C SER A 434 14.17 -29.69 45.52
N GLY A 435 12.88 -29.84 45.18
CA GLY A 435 11.87 -28.80 45.32
C GLY A 435 11.88 -27.74 44.21
N ALA A 436 12.58 -27.98 43.10
CA ALA A 436 12.59 -27.05 41.97
C ALA A 436 11.19 -26.78 41.44
N THR A 437 10.93 -25.53 41.10
CA THR A 437 9.66 -25.03 40.58
C THR A 437 9.64 -25.20 39.07
N GLU A 438 8.59 -25.82 38.53
CA GLU A 438 8.37 -25.81 37.07
C GLU A 438 7.93 -24.43 36.62
N THR A 439 8.50 -23.96 35.51
CA THR A 439 8.29 -22.61 35.02
C THR A 439 7.99 -22.57 33.52
N ASN A 440 7.37 -21.49 33.07
CA ASN A 440 7.00 -21.28 31.67
C ASN A 440 7.09 -19.81 31.26
N ASN A 441 6.81 -19.51 29.99
CA ASN A 441 6.64 -18.15 29.48
C ASN A 441 7.89 -17.26 29.53
N LEU A 442 9.07 -17.83 29.27
CA LEU A 442 10.35 -17.09 29.22
C LEU A 442 10.69 -16.50 27.83
N PHE A 443 10.43 -17.25 26.75
CA PHE A 443 10.85 -16.86 25.39
C PHE A 443 9.91 -15.86 24.73
N ILE A 444 10.44 -14.94 23.94
CA ILE A 444 9.66 -13.88 23.31
C ILE A 444 8.84 -14.41 22.11
N LYS A 445 7.53 -14.16 22.10
CA LYS A 445 6.59 -14.70 21.11
C LYS A 445 6.77 -14.12 19.71
N SER A 446 7.01 -12.81 19.60
CA SER A 446 7.25 -12.14 18.32
C SER A 446 8.51 -12.67 17.64
N ILE A 447 9.61 -12.83 18.39
CA ILE A 447 10.86 -13.39 17.87
C ILE A 447 10.63 -14.81 17.32
N TYR A 448 9.91 -15.65 18.05
CA TYR A 448 9.59 -17.01 17.58
C TYR A 448 8.73 -16.99 16.31
N ALA A 449 7.72 -16.13 16.21
CA ALA A 449 6.87 -16.01 15.02
C ALA A 449 7.67 -15.57 13.78
N ASP A 450 8.55 -14.58 13.95
CA ASP A 450 9.30 -13.98 12.85
C ASP A 450 10.48 -14.85 12.40
N THR A 451 11.18 -15.47 13.35
CA THR A 451 12.49 -16.10 13.12
C THR A 451 12.53 -17.59 13.40
N GLY A 452 11.62 -18.10 14.23
CA GLY A 452 11.64 -19.49 14.72
C GLY A 452 12.47 -19.80 15.91
N TYR A 453 13.16 -18.79 16.44
CA TYR A 453 13.99 -18.97 17.59
C TYR A 453 13.17 -18.80 18.87
N TYR A 454 13.34 -19.75 19.78
CA TYR A 454 13.09 -19.54 21.18
C TYR A 454 14.24 -18.70 21.72
N GLU A 455 13.97 -17.44 22.02
CA GLU A 455 14.99 -16.46 22.40
C GLU A 455 14.54 -15.65 23.62
N TYR A 456 15.44 -15.54 24.59
CA TYR A 456 15.35 -14.62 25.73
C TYR A 456 16.74 -14.03 25.95
N SER A 457 16.81 -12.71 26.19
CA SER A 457 18.06 -12.00 26.47
C SER A 457 17.85 -11.00 27.60
N SER A 458 18.64 -11.12 28.67
CA SER A 458 18.63 -10.17 29.78
C SER A 458 19.13 -8.78 29.38
N PHE A 459 19.88 -8.69 28.26
CA PHE A 459 20.35 -7.44 27.68
C PHE A 459 19.24 -6.69 26.93
N GLU A 460 18.17 -7.40 26.56
CA GLU A 460 17.03 -6.82 25.86
C GLU A 460 15.75 -6.78 26.70
N ASN A 461 15.63 -7.64 27.72
CA ASN A 461 14.41 -7.81 28.51
C ASN A 461 14.72 -8.19 29.95
N TYR A 462 13.89 -7.76 30.89
CA TYR A 462 13.98 -8.21 32.28
C TYR A 462 12.93 -9.29 32.57
N ALA A 463 13.37 -10.48 33.01
CA ALA A 463 12.47 -11.56 33.40
C ALA A 463 12.47 -11.77 34.92
N TYR A 464 11.27 -11.86 35.49
CA TYR A 464 11.01 -12.14 36.90
C TYR A 464 10.08 -13.34 37.03
N LEU A 465 10.40 -14.27 37.91
CA LEU A 465 9.56 -15.43 38.19
C LEU A 465 8.41 -15.03 39.11
N ASP A 466 7.19 -15.04 38.60
CA ASP A 466 6.02 -14.66 39.39
C ASP A 466 5.56 -15.81 40.30
N THR A 467 5.99 -15.75 41.56
CA THR A 467 5.62 -16.73 42.58
C THR A 467 4.26 -16.44 43.23
N SER A 468 3.54 -15.38 42.84
CA SER A 468 2.25 -15.01 43.46
C SER A 468 1.08 -15.92 43.05
N SER A 469 1.20 -16.64 41.94
CA SER A 469 0.18 -17.56 41.43
C SER A 469 0.10 -18.85 42.26
N SER A 470 -1.08 -19.46 42.40
CA SER A 470 -1.29 -20.70 43.18
C SER A 470 -1.12 -22.00 42.39
N GLY A 471 -0.70 -21.93 41.12
CA GLY A 471 -0.49 -23.09 40.23
C GLY A 471 0.79 -23.88 40.51
N SER A 472 0.86 -25.12 40.03
CA SER A 472 2.05 -26.00 40.10
C SER A 472 3.19 -25.53 39.19
N THR A 473 2.85 -24.85 38.09
CA THR A 473 3.79 -24.18 37.18
C THR A 473 3.72 -22.68 37.43
N LYS A 474 4.86 -22.00 37.50
CA LYS A 474 4.96 -20.54 37.65
C LYS A 474 5.37 -19.88 36.33
N ASP A 475 4.88 -18.69 36.07
CA ASP A 475 5.20 -17.98 34.83
C ASP A 475 6.28 -16.93 35.07
N PHE A 476 7.17 -16.77 34.09
CA PHE A 476 8.00 -15.57 34.00
C PHE A 476 7.15 -14.39 33.53
N LYS A 477 7.22 -13.28 34.27
CA LYS A 477 6.86 -11.95 33.79
C LYS A 477 8.07 -11.36 33.09
N VAL A 478 7.94 -11.11 31.79
CA VAL A 478 9.02 -10.56 30.96
C VAL A 478 8.68 -9.14 30.55
N TYR A 479 9.54 -8.20 30.91
CA TYR A 479 9.38 -6.79 30.62
C TYR A 479 10.27 -6.35 29.45
N LYS A 480 9.83 -5.32 28.71
CA LYS A 480 10.63 -4.66 27.65
C LYS A 480 11.85 -3.94 28.23
N GLN A 481 11.70 -3.42 29.45
CA GLN A 481 12.75 -2.73 30.18
C GLN A 481 13.83 -3.73 30.64
N ILE A 482 15.01 -3.19 30.95
CA ILE A 482 16.16 -3.93 31.46
C ILE A 482 16.48 -3.51 32.90
N GLY A 483 16.97 -4.46 33.69
CA GLY A 483 17.23 -4.26 35.12
C GLY A 483 18.66 -4.53 35.53
N THR A 484 19.06 -4.02 36.69
CA THR A 484 20.38 -4.17 37.30
C THR A 484 20.23 -4.33 38.81
N PRO A 485 21.06 -5.16 39.48
CA PRO A 485 20.89 -5.47 40.89
C PRO A 485 21.40 -4.38 41.84
N THR A 486 22.28 -3.49 41.39
CA THR A 486 22.95 -2.51 42.27
C THR A 486 23.37 -1.24 41.54
N ASN A 487 23.71 -0.21 42.34
CA ASN A 487 24.27 1.06 41.88
C ASN A 487 25.81 1.06 41.84
N GLU A 488 26.45 -0.07 42.09
CA GLU A 488 27.90 -0.18 41.98
C GLU A 488 28.39 0.17 40.58
N ASP A 489 29.47 0.95 40.51
CA ASP A 489 30.06 1.44 39.26
C ASP A 489 30.94 0.36 38.60
N LYS A 490 30.31 -0.71 38.10
CA LYS A 490 30.97 -1.80 37.37
C LYS A 490 30.32 -2.01 36.01
N TYR A 491 31.11 -2.36 35.00
CA TYR A 491 30.63 -2.44 33.62
C TYR A 491 29.47 -3.44 33.44
N PHE A 492 29.49 -4.55 34.18
CA PHE A 492 28.46 -5.59 34.12
C PHE A 492 27.14 -5.22 34.82
N TYR A 493 27.12 -4.16 35.63
CA TYR A 493 25.90 -3.54 36.17
C TYR A 493 25.41 -2.35 35.33
N LYS A 494 26.13 -2.02 34.25
CA LYS A 494 25.80 -0.99 33.25
C LYS A 494 25.24 -1.63 31.98
N ARG A 495 24.49 -2.72 32.15
CA ARG A 495 23.77 -3.49 31.13
C ARG A 495 22.69 -4.33 31.83
N GLY A 496 21.79 -4.93 31.06
CA GLY A 496 20.70 -5.72 31.64
C GLY A 496 21.16 -7.04 32.26
N ASN A 497 20.68 -7.34 33.47
CA ASN A 497 20.99 -8.54 34.26
C ASN A 497 19.78 -9.47 34.42
N PHE A 498 20.04 -10.77 34.58
CA PHE A 498 19.03 -11.80 34.80
C PHE A 498 18.86 -12.08 36.29
N MET A 499 17.83 -11.52 36.91
CA MET A 499 17.60 -11.64 38.36
C MET A 499 16.21 -12.24 38.61
N PRO A 500 16.02 -13.56 38.36
CA PRO A 500 14.69 -14.18 38.26
C PRO A 500 13.89 -14.15 39.57
N TYR A 501 14.55 -14.03 40.72
CA TYR A 501 13.91 -13.98 42.04
C TYR A 501 13.70 -12.56 42.59
N ASN A 502 14.07 -11.53 41.83
CA ASN A 502 13.84 -10.14 42.22
C ASN A 502 12.95 -9.45 41.21
N SER A 503 11.85 -8.84 41.65
CA SER A 503 11.02 -8.01 40.78
C SER A 503 11.67 -6.65 40.54
N ILE A 504 11.22 -5.94 39.50
CA ILE A 504 11.47 -4.50 39.31
C ILE A 504 10.15 -3.73 39.46
N SER A 505 10.23 -2.44 39.76
CA SER A 505 9.06 -1.56 39.87
C SER A 505 9.29 -0.27 39.08
N ALA A 506 8.20 0.29 38.56
CA ALA A 506 8.22 1.61 37.94
C ALA A 506 8.89 2.63 38.87
N GLY A 507 9.79 3.47 38.33
CA GLY A 507 10.35 4.62 39.07
C GLY A 507 11.58 4.31 39.90
N ARG A 508 11.85 3.03 40.13
CA ARG A 508 13.02 2.58 40.86
C ARG A 508 14.18 2.37 39.89
N PHE A 509 14.88 3.44 39.57
CA PHE A 509 16.03 3.40 38.65
C PHE A 509 17.37 3.26 39.37
N SER A 510 18.32 2.64 38.69
CA SER A 510 19.72 2.67 39.08
C SER A 510 20.36 4.03 38.74
N THR A 511 21.43 4.38 39.46
CA THR A 511 22.33 5.46 39.06
C THR A 511 23.17 5.09 37.83
N ASN A 512 23.24 3.80 37.48
CA ASN A 512 23.86 3.31 36.26
C ASN A 512 22.94 3.48 35.05
N LYS A 513 23.56 3.55 33.86
CA LYS A 513 22.90 3.53 32.55
C LYS A 513 23.38 2.33 31.73
N ASN A 514 22.61 1.96 30.72
CA ASN A 514 23.01 0.93 29.76
C ASN A 514 24.15 1.44 28.85
N LEU A 515 25.34 0.88 29.01
CA LEU A 515 26.56 1.35 28.34
C LEU A 515 27.38 0.24 27.69
N TYR A 516 27.06 -1.03 27.95
CA TYR A 516 27.82 -2.18 27.45
C TYR A 516 26.91 -3.22 26.79
N ASP A 517 27.41 -3.88 25.75
CA ASP A 517 26.75 -5.02 25.12
C ASP A 517 26.96 -6.33 25.89
N GLU A 518 26.43 -7.43 25.36
CA GLU A 518 26.52 -8.77 25.94
C GLU A 518 27.96 -9.29 26.07
N ASP A 519 28.84 -8.93 25.12
CA ASP A 519 30.26 -9.29 25.12
C ASP A 519 31.09 -8.37 26.05
N GLY A 520 30.45 -7.40 26.71
CA GLY A 520 31.11 -6.48 27.65
C GLY A 520 31.84 -5.32 26.96
N LYS A 521 31.56 -5.06 25.68
CA LYS A 521 32.12 -3.95 24.92
C LYS A 521 31.22 -2.71 25.05
N ALA A 522 31.84 -1.54 25.08
CA ALA A 522 31.11 -0.28 25.17
C ALA A 522 30.22 -0.05 23.94
N LEU A 523 28.97 0.38 24.19
CA LEU A 523 27.99 0.69 23.15
C LEU A 523 28.39 1.93 22.34
N THR A 524 28.23 1.83 21.03
CA THR A 524 28.43 2.95 20.08
C THR A 524 27.38 4.03 20.26
N ASP A 525 27.66 5.27 19.86
CA ASP A 525 26.70 6.39 19.93
C ASP A 525 25.41 6.15 19.13
N THR A 526 25.46 5.26 18.13
CA THR A 526 24.29 4.86 17.32
C THR A 526 23.55 3.65 17.87
N ALA A 527 23.98 3.05 18.99
CA ALA A 527 23.34 1.87 19.54
C ALA A 527 21.95 2.26 20.08
N PRO A 528 20.86 1.56 19.71
CA PRO A 528 19.49 2.00 20.00
C PRO A 528 19.18 2.20 21.49
N ARG A 529 19.87 1.46 22.36
CA ARG A 529 19.62 1.38 23.80
C ARG A 529 20.73 2.01 24.64
N LYS A 530 21.67 2.72 24.02
CA LYS A 530 22.74 3.40 24.75
C LYS A 530 22.12 4.47 25.66
N GLU A 531 22.65 4.56 26.88
CA GLU A 531 22.19 5.45 27.93
C GLU A 531 20.77 5.21 28.44
N GLU A 532 20.12 4.12 28.01
CA GLU A 532 18.83 3.71 28.57
C GLU A 532 18.94 3.49 30.08
N LYS A 533 17.90 3.90 30.80
CA LYS A 533 17.83 3.75 32.26
C LYS A 533 17.72 2.27 32.61
N LEU A 534 18.46 1.86 33.63
CA LEU A 534 18.36 0.52 34.19
C LEU A 534 17.45 0.55 35.42
N TYR A 535 16.53 -0.42 35.51
CA TYR A 535 15.67 -0.57 36.67
C TYR A 535 16.40 -1.29 37.79
N LEU A 536 16.42 -0.71 38.99
CA LEU A 536 17.06 -1.32 40.15
C LEU A 536 16.11 -2.37 40.74
N VAL A 537 16.62 -3.57 40.97
CA VAL A 537 15.82 -4.68 41.52
C VAL A 537 15.27 -4.36 42.92
N ASN A 538 14.12 -4.96 43.23
CA ASN A 538 13.47 -4.89 44.53
C ASN A 538 14.07 -5.89 45.53
N GLY A 539 14.09 -5.50 46.80
CA GLY A 539 14.65 -6.32 47.88
C GLY A 539 16.16 -6.47 47.80
N THR A 540 16.67 -7.51 48.46
CA THR A 540 18.08 -7.89 48.40
C THR A 540 18.34 -8.67 47.12
N PRO A 541 19.32 -8.26 46.28
CA PRO A 541 19.68 -9.01 45.07
C PRO A 541 20.03 -10.48 45.38
N ASN A 542 19.40 -11.40 44.65
CA ASN A 542 19.65 -12.83 44.78
C ASN A 542 20.52 -13.35 43.63
N TYR A 543 21.75 -13.74 43.97
CA TYR A 543 22.74 -14.27 43.03
C TYR A 543 22.97 -15.79 43.17
N TYR A 544 22.02 -16.51 43.77
CA TYR A 544 22.17 -17.94 44.04
C TYR A 544 20.94 -18.68 43.53
N PHE A 545 21.03 -19.26 42.34
CA PHE A 545 19.95 -20.04 41.77
C PHE A 545 20.44 -21.10 40.78
N GLY A 546 19.57 -22.07 40.50
CA GLY A 546 19.77 -23.05 39.45
C GLY A 546 18.61 -23.03 38.44
N MET A 547 18.94 -23.21 37.17
CA MET A 547 18.01 -23.33 36.06
C MET A 547 18.30 -24.63 35.29
N GLU A 548 17.25 -25.42 35.08
CA GLU A 548 17.27 -26.57 34.17
C GLU A 548 16.37 -26.27 32.97
N VAL A 549 16.87 -26.44 31.75
CA VAL A 549 16.04 -26.44 30.53
C VAL A 549 16.19 -27.78 29.87
N SER A 550 15.08 -28.44 29.55
CA SER A 550 15.09 -29.73 28.86
C SER A 550 14.11 -29.75 27.70
N ALA A 551 14.50 -30.42 26.61
CA ALA A 551 13.62 -30.62 25.46
C ALA A 551 14.04 -31.87 24.68
N ASN A 552 13.06 -32.56 24.11
CA ASN A 552 13.28 -33.59 23.11
C ASN A 552 13.19 -32.95 21.73
N PHE A 553 14.15 -33.23 20.84
CA PHE A 553 14.19 -32.67 19.49
C PHE A 553 14.58 -33.73 18.47
N VAL A 554 14.33 -33.44 17.19
CA VAL A 554 14.70 -34.33 16.09
C VAL A 554 15.73 -33.67 15.20
N GLN A 555 16.82 -34.38 14.89
CA GLN A 555 17.78 -33.94 13.88
C GLN A 555 17.08 -33.93 12.51
N GLN A 556 16.79 -32.75 11.96
CA GLN A 556 16.16 -32.66 10.64
C GLN A 556 17.16 -33.02 9.55
N LYS A 557 16.68 -33.20 8.32
CA LYS A 557 17.53 -33.45 7.17
C LYS A 557 18.60 -32.37 7.01
N ASN A 558 19.86 -32.79 6.98
CA ASN A 558 21.05 -31.93 6.96
C ASN A 558 21.19 -30.98 8.17
N GLY A 559 20.49 -31.26 9.28
CA GLY A 559 20.44 -30.38 10.44
C GLY A 559 19.87 -29.00 10.14
N GLN A 560 18.91 -28.92 9.22
CA GLN A 560 18.25 -27.67 8.84
C GLN A 560 16.75 -27.74 9.07
N VAL A 561 16.18 -26.68 9.65
CA VAL A 561 14.74 -26.51 9.85
C VAL A 561 14.20 -25.51 8.83
N THR A 562 12.99 -25.76 8.31
CA THR A 562 12.31 -24.80 7.43
C THR A 562 11.42 -23.89 8.27
N GLN A 563 11.72 -22.59 8.26
CA GLN A 563 10.98 -21.53 8.92
C GLN A 563 10.53 -20.50 7.88
N ASN A 564 9.25 -20.14 7.83
CA ASN A 564 8.75 -19.08 6.93
C ASN A 564 9.19 -19.27 5.45
N GLY A 565 9.26 -20.53 5.00
CA GLY A 565 9.69 -20.90 3.64
C GLY A 565 11.21 -20.93 3.41
N LYS A 566 12.03 -20.57 4.41
CA LYS A 566 13.50 -20.56 4.34
C LYS A 566 14.09 -21.72 5.13
N LYS A 567 15.12 -22.38 4.58
CA LYS A 567 15.90 -23.40 5.29
C LYS A 567 17.01 -22.74 6.10
N GLU A 568 16.98 -22.93 7.42
CA GLU A 568 17.96 -22.40 8.36
C GLU A 568 18.66 -23.54 9.10
N PRO A 569 19.96 -23.39 9.45
CA PRO A 569 20.64 -24.34 10.32
C PRO A 569 19.91 -24.46 11.66
N MET A 570 19.83 -25.68 12.18
CA MET A 570 19.48 -25.92 13.57
C MET A 570 20.64 -25.50 14.46
N VAL A 571 20.40 -24.59 15.38
CA VAL A 571 21.42 -23.99 16.26
C VAL A 571 20.89 -23.81 17.68
N TYR A 572 21.82 -23.95 18.62
CA TYR A 572 21.68 -23.50 20.00
C TYR A 572 22.80 -22.50 20.30
N GLU A 573 22.47 -21.37 20.90
CA GLU A 573 23.38 -20.29 21.28
C GLU A 573 23.09 -19.86 22.73
N PHE A 574 24.16 -19.52 23.43
CA PHE A 574 24.13 -19.03 24.81
C PHE A 574 25.15 -17.91 24.97
N ASN A 575 24.82 -16.88 25.74
CA ASN A 575 25.74 -15.92 26.32
C ASN A 575 25.30 -15.65 27.77
N GLY A 576 26.23 -15.79 28.71
CA GLY A 576 25.94 -15.60 30.13
C GLY A 576 27.18 -15.81 30.98
N ASP A 577 27.13 -15.32 32.20
CA ASP A 577 28.14 -15.53 33.25
C ASP A 577 27.77 -16.70 34.13
N ASP A 578 28.79 -17.35 34.68
CA ASP A 578 28.72 -18.49 35.58
C ASP A 578 27.84 -19.68 35.12
N ASP A 579 27.94 -20.76 35.89
CA ASP A 579 28.19 -22.07 35.28
C ASP A 579 27.10 -22.49 34.29
N MET A 580 27.46 -22.77 33.04
CA MET A 580 26.55 -23.31 32.02
C MET A 580 27.08 -24.59 31.37
N TRP A 581 26.22 -25.60 31.31
CA TRP A 581 26.48 -26.87 30.63
C TRP A 581 25.30 -27.34 29.79
N VAL A 582 25.57 -27.77 28.55
CA VAL A 582 24.59 -28.45 27.70
C VAL A 582 24.97 -29.89 27.50
N PHE A 583 24.05 -30.79 27.83
CA PHE A 583 24.13 -32.21 27.58
C PHE A 583 23.17 -32.59 26.44
N ILE A 584 23.67 -33.35 25.47
CA ILE A 584 22.86 -33.99 24.43
C ILE A 584 22.96 -35.50 24.61
N ASP A 585 21.81 -36.17 24.73
CA ASP A 585 21.71 -37.62 25.00
C ASP A 585 22.55 -38.06 26.21
N GLY A 586 22.60 -37.20 27.22
CA GLY A 586 23.37 -37.40 28.44
C GLY A 586 24.88 -37.21 28.32
N ILE A 587 25.40 -36.79 27.16
CA ILE A 587 26.81 -36.45 26.96
C ILE A 587 27.01 -34.94 27.01
N LEU A 588 28.03 -34.47 27.75
CA LEU A 588 28.40 -33.05 27.82
C LEU A 588 28.91 -32.55 26.46
N VAL A 589 28.15 -31.65 25.83
CA VAL A 589 28.46 -31.11 24.50
C VAL A 589 29.01 -29.69 24.56
N LEU A 590 28.48 -28.84 25.43
CA LEU A 590 28.97 -27.47 25.65
C LEU A 590 29.29 -27.27 27.13
N ASP A 591 30.53 -26.83 27.40
CA ASP A 591 31.07 -26.64 28.76
C ASP A 591 31.60 -25.21 28.89
N ILE A 592 30.74 -24.35 29.47
CA ILE A 592 31.04 -22.99 29.91
C ILE A 592 30.88 -22.97 31.44
N GLY A 593 31.54 -23.90 32.12
CA GLY A 593 31.54 -23.97 33.58
C GLY A 593 32.56 -23.05 34.23
N GLY A 594 32.48 -22.94 35.55
CA GLY A 594 33.31 -22.09 36.39
C GLY A 594 32.66 -20.77 36.73
N ILE A 595 33.28 -20.07 37.67
CA ILE A 595 32.99 -18.66 37.93
C ILE A 595 33.81 -17.83 36.91
N HIS A 596 33.16 -17.03 36.07
CA HIS A 596 33.74 -16.29 34.95
C HIS A 596 32.85 -15.12 34.48
N ASP A 597 33.41 -14.19 33.70
CA ASP A 597 32.59 -13.13 33.06
C ASP A 597 31.67 -13.73 31.98
N ALA A 598 30.71 -12.96 31.44
CA ALA A 598 29.82 -13.48 30.41
C ALA A 598 30.57 -13.98 29.15
N HIS A 599 30.32 -15.24 28.76
CA HIS A 599 30.95 -15.89 27.61
C HIS A 599 29.90 -16.51 26.69
N SER A 600 30.24 -16.60 25.39
CA SER A 600 29.34 -17.14 24.37
C SER A 600 29.66 -18.59 24.01
N GLY A 601 28.63 -19.40 23.74
CA GLY A 601 28.76 -20.74 23.18
C GLY A 601 27.70 -21.04 22.12
N LYS A 602 28.05 -21.92 21.19
CA LYS A 602 27.21 -22.28 20.05
C LYS A 602 27.35 -23.75 19.68
N ILE A 603 26.21 -24.38 19.38
CA ILE A 603 26.13 -25.72 18.79
C ILE A 603 25.42 -25.58 17.44
N ASN A 604 26.09 -25.95 16.35
CA ASN A 604 25.52 -25.99 15.01
C ASN A 604 25.26 -27.44 14.60
N PHE A 605 23.98 -27.83 14.55
CA PHE A 605 23.57 -29.19 14.23
C PHE A 605 23.58 -29.49 12.72
N ALA A 606 23.73 -28.49 11.86
CA ALA A 606 23.93 -28.73 10.42
C ALA A 606 25.35 -29.21 10.11
N THR A 607 26.35 -28.59 10.75
CA THR A 607 27.78 -28.90 10.53
C THR A 607 28.34 -29.86 11.59
N GLY A 608 27.71 -29.93 12.76
CA GLY A 608 28.22 -30.62 13.93
C GLY A 608 29.27 -29.82 14.70
N VAL A 609 29.55 -28.58 14.31
CA VAL A 609 30.53 -27.71 14.99
C VAL A 609 29.96 -27.22 16.33
N VAL A 610 30.78 -27.33 17.37
CA VAL A 610 30.53 -26.71 18.67
C VAL A 610 31.62 -25.65 18.87
N SER A 611 31.25 -24.40 19.14
CA SER A 611 32.19 -23.33 19.42
C SER A 611 31.87 -22.60 20.72
N TRP A 612 32.89 -21.99 21.31
CA TRP A 612 32.76 -21.09 22.46
C TRP A 612 33.82 -20.00 22.36
N LYS A 613 33.48 -18.82 22.88
CA LYS A 613 34.40 -17.70 23.02
C LYS A 613 34.82 -17.57 24.47
N ASP A 614 36.10 -17.34 24.70
CA ASP A 614 36.68 -17.18 26.04
C ASP A 614 37.72 -16.05 26.01
N CYS A 615 37.80 -15.28 27.10
CA CYS A 615 38.82 -14.26 27.31
C CYS A 615 39.00 -13.93 28.77
N VAL A 616 40.16 -13.34 29.07
CA VAL A 616 40.38 -12.68 30.36
C VAL A 616 39.51 -11.42 30.45
N THR A 617 39.13 -11.01 31.66
CA THR A 617 38.33 -9.80 31.91
C THR A 617 38.88 -8.58 31.16
N GLY A 618 38.02 -7.93 30.37
CA GLY A 618 38.36 -6.77 29.53
C GLY A 618 39.23 -7.07 28.29
N GLY A 619 39.53 -8.35 28.02
CA GLY A 619 40.26 -8.81 26.84
C GLY A 619 39.38 -8.97 25.60
N THR A 620 40.00 -9.35 24.48
CA THR A 620 39.28 -9.71 23.25
C THR A 620 38.89 -11.19 23.28
N PRO A 621 37.60 -11.54 23.09
CA PRO A 621 37.14 -12.93 23.04
C PRO A 621 37.86 -13.74 21.95
N VAL A 622 38.35 -14.93 22.29
CA VAL A 622 38.97 -15.89 21.36
C VAL A 622 38.04 -17.07 21.15
N GLU A 623 37.69 -17.36 19.89
CA GLU A 623 36.85 -18.50 19.54
C GLU A 623 37.67 -19.81 19.51
N SER A 624 37.11 -20.85 20.12
CA SER A 624 37.59 -22.22 20.05
C SER A 624 36.50 -23.14 19.50
N ILE A 625 36.88 -24.19 18.78
CA ILE A 625 35.95 -25.10 18.10
C ILE A 625 36.25 -26.58 18.38
N THR A 626 35.21 -27.42 18.36
CA THR A 626 35.24 -28.88 18.34
C THR A 626 34.03 -29.40 17.56
N THR A 627 33.77 -30.72 17.58
CA THR A 627 32.57 -31.29 16.95
C THR A 627 31.78 -32.17 17.89
N ILE A 628 30.46 -32.27 17.67
CA ILE A 628 29.54 -33.15 18.41
C ILE A 628 30.08 -34.58 18.39
N LYS A 629 30.38 -35.12 17.20
CA LYS A 629 30.92 -36.48 17.06
C LYS A 629 32.19 -36.70 17.87
N LYS A 630 33.12 -35.74 17.89
CA LYS A 630 34.36 -35.85 18.66
C LYS A 630 34.08 -35.92 20.16
N LEU A 631 33.13 -35.12 20.66
CA LEU A 631 32.73 -35.11 22.07
C LEU A 631 32.09 -36.44 22.50
N PHE A 632 31.24 -37.03 21.65
CA PHE A 632 30.68 -38.37 21.90
C PHE A 632 31.77 -39.46 21.88
N LYS A 633 32.71 -39.39 20.94
CA LYS A 633 33.87 -40.31 20.90
C LYS A 633 34.72 -40.21 22.16
N GLU A 634 34.99 -39.00 22.64
CA GLU A 634 35.73 -38.76 23.88
C GLU A 634 34.98 -39.24 25.12
N ALA A 635 33.65 -39.15 25.12
CA ALA A 635 32.82 -39.70 26.19
C ALA A 635 32.75 -41.24 26.16
N GLY A 636 32.99 -41.86 25.00
CA GLY A 636 33.02 -43.32 24.84
C GLY A 636 31.64 -43.96 24.69
N TYR A 637 30.61 -43.19 24.33
CA TYR A 637 29.23 -43.67 24.16
C TYR A 637 28.57 -43.08 22.92
N PHE A 638 27.59 -43.80 22.37
CA PHE A 638 26.67 -43.33 21.33
C PHE A 638 25.44 -42.63 21.95
N PRO A 639 24.65 -41.89 21.14
CA PRO A 639 23.38 -41.28 21.55
C PRO A 639 22.39 -42.21 22.29
N ASP A 640 22.36 -43.50 21.95
CA ASP A 640 21.49 -44.48 22.63
C ASP A 640 22.07 -45.00 23.96
N GLY A 641 23.22 -44.48 24.40
CA GLY A 641 23.91 -44.90 25.61
C GLY A 641 24.74 -46.18 25.47
N THR A 642 24.83 -46.78 24.28
CA THR A 642 25.72 -47.93 24.03
C THR A 642 27.19 -47.50 23.94
N VAL A 643 28.11 -48.40 24.26
CA VAL A 643 29.56 -48.11 24.22
C VAL A 643 30.00 -47.83 22.78
N TRP A 644 30.84 -46.80 22.62
CA TRP A 644 31.38 -46.39 21.33
C TRP A 644 32.08 -47.55 20.61
N ASN A 645 31.78 -47.70 19.32
CA ASN A 645 32.40 -48.67 18.43
C ASN A 645 32.60 -48.03 17.07
N ASP A 646 33.85 -47.91 16.61
CA ASP A 646 34.18 -47.24 15.35
C ASP A 646 33.44 -47.83 14.13
N ASN A 647 33.00 -49.10 14.19
CA ASN A 647 32.24 -49.77 13.13
C ASN A 647 30.75 -49.38 13.07
N LYS A 648 30.20 -48.74 14.12
CA LYS A 648 28.78 -48.34 14.21
C LYS A 648 28.56 -46.84 14.06
N VAL A 649 29.62 -46.07 13.79
CA VAL A 649 29.55 -44.60 13.75
C VAL A 649 28.50 -44.08 12.76
N SER A 650 28.36 -44.71 11.60
CA SER A 650 27.37 -44.35 10.57
C SER A 650 25.92 -44.58 10.99
N ASP A 651 25.68 -45.37 12.04
CA ASP A 651 24.34 -45.63 12.54
C ASP A 651 23.77 -44.41 13.28
N TYR A 652 24.64 -43.54 13.81
CA TYR A 652 24.29 -42.40 14.67
C TYR A 652 24.75 -41.04 14.13
N PHE A 653 25.79 -40.98 13.28
CA PHE A 653 26.38 -39.74 12.80
C PHE A 653 26.45 -39.66 11.27
N LYS A 654 26.19 -38.46 10.74
CA LYS A 654 26.42 -38.06 9.35
C LYS A 654 27.51 -36.98 9.33
N GLY A 655 28.70 -37.34 8.88
CA GLY A 655 29.86 -36.45 8.99
C GLY A 655 30.25 -36.25 10.46
N ASP A 656 30.21 -35.00 10.93
CA ASP A 656 30.48 -34.59 12.31
C ASP A 656 29.21 -34.25 13.13
N THR A 657 28.03 -34.36 12.50
CA THR A 657 26.73 -34.15 13.13
C THR A 657 25.92 -35.44 13.26
N PHE A 658 24.79 -35.38 13.95
CA PHE A 658 23.86 -36.51 14.09
C PHE A 658 23.26 -36.94 12.75
N LYS A 659 22.83 -38.20 12.69
CA LYS A 659 22.15 -38.76 11.52
C LYS A 659 20.82 -38.06 11.26
N ASP A 660 20.45 -37.92 9.99
CA ASP A 660 19.15 -37.32 9.65
C ASP A 660 18.00 -38.14 10.26
N TYR A 661 17.00 -37.43 10.80
CA TYR A 661 15.80 -37.94 11.44
C TYR A 661 15.98 -38.72 12.75
N SER A 662 17.17 -38.68 13.38
CA SER A 662 17.34 -39.25 14.72
C SER A 662 16.73 -38.36 15.82
N SER A 663 16.11 -39.00 16.82
CA SER A 663 15.62 -38.34 18.03
C SER A 663 16.76 -38.09 19.01
N HIS A 664 16.71 -36.95 19.72
CA HIS A 664 17.70 -36.56 20.71
C HIS A 664 17.05 -35.85 21.90
N THR A 665 17.72 -35.87 23.04
CA THR A 665 17.34 -35.10 24.23
C THR A 665 18.41 -34.05 24.54
N MET A 666 17.98 -32.81 24.75
CA MET A 666 18.83 -31.72 25.24
C MET A 666 18.50 -31.41 26.69
N ARG A 667 19.53 -31.24 27.52
CA ARG A 667 19.41 -30.70 28.89
C ARG A 667 20.48 -29.65 29.12
N MET A 668 20.06 -28.44 29.46
CA MET A 668 20.91 -27.34 29.89
C MET A 668 20.80 -27.19 31.39
N PHE A 669 21.94 -27.04 32.06
CA PHE A 669 22.03 -26.66 33.47
C PHE A 669 22.79 -25.34 33.55
N TYR A 670 22.16 -24.36 34.20
CA TYR A 670 22.72 -23.04 34.42
C TYR A 670 22.66 -22.71 35.91
N PHE A 671 23.75 -22.22 36.50
CA PHE A 671 23.83 -21.90 37.91
C PHE A 671 24.50 -20.56 38.15
N GLU A 672 23.84 -19.75 38.99
CA GLU A 672 24.45 -18.60 39.61
C GLU A 672 24.86 -18.96 41.04
N ARG A 673 26.12 -18.63 41.40
CA ARG A 673 26.69 -19.06 42.68
C ARG A 673 27.55 -18.03 43.40
N GLY A 674 27.39 -16.72 43.14
CA GLY A 674 28.22 -15.70 43.76
C GLY A 674 27.76 -14.26 43.57
N ALA A 675 28.20 -13.36 44.46
CA ALA A 675 27.85 -11.93 44.47
C ALA A 675 28.56 -11.11 43.36
N GLY A 676 28.15 -11.32 42.11
CA GLY A 676 28.74 -10.73 40.91
C GLY A 676 27.70 -10.18 39.93
N ALA A 677 27.95 -10.33 38.63
CA ALA A 677 26.93 -10.13 37.61
C ALA A 677 25.98 -11.34 37.59
N SER A 678 24.86 -11.20 36.88
CA SER A 678 24.09 -12.35 36.38
C SER A 678 23.46 -11.96 35.05
N ASN A 679 23.65 -12.75 34.02
CA ASN A 679 23.35 -12.46 32.63
C ASN A 679 22.93 -13.75 31.92
N LEU A 680 21.82 -13.68 31.19
CA LEU A 680 21.31 -14.82 30.42
C LEU A 680 20.81 -14.34 29.06
N HIS A 681 21.45 -14.82 28.01
CA HIS A 681 20.95 -14.80 26.65
C HIS A 681 20.98 -16.23 26.11
N MET A 682 19.82 -16.77 25.78
CA MET A 682 19.66 -18.12 25.22
C MET A 682 18.79 -18.06 23.98
N LYS A 683 19.24 -18.73 22.93
CA LYS A 683 18.61 -18.71 21.60
C LYS A 683 18.72 -20.07 20.92
N PHE A 684 17.61 -20.68 20.51
CA PHE A 684 17.65 -21.92 19.72
C PHE A 684 16.39 -22.12 18.85
N ASN A 685 16.52 -22.85 17.75
CA ASN A 685 15.43 -23.17 16.81
C ASN A 685 15.24 -24.70 16.61
N LEU A 686 15.55 -25.48 17.65
CA LEU A 686 15.43 -26.93 17.59
C LEU A 686 13.96 -27.34 17.41
N PRO A 687 13.66 -28.29 16.50
CA PRO A 687 12.30 -28.78 16.27
C PRO A 687 11.94 -29.75 17.40
N VAL A 688 11.44 -29.16 18.47
CA VAL A 688 11.05 -29.86 19.69
C VAL A 688 9.78 -30.68 19.50
N VAL A 689 9.72 -31.84 20.14
CA VAL A 689 8.56 -32.73 20.14
C VAL A 689 8.21 -33.07 21.59
N PRO A 690 6.99 -32.76 22.07
CA PRO A 690 6.58 -33.07 23.44
C PRO A 690 6.74 -34.55 23.81
N ASP A 691 6.89 -34.80 25.11
CA ASP A 691 6.96 -36.16 25.66
C ASP A 691 5.69 -36.96 25.35
N GLY A 692 5.86 -38.25 25.04
CA GLY A 692 4.74 -39.09 24.64
C GLY A 692 4.07 -38.67 23.33
N SER A 693 4.75 -37.89 22.48
CA SER A 693 4.25 -37.46 21.18
C SER A 693 5.14 -37.89 20.02
N ILE A 694 4.50 -38.16 18.88
CA ILE A 694 5.14 -38.41 17.58
C ILE A 694 4.51 -37.52 16.51
N GLU A 695 5.30 -37.18 15.48
CA GLU A 695 4.86 -36.38 14.34
C GLU A 695 4.88 -37.20 13.05
N VAL A 696 3.82 -37.08 12.26
CA VAL A 696 3.74 -37.60 10.89
C VAL A 696 3.69 -36.44 9.92
N LYS A 697 4.63 -36.37 8.99
CA LYS A 697 4.78 -35.29 8.01
C LYS A 697 4.74 -35.83 6.59
N LYS A 698 4.11 -35.08 5.67
CA LYS A 698 4.11 -35.35 4.24
C LYS A 698 4.97 -34.35 3.48
N GLU A 699 5.82 -34.84 2.57
CA GLU A 699 6.64 -34.03 1.68
C GLU A 699 6.63 -34.58 0.24
N LEU A 700 7.05 -33.73 -0.70
CA LEU A 700 7.41 -34.11 -2.06
C LEU A 700 8.89 -33.77 -2.31
N SER A 701 9.57 -34.50 -3.21
CA SER A 701 11.03 -34.37 -3.38
C SER A 701 11.51 -33.70 -4.67
N ASN A 702 10.68 -33.65 -5.71
CA ASN A 702 11.06 -33.18 -7.05
C ASN A 702 10.13 -32.13 -7.64
N THR A 703 9.43 -31.40 -6.78
CA THR A 703 8.60 -30.25 -7.12
C THR A 703 8.74 -29.25 -5.98
N ASP A 704 8.67 -27.97 -6.30
CA ASP A 704 8.62 -26.85 -5.37
C ASP A 704 7.24 -26.14 -5.41
N LYS A 705 6.27 -26.79 -6.08
CA LYS A 705 4.92 -26.26 -6.34
C LYS A 705 3.88 -26.86 -5.41
N GLU A 706 4.30 -27.46 -4.30
CA GLU A 706 3.41 -28.11 -3.34
C GLU A 706 2.36 -27.16 -2.76
N LYS A 707 2.73 -25.89 -2.54
CA LYS A 707 1.82 -24.84 -2.06
C LYS A 707 0.67 -24.54 -3.03
N TYR A 708 0.81 -24.96 -4.29
CA TYR A 708 -0.18 -24.80 -5.36
C TYR A 708 -0.87 -26.12 -5.73
N ALA A 709 -0.79 -27.13 -4.87
CA ALA A 709 -1.43 -28.42 -5.10
C ALA A 709 -2.36 -28.76 -3.93
N ASN A 710 -3.66 -28.89 -4.20
CA ASN A 710 -4.63 -29.37 -3.22
C ASN A 710 -4.73 -30.91 -3.24
N VAL A 711 -3.58 -31.58 -3.14
CA VAL A 711 -3.49 -33.05 -3.17
C VAL A 711 -3.44 -33.58 -1.74
N GLN A 712 -4.28 -34.59 -1.44
CA GLN A 712 -4.38 -35.20 -0.13
C GLN A 712 -3.79 -36.62 -0.15
N PHE A 713 -2.98 -36.92 0.85
CA PHE A 713 -2.38 -38.23 1.10
C PHE A 713 -3.01 -38.84 2.33
N LYS A 714 -3.47 -40.09 2.23
CA LYS A 714 -4.22 -40.78 3.27
C LYS A 714 -3.25 -41.52 4.20
N PHE A 715 -3.46 -41.44 5.51
CA PHE A 715 -2.59 -42.05 6.52
C PHE A 715 -3.36 -42.75 7.63
N LYS A 716 -2.74 -43.76 8.25
CA LYS A 716 -3.12 -44.33 9.55
C LYS A 716 -1.91 -44.45 10.47
N VAL A 717 -2.12 -44.24 11.77
CA VAL A 717 -1.11 -44.48 12.81
C VAL A 717 -1.60 -45.58 13.73
N TYR A 718 -0.73 -46.55 14.00
CA TYR A 718 -0.99 -47.70 14.84
C TYR A 718 -0.02 -47.71 16.02
N ALA A 719 -0.52 -47.80 17.25
CA ALA A 719 0.29 -47.92 18.46
C ALA A 719 -0.01 -49.24 19.18
N GLN A 720 0.97 -49.81 19.89
CA GLN A 720 0.76 -51.04 20.65
C GLN A 720 -0.37 -50.88 21.67
N LYS A 721 -1.23 -51.89 21.78
CA LYS A 721 -2.31 -51.89 22.75
C LYS A 721 -1.76 -51.92 24.18
N SER A 722 -2.25 -51.02 25.03
CA SER A 722 -1.88 -50.96 26.46
C SER A 722 -2.58 -52.07 27.25
N LYS A 723 -1.86 -52.73 28.15
CA LYS A 723 -2.39 -53.72 29.11
C LYS A 723 -2.81 -53.09 30.45
N GLY A 724 -2.50 -51.82 30.68
CA GLY A 724 -2.44 -51.23 32.03
C GLY A 724 -1.02 -51.28 32.61
N ASP A 725 -0.75 -50.46 33.63
CA ASP A 725 0.53 -50.36 34.35
C ASP A 725 1.77 -50.14 33.46
N GLU A 726 1.62 -49.34 32.39
CA GLU A 726 2.70 -48.99 31.44
C GLU A 726 3.32 -50.19 30.69
N THR A 727 2.57 -51.30 30.61
CA THR A 727 2.94 -52.47 29.82
C THR A 727 2.09 -52.61 28.56
N PHE A 728 2.65 -53.24 27.52
CA PHE A 728 2.02 -53.35 26.20
C PHE A 728 1.78 -54.79 25.77
N GLU A 729 0.75 -55.01 24.97
CA GLU A 729 0.52 -56.28 24.27
C GLU A 729 1.57 -56.50 23.18
N GLU A 730 2.12 -57.71 23.16
CA GLU A 730 3.09 -58.11 22.15
C GLU A 730 2.33 -58.34 20.84
N ASN A 731 2.75 -57.67 19.77
CA ASN A 731 2.16 -57.78 18.43
C ASN A 731 0.69 -57.32 18.24
N THR A 732 0.01 -56.80 19.27
CA THR A 732 -1.32 -56.18 19.11
C THR A 732 -1.21 -54.66 18.97
N TYR A 733 -1.88 -54.08 17.97
CA TYR A 733 -1.85 -52.65 17.67
C TYR A 733 -3.27 -52.10 17.46
N GLU A 734 -3.49 -50.86 17.89
CA GLU A 734 -4.75 -50.13 17.74
C GLU A 734 -4.53 -48.81 16.98
N VAL A 735 -5.53 -48.39 16.19
CA VAL A 735 -5.46 -47.17 15.40
C VAL A 735 -5.63 -45.96 16.32
N LEU A 736 -4.70 -45.01 16.22
CA LEU A 736 -4.83 -43.72 16.91
C LEU A 736 -5.79 -42.82 16.15
N LYS A 737 -6.79 -42.27 16.86
CA LYS A 737 -7.86 -41.42 16.31
C LYS A 737 -7.88 -40.00 16.87
N ALA A 738 -6.76 -39.55 17.44
CA ALA A 738 -6.60 -38.21 18.00
C ALA A 738 -5.21 -37.65 17.67
N ALA A 739 -5.19 -36.51 16.99
CA ALA A 739 -3.98 -35.77 16.66
C ALA A 739 -4.31 -34.29 16.48
N LYS A 740 -3.29 -33.44 16.52
CA LYS A 740 -3.40 -32.01 16.21
C LYS A 740 -2.55 -31.66 14.99
N MET A 741 -3.03 -30.77 14.15
CA MET A 741 -2.24 -30.14 13.09
C MET A 741 -1.22 -29.17 13.71
N ALA A 742 -0.27 -28.67 12.90
CA ALA A 742 0.77 -27.76 13.36
C ALA A 742 0.25 -26.44 13.99
N ASP A 743 -0.94 -25.98 13.58
CA ASP A 743 -1.63 -24.80 14.13
C ASP A 743 -2.44 -25.10 15.41
N GLY A 744 -2.40 -26.35 15.89
CA GLY A 744 -3.11 -26.81 17.09
C GLY A 744 -4.53 -27.30 16.84
N THR A 745 -5.07 -27.17 15.62
CA THR A 745 -6.42 -27.66 15.27
C THR A 745 -6.48 -29.18 15.32
N ALA A 746 -7.64 -29.73 15.69
CA ALA A 746 -7.82 -31.18 15.73
C ALA A 746 -7.84 -31.77 14.31
N VAL A 747 -7.10 -32.86 14.10
CA VAL A 747 -7.14 -33.63 12.85
C VAL A 747 -8.50 -34.33 12.72
N THR A 748 -9.11 -34.24 11.54
CA THR A 748 -10.33 -35.00 11.22
C THR A 748 -9.98 -36.41 10.75
N PHE A 749 -10.65 -37.41 11.30
CA PHE A 749 -10.49 -38.82 10.95
C PHE A 749 -11.76 -39.36 10.28
N ASP A 750 -11.61 -40.29 9.34
CA ASP A 750 -12.73 -41.08 8.81
C ASP A 750 -13.13 -42.22 9.78
N ASP A 751 -14.23 -42.93 9.49
CA ASP A 751 -14.76 -44.01 10.34
C ASP A 751 -13.72 -45.10 10.64
N ASP A 752 -12.82 -45.35 9.67
CA ASP A 752 -11.74 -46.33 9.72
C ASP A 752 -10.48 -45.82 10.46
N GLY A 753 -10.51 -44.58 10.97
CA GLY A 753 -9.43 -43.94 11.69
C GLY A 753 -8.28 -43.44 10.81
N ALA A 754 -8.52 -43.24 9.51
CA ALA A 754 -7.55 -42.61 8.62
C ALA A 754 -7.72 -41.08 8.59
N PHE A 755 -6.61 -40.39 8.34
CA PHE A 755 -6.56 -38.93 8.22
C PHE A 755 -5.81 -38.54 6.94
N TYR A 756 -5.87 -37.26 6.58
CA TYR A 756 -5.29 -36.75 5.34
C TYR A 756 -4.30 -35.63 5.62
N LEU A 757 -3.11 -35.74 5.00
CA LEU A 757 -2.13 -34.66 4.97
C LEU A 757 -1.92 -34.20 3.54
N LYS A 758 -1.79 -32.88 3.36
CA LYS A 758 -1.28 -32.28 2.13
C LYS A 758 0.25 -32.17 2.21
N PRO A 759 0.95 -32.06 1.07
CA PRO A 759 2.37 -31.75 1.08
C PRO A 759 2.73 -30.57 1.99
N GLY A 760 3.78 -30.72 2.80
CA GLY A 760 4.23 -29.73 3.77
C GLY A 760 3.49 -29.76 5.11
N GLN A 761 2.35 -30.47 5.22
CA GLN A 761 1.61 -30.59 6.47
C GLN A 761 2.18 -31.68 7.39
N LYS A 762 1.94 -31.50 8.69
CA LYS A 762 2.22 -32.50 9.73
C LYS A 762 1.06 -32.63 10.70
N ALA A 763 0.94 -33.82 11.28
CA ALA A 763 0.05 -34.13 12.39
C ALA A 763 0.84 -34.66 13.59
N THR A 764 0.55 -34.15 14.78
CA THR A 764 1.17 -34.52 16.05
C THR A 764 0.19 -35.38 16.85
N PHE A 765 0.58 -36.63 17.10
CA PHE A 765 -0.13 -37.57 17.95
C PHE A 765 0.47 -37.50 19.34
N SER A 766 -0.35 -37.43 20.38
CA SER A 766 0.09 -37.29 21.78
C SER A 766 -0.54 -38.39 22.64
N GLY A 767 0.02 -38.63 23.83
CA GLY A 767 -0.49 -39.61 24.79
C GLY A 767 0.09 -41.02 24.62
N LEU A 768 1.12 -41.19 23.79
CA LEU A 768 1.92 -42.40 23.77
C LEU A 768 2.85 -42.44 24.98
N LYS A 769 3.31 -43.62 25.36
CA LYS A 769 4.44 -43.75 26.29
C LYS A 769 5.74 -43.84 25.50
N ASP A 770 6.83 -43.33 26.08
CA ASP A 770 8.14 -43.29 25.40
C ASP A 770 8.59 -44.68 24.95
N ASN A 771 8.34 -45.73 25.75
CA ASN A 771 8.66 -47.14 25.45
C ASN A 771 7.62 -47.88 24.57
N GLN A 772 6.54 -47.22 24.13
CA GLN A 772 5.48 -47.83 23.33
C GLN A 772 5.87 -47.92 21.86
N LYS A 773 5.73 -49.10 21.22
CA LYS A 773 5.98 -49.22 19.77
C LYS A 773 4.80 -48.72 18.95
N TYR A 774 5.11 -48.15 17.80
CA TYR A 774 4.13 -47.70 16.81
C TYR A 774 4.64 -47.88 15.38
N TYR A 775 3.74 -47.79 14.41
CA TYR A 775 4.08 -47.64 12.99
C TYR A 775 3.04 -46.76 12.29
N VAL A 776 3.42 -46.23 11.13
CA VAL A 776 2.59 -45.34 10.32
C VAL A 776 2.47 -45.93 8.92
N GLU A 777 1.30 -45.79 8.32
CA GLU A 777 0.97 -46.27 6.98
C GLU A 777 0.43 -45.13 6.12
N GLU A 778 1.04 -44.91 4.95
CA GLU A 778 0.49 -44.12 3.85
C GLU A 778 -0.32 -45.05 2.95
N ILE A 779 -1.61 -44.76 2.80
CA ILE A 779 -2.58 -45.64 2.15
C ILE A 779 -2.83 -45.17 0.72
N GLY A 780 -2.87 -46.12 -0.21
CA GLY A 780 -3.36 -45.88 -1.56
C GLY A 780 -2.36 -45.18 -2.48
N VAL A 781 -1.06 -45.33 -2.26
CA VAL A 781 -0.05 -44.68 -3.11
C VAL A 781 0.01 -45.35 -4.47
N LYS A 782 -0.11 -44.56 -5.54
CA LYS A 782 -0.11 -45.07 -6.92
C LYS A 782 1.24 -44.83 -7.58
N SER A 783 1.83 -45.90 -8.11
CA SER A 783 3.12 -45.85 -8.83
C SER A 783 3.11 -44.96 -10.07
N GLU A 784 1.95 -44.81 -10.72
CA GLU A 784 1.78 -43.90 -11.85
C GLU A 784 1.83 -42.41 -11.46
N GLU A 785 1.51 -42.09 -10.20
CA GLU A 785 1.55 -40.72 -9.67
C GLU A 785 2.89 -40.43 -8.97
N TYR A 786 3.51 -41.46 -8.38
CA TYR A 786 4.75 -41.36 -7.61
C TYR A 786 5.67 -42.57 -7.85
N ASP A 787 6.90 -42.34 -8.32
CA ASP A 787 7.82 -43.39 -8.77
C ASP A 787 8.97 -43.72 -7.78
N ASP A 788 9.16 -42.91 -6.74
CA ASP A 788 10.09 -43.18 -5.64
C ASP A 788 9.49 -42.67 -4.33
N ILE A 789 9.52 -43.49 -3.28
CA ILE A 789 8.89 -43.19 -2.00
C ILE A 789 9.91 -43.43 -0.90
N LYS A 790 10.09 -42.42 -0.05
CA LYS A 790 11.04 -42.45 1.05
C LYS A 790 10.33 -42.19 2.36
N ILE A 791 10.71 -42.93 3.38
CA ILE A 791 10.32 -42.65 4.76
C ILE A 791 11.60 -42.38 5.54
N ASN A 792 11.75 -41.16 6.08
CA ASN A 792 12.98 -40.71 6.76
C ASN A 792 14.25 -41.01 5.92
N ASP A 793 14.22 -40.66 4.64
CA ASP A 793 15.26 -40.92 3.62
C ASP A 793 15.60 -42.39 3.32
N VAL A 794 14.92 -43.36 3.96
CA VAL A 794 14.99 -44.76 3.56
C VAL A 794 14.07 -44.98 2.37
N THR A 795 14.62 -45.46 1.26
CA THR A 795 13.88 -45.77 0.04
C THR A 795 13.10 -47.09 0.19
N TYR A 796 11.79 -47.04 -0.04
CA TYR A 796 10.92 -48.22 -0.02
C TYR A 796 10.63 -48.64 -1.46
N ARG A 797 11.43 -49.59 -1.94
CA ARG A 797 11.33 -50.20 -3.28
C ARG A 797 11.10 -51.70 -3.15
N GLU A 798 9.91 -52.13 -2.74
CA GLU A 798 9.53 -53.54 -2.95
C GLU A 798 9.06 -53.71 -4.39
N TYR A 799 10.00 -53.77 -5.33
CA TYR A 799 9.76 -54.29 -6.67
C TYR A 799 10.19 -55.76 -6.69
N LYS A 800 9.24 -56.68 -6.58
CA LYS A 800 9.40 -57.95 -7.29
C LYS A 800 8.80 -57.71 -8.67
N GLU A 801 9.66 -57.39 -9.63
CA GLU A 801 9.33 -57.48 -11.04
C GLU A 801 8.94 -58.92 -11.34
N ASN A 802 7.63 -59.19 -11.46
CA ASN A 802 7.17 -60.11 -12.47
C ASN A 802 6.71 -59.24 -13.63
N GLU A 803 7.55 -59.16 -14.65
CA GLU A 803 7.27 -58.53 -15.94
C GLU A 803 6.05 -59.19 -16.60
N SER A 804 4.82 -58.77 -16.28
CA SER A 804 3.67 -59.09 -17.13
C SER A 804 2.39 -58.28 -16.94
N GLU A 805 2.23 -57.42 -15.92
CA GLU A 805 0.99 -56.63 -15.81
C GLU A 805 1.17 -55.16 -16.20
N LYS A 806 0.75 -54.84 -17.42
CA LYS A 806 0.39 -53.47 -17.81
C LYS A 806 -0.84 -53.04 -16.99
N GLY A 807 -0.63 -52.39 -15.84
CA GLY A 807 -1.72 -51.72 -15.11
C GLY A 807 -1.42 -51.43 -13.63
N LYS A 808 -1.08 -50.18 -13.32
CA LYS A 808 -1.39 -49.43 -12.07
C LYS A 808 -1.56 -50.27 -10.78
N GLU A 809 -0.49 -50.43 -10.02
CA GLU A 809 -0.60 -50.95 -8.65
C GLU A 809 -0.78 -49.81 -7.64
N VAL A 810 -1.83 -49.93 -6.82
CA VAL A 810 -2.10 -49.13 -5.61
C VAL A 810 -1.47 -49.87 -4.43
N ARG A 811 -0.64 -49.20 -3.62
CA ARG A 811 0.08 -49.84 -2.51
C ARG A 811 0.00 -49.02 -1.23
N ASP A 812 -0.11 -49.73 -0.11
CA ASP A 812 0.03 -49.16 1.21
C ASP A 812 1.48 -49.29 1.66
N ILE A 813 2.06 -48.19 2.11
CA ILE A 813 3.49 -48.10 2.45
C ILE A 813 3.59 -47.75 3.92
N ARG A 814 4.30 -48.58 4.67
CA ARG A 814 4.38 -48.43 6.12
C ARG A 814 5.81 -48.41 6.64
N THR A 815 5.96 -47.76 7.79
CA THR A 815 7.21 -47.80 8.54
C THR A 815 7.41 -49.15 9.23
N SER A 816 8.65 -49.45 9.62
CA SER A 816 8.92 -50.49 10.61
C SER A 816 8.28 -50.14 11.96
N LYS A 817 7.96 -51.17 12.75
CA LYS A 817 7.54 -50.99 14.16
C LYS A 817 8.73 -50.48 14.97
N GLU A 818 8.58 -49.32 15.61
CA GLU A 818 9.65 -48.69 16.40
C GLU A 818 9.06 -48.06 17.67
N VAL A 819 9.88 -47.97 18.72
CA VAL A 819 9.55 -47.31 19.97
C VAL A 819 9.42 -45.79 19.76
N ALA A 820 8.43 -45.16 20.41
CA ALA A 820 8.11 -43.74 20.23
C ALA A 820 9.29 -42.81 20.52
N GLU A 821 10.07 -43.07 21.58
CA GLU A 821 11.24 -42.25 21.93
C GLU A 821 12.33 -42.28 20.86
N ASN A 822 12.58 -43.44 20.25
CA ASN A 822 13.59 -43.66 19.21
C ASN A 822 13.22 -42.99 17.88
N ARG A 823 11.92 -42.83 17.61
CA ARG A 823 11.43 -42.21 16.38
C ARG A 823 10.27 -41.27 16.69
N ARG A 824 10.58 -40.02 16.98
CA ARG A 824 9.59 -38.97 17.23
C ARG A 824 9.03 -38.33 15.96
N LEU A 825 9.68 -38.51 14.81
CA LEU A 825 9.25 -37.97 13.53
C LEU A 825 9.25 -39.04 12.43
N VAL A 826 8.18 -39.07 11.66
CA VAL A 826 8.03 -39.86 10.44
C VAL A 826 7.71 -38.91 9.28
N VAL A 827 8.63 -38.80 8.34
CA VAL A 827 8.46 -38.01 7.11
C VAL A 827 8.29 -38.94 5.94
N PHE A 828 7.11 -38.91 5.32
CA PHE A 828 6.83 -39.58 4.05
C PHE A 828 7.08 -38.61 2.90
N THR A 829 8.11 -38.87 2.11
CA THR A 829 8.49 -38.08 0.95
C THR A 829 8.21 -38.86 -0.33
N ASN A 830 7.31 -38.36 -1.18
CA ASN A 830 7.06 -38.96 -2.49
C ASN A 830 7.76 -38.18 -3.59
N ASN A 831 8.33 -38.88 -4.55
CA ASN A 831 8.80 -38.31 -5.81
C ASN A 831 7.64 -38.34 -6.80
N CYS A 832 7.22 -37.19 -7.32
CA CYS A 832 6.20 -37.14 -8.36
C CYS A 832 6.74 -37.84 -9.61
N SER A 833 5.99 -38.80 -10.13
CA SER A 833 6.40 -39.52 -11.34
C SER A 833 6.54 -38.57 -12.53
N ALA A 834 7.27 -39.01 -13.54
CA ALA A 834 7.31 -38.30 -14.82
C ALA A 834 5.91 -38.10 -15.43
N ALA A 835 4.90 -38.92 -15.06
CA ALA A 835 3.51 -38.80 -15.48
C ALA A 835 2.72 -37.73 -14.67
N ASN A 836 3.07 -37.49 -13.41
CA ASN A 836 2.38 -36.54 -12.52
C ASN A 836 2.98 -35.13 -12.54
N LYS A 837 4.27 -35.02 -12.85
CA LYS A 837 4.99 -33.75 -12.98
C LYS A 837 4.69 -33.11 -14.34
N ARG A 838 3.83 -32.11 -14.35
CA ARG A 838 3.25 -31.47 -15.55
C ARG A 838 3.69 -30.03 -15.72
N GLU A 839 3.34 -29.48 -16.88
CA GLU A 839 3.51 -28.07 -17.20
C GLU A 839 2.16 -27.38 -17.50
N LEU A 840 2.09 -26.09 -17.20
CA LEU A 840 1.09 -25.17 -17.77
C LEU A 840 1.79 -24.29 -18.81
N ARG A 841 1.39 -24.42 -20.07
CA ARG A 841 1.94 -23.68 -21.22
C ARG A 841 0.93 -22.66 -21.72
N ILE A 842 1.31 -21.39 -21.79
CA ILE A 842 0.48 -20.28 -22.25
C ILE A 842 1.15 -19.69 -23.48
N THR A 843 0.61 -19.95 -24.66
CA THR A 843 1.17 -19.51 -25.94
C THR A 843 0.45 -18.28 -26.43
N LYS A 844 1.20 -17.22 -26.75
CA LYS A 844 0.67 -16.00 -27.35
C LYS A 844 0.76 -16.08 -28.87
N ALA A 845 -0.37 -15.97 -29.55
CA ALA A 845 -0.45 -15.98 -31.01
C ALA A 845 -1.20 -14.77 -31.58
N MET A 846 -0.99 -14.48 -32.85
CA MET A 846 -1.82 -13.57 -33.64
C MET A 846 -2.70 -14.37 -34.61
N GLN A 847 -3.83 -13.80 -35.01
CA GLN A 847 -4.68 -14.39 -36.04
C GLN A 847 -3.88 -14.57 -37.34
N GLU A 848 -4.08 -15.70 -38.02
CA GLU A 848 -3.37 -16.06 -39.26
C GLU A 848 -3.47 -14.93 -40.31
N GLY A 849 -2.34 -14.61 -40.95
CA GLY A 849 -2.23 -13.53 -41.95
C GLY A 849 -1.95 -12.13 -41.37
N GLN A 850 -2.01 -11.93 -40.05
CA GLN A 850 -1.69 -10.64 -39.42
C GLN A 850 -0.24 -10.57 -38.94
N MET A 851 0.41 -9.41 -39.11
CA MET A 851 1.78 -9.23 -38.62
C MET A 851 1.83 -9.26 -37.09
N PRO A 852 2.83 -9.94 -36.48
CA PRO A 852 3.03 -9.94 -35.04
C PRO A 852 3.64 -8.62 -34.59
N ASP A 853 2.82 -7.70 -34.07
CA ASP A 853 3.28 -6.50 -33.37
C ASP A 853 2.90 -6.52 -31.89
N GLY A 854 3.75 -5.89 -31.06
CA GLY A 854 3.52 -5.71 -29.64
C GLY A 854 3.94 -6.86 -28.72
N THR A 855 3.69 -6.64 -27.43
CA THR A 855 3.92 -7.62 -26.35
C THR A 855 2.74 -7.62 -25.40
N PHE A 856 2.44 -8.78 -24.82
CA PHE A 856 1.23 -9.02 -24.05
C PHE A 856 1.57 -9.43 -22.62
N SER A 857 0.59 -9.32 -21.72
CA SER A 857 0.77 -9.64 -20.30
C SER A 857 -0.31 -10.58 -19.81
N PHE A 858 0.04 -11.45 -18.87
CA PHE A 858 -0.86 -12.45 -18.30
C PHE A 858 -0.84 -12.39 -16.78
N GLU A 859 -1.97 -12.58 -16.12
CA GLU A 859 -2.06 -12.98 -14.71
C GLU A 859 -2.29 -14.48 -14.63
N ILE A 860 -1.53 -15.15 -13.78
CA ILE A 860 -1.58 -16.61 -13.62
C ILE A 860 -1.93 -16.95 -12.18
N TYR A 861 -2.93 -17.81 -12.02
CA TYR A 861 -3.43 -18.29 -10.74
C TYR A 861 -3.36 -19.81 -10.69
N LEU A 862 -2.94 -20.35 -9.56
CA LEU A 862 -2.97 -21.78 -9.26
C LEU A 862 -3.75 -22.03 -7.97
N THR A 863 -4.25 -23.25 -7.80
CA THR A 863 -5.03 -23.61 -6.60
C THR A 863 -4.11 -23.79 -5.40
N SER A 864 -4.28 -23.03 -4.33
CA SER A 864 -3.52 -23.22 -3.10
C SER A 864 -3.84 -24.55 -2.42
N THR A 865 -3.05 -24.91 -1.41
CA THR A 865 -3.36 -26.02 -0.49
C THR A 865 -4.70 -25.84 0.24
N GLU A 866 -5.30 -24.65 0.31
CA GLU A 866 -6.66 -24.44 0.84
C GLU A 866 -7.76 -24.74 -0.18
N GLY A 867 -7.40 -25.05 -1.43
CA GLY A 867 -8.36 -25.23 -2.52
C GLY A 867 -8.85 -23.92 -3.17
N LYS A 868 -8.24 -22.78 -2.85
CA LYS A 868 -8.57 -21.46 -3.43
C LYS A 868 -7.64 -21.11 -4.57
N LEU A 869 -8.12 -20.49 -5.64
CA LEU A 869 -7.24 -19.93 -6.66
C LEU A 869 -6.51 -18.71 -6.09
N VAL A 870 -5.18 -18.76 -6.07
CA VAL A 870 -4.30 -17.68 -5.61
C VAL A 870 -3.31 -17.32 -6.72
N PRO A 871 -2.79 -16.07 -6.74
CA PRO A 871 -1.73 -15.70 -7.66
C PRO A 871 -0.54 -16.67 -7.60
N TYR A 872 -0.06 -17.10 -8.76
CA TYR A 872 1.18 -17.85 -8.86
C TYR A 872 2.35 -16.87 -8.63
N VAL A 873 3.19 -17.13 -7.63
CA VAL A 873 4.38 -16.33 -7.32
C VAL A 873 5.57 -17.27 -7.36
N GLY A 874 6.37 -17.12 -8.41
CA GLY A 874 7.54 -17.94 -8.66
C GLY A 874 7.99 -17.94 -10.12
N PRO A 875 8.95 -18.81 -10.45
CA PRO A 875 9.68 -18.76 -11.71
C PRO A 875 8.80 -19.22 -12.88
N TYR A 876 8.98 -18.61 -14.05
CA TYR A 876 8.44 -19.08 -15.32
C TYR A 876 9.55 -19.19 -16.37
N TYR A 877 9.28 -19.98 -17.40
CA TYR A 877 10.17 -20.24 -18.53
C TYR A 877 9.54 -19.70 -19.82
N LEU A 878 10.37 -19.36 -20.81
CA LEU A 878 9.93 -18.89 -22.12
C LEU A 878 10.46 -19.79 -23.23
N TYR A 879 9.54 -20.31 -24.05
CA TYR A 879 9.83 -21.05 -25.27
C TYR A 879 9.37 -20.25 -26.48
N CYS A 880 10.08 -20.36 -27.61
CA CYS A 880 9.56 -19.91 -28.91
C CYS A 880 9.01 -21.13 -29.66
N VAL A 881 7.74 -21.09 -30.04
CA VAL A 881 7.09 -22.13 -30.84
C VAL A 881 6.88 -21.54 -32.22
N ASN A 882 7.58 -22.06 -33.24
CA ASN A 882 7.29 -21.71 -34.63
C ASN A 882 5.92 -22.31 -35.00
N ASP A 883 4.88 -21.49 -34.84
CA ASP A 883 3.49 -21.50 -35.30
C ASP A 883 2.63 -22.78 -35.40
N ARG A 884 3.11 -24.02 -35.32
CA ARG A 884 2.23 -25.20 -35.54
C ARG A 884 2.51 -26.46 -34.72
N GLY A 885 3.05 -26.36 -33.52
CA GLY A 885 2.96 -27.44 -32.52
C GLY A 885 3.55 -28.82 -32.90
N GLU A 886 4.17 -28.97 -34.07
CA GLU A 886 4.68 -30.23 -34.60
C GLU A 886 6.14 -30.04 -35.05
N ASN A 887 7.02 -30.86 -34.45
CA ASN A 887 8.48 -30.94 -34.60
C ASN A 887 9.31 -29.78 -34.00
N LYS A 888 9.79 -30.01 -32.76
CA LYS A 888 10.49 -29.04 -31.91
C LYS A 888 12.01 -29.17 -31.95
N THR A 889 12.70 -28.07 -32.25
CA THR A 889 13.89 -27.66 -31.48
C THR A 889 13.46 -26.49 -30.59
N GLU A 890 13.19 -26.76 -29.31
CA GLU A 890 12.83 -25.73 -28.33
C GLU A 890 14.04 -24.81 -28.12
N THR A 891 13.98 -23.58 -28.63
CA THR A 891 14.97 -22.56 -28.26
C THR A 891 14.48 -21.88 -26.99
N ILE A 892 15.25 -22.02 -25.91
CA ILE A 892 14.95 -21.47 -24.58
C ILE A 892 15.48 -20.04 -24.53
N TYR A 893 14.69 -19.12 -23.97
CA TYR A 893 15.09 -17.72 -23.82
C TYR A 893 15.14 -17.29 -22.34
N TYR A 894 16.16 -16.53 -21.97
CA TYR A 894 16.34 -15.94 -20.63
C TYR A 894 16.49 -14.42 -20.70
N LYS A 895 16.16 -13.70 -19.62
CA LYS A 895 16.46 -12.26 -19.50
C LYS A 895 17.89 -12.09 -19.01
N ASN A 896 18.71 -11.35 -19.75
CA ASN A 896 20.05 -10.98 -19.30
C ASN A 896 20.01 -9.90 -18.19
N GLU A 897 21.17 -9.53 -17.64
CA GLU A 897 21.31 -8.51 -16.57
C GLU A 897 20.63 -7.16 -16.88
N ASN A 898 20.39 -6.87 -18.17
CA ASN A 898 19.72 -5.65 -18.64
C ASN A 898 18.22 -5.85 -18.95
N GLY A 899 17.64 -7.01 -18.59
CA GLY A 899 16.23 -7.34 -18.80
C GLY A 899 15.85 -7.75 -20.24
N LYS A 900 16.81 -7.93 -21.14
CA LYS A 900 16.57 -8.27 -22.56
C LYS A 900 16.61 -9.79 -22.78
N LEU A 901 15.63 -10.31 -23.54
CA LEU A 901 15.56 -11.73 -23.90
C LEU A 901 16.71 -12.15 -24.83
N ARG A 902 17.40 -13.25 -24.50
CA ARG A 902 18.51 -13.85 -25.26
C ARG A 902 18.23 -15.34 -25.48
N ALA A 903 18.52 -15.85 -26.68
CA ALA A 903 18.42 -17.27 -27.00
C ALA A 903 19.56 -18.05 -26.32
N LEU A 904 19.25 -19.20 -25.73
CA LEU A 904 20.24 -20.12 -25.20
C LEU A 904 20.75 -21.02 -26.34
N GLU A 905 22.00 -20.82 -26.79
CA GLU A 905 22.56 -21.50 -27.97
C GLU A 905 22.87 -22.99 -27.75
N SER A 906 23.09 -23.42 -26.49
CA SER A 906 22.99 -24.80 -25.99
C SER A 906 23.33 -24.79 -24.50
N GLY A 907 22.55 -25.49 -23.65
CA GLY A 907 22.81 -25.51 -22.21
C GLY A 907 21.59 -25.80 -21.34
N LYS A 908 21.78 -25.78 -20.01
CA LYS A 908 20.72 -25.99 -19.00
C LYS A 908 19.62 -24.94 -19.16
N VAL A 909 18.36 -25.37 -19.05
CA VAL A 909 17.19 -24.47 -19.03
C VAL A 909 17.32 -23.47 -17.88
N GLU A 910 17.37 -22.17 -18.19
CA GLU A 910 17.42 -21.10 -17.18
C GLU A 910 16.04 -20.46 -17.00
N VAL A 911 15.78 -19.95 -15.79
CA VAL A 911 14.53 -19.25 -15.44
C VAL A 911 14.46 -17.93 -16.22
N ALA A 912 13.33 -17.68 -16.90
CA ALA A 912 13.16 -16.46 -17.69
C ALA A 912 12.81 -15.23 -16.83
N GLY A 913 12.17 -15.47 -15.69
CA GLY A 913 11.88 -14.49 -14.65
C GLY A 913 10.92 -15.06 -13.61
N ASP A 914 10.60 -14.26 -12.59
CA ASP A 914 9.55 -14.55 -11.63
C ASP A 914 8.29 -13.75 -11.94
N THR A 915 7.14 -14.33 -11.61
CA THR A 915 5.88 -13.60 -11.49
C THR A 915 5.95 -12.65 -10.29
N ASP A 916 5.27 -11.51 -10.38
CA ASP A 916 5.11 -10.62 -9.23
C ASP A 916 4.08 -11.15 -8.22
N SER A 917 3.83 -10.39 -7.14
CA SER A 917 2.88 -10.78 -6.09
C SER A 917 1.43 -10.93 -6.56
N THR A 918 1.08 -10.40 -7.74
CA THR A 918 -0.25 -10.55 -8.36
C THR A 918 -0.29 -11.66 -9.40
N GLY A 919 0.82 -12.39 -9.59
CA GLY A 919 0.95 -13.47 -10.55
C GLY A 919 1.10 -12.99 -11.99
N LYS A 920 1.52 -11.73 -12.17
CA LYS A 920 1.66 -11.12 -13.49
C LYS A 920 2.98 -11.49 -14.15
N VAL A 921 2.88 -11.82 -15.43
CA VAL A 921 3.97 -11.93 -16.39
C VAL A 921 3.75 -10.87 -17.47
N ALA A 922 4.74 -10.02 -17.74
CA ALA A 922 4.60 -8.91 -18.69
C ALA A 922 5.63 -8.98 -19.82
N GLY A 923 5.24 -8.44 -20.98
CA GLY A 923 6.14 -8.26 -22.12
C GLY A 923 6.36 -9.54 -22.94
N ILE A 924 5.35 -10.40 -23.06
CA ILE A 924 5.43 -11.65 -23.82
C ILE A 924 5.16 -11.37 -25.31
N PRO A 925 6.13 -11.59 -26.21
CA PRO A 925 5.92 -11.40 -27.64
C PRO A 925 5.03 -12.49 -28.25
N VAL A 926 4.49 -12.22 -29.44
CA VAL A 926 3.79 -13.22 -30.25
C VAL A 926 4.76 -14.35 -30.66
N GLY A 927 4.29 -15.60 -30.66
CA GLY A 927 5.09 -16.80 -30.94
C GLY A 927 5.80 -17.38 -29.71
N TYR A 928 5.66 -16.74 -28.54
CA TYR A 928 6.26 -17.22 -27.30
C TYR A 928 5.26 -17.94 -26.42
N THR A 929 5.75 -18.94 -25.70
CA THR A 929 5.03 -19.72 -24.71
C THR A 929 5.63 -19.49 -23.33
N VAL A 930 4.82 -18.95 -22.41
CA VAL A 930 5.13 -18.96 -20.98
C VAL A 930 4.87 -20.36 -20.46
N SER A 931 5.86 -21.00 -19.83
CA SER A 931 5.70 -22.30 -19.19
C SER A 931 5.96 -22.23 -17.70
N ILE A 932 5.04 -22.76 -16.92
CA ILE A 932 5.22 -23.04 -15.50
C ILE A 932 5.37 -24.55 -15.38
N THR A 933 6.55 -24.99 -14.97
CA THR A 933 6.90 -26.41 -14.89
C THR A 933 6.75 -26.94 -13.47
N GLN A 934 6.85 -28.26 -13.33
CA GLN A 934 6.82 -28.98 -12.05
C GLN A 934 5.50 -28.87 -11.29
N ILE A 935 4.39 -28.62 -12.00
CA ILE A 935 3.06 -28.57 -11.39
C ILE A 935 2.52 -29.98 -11.24
N LEU A 936 1.93 -30.31 -10.10
CA LEU A 936 1.26 -31.58 -9.91
C LEU A 936 -0.04 -31.65 -10.73
N SER A 937 -0.32 -32.82 -11.30
CA SER A 937 -1.65 -33.09 -11.86
C SER A 937 -2.73 -32.95 -10.78
N GLY A 938 -3.94 -32.54 -11.19
CA GLY A 938 -5.03 -32.14 -10.28
C GLY A 938 -4.98 -30.68 -9.83
N THR A 939 -3.88 -29.95 -10.07
CA THR A 939 -3.82 -28.51 -9.82
C THR A 939 -4.74 -27.76 -10.79
N LYS A 940 -5.68 -26.95 -10.27
CA LYS A 940 -6.46 -26.05 -11.12
C LYS A 940 -5.69 -24.77 -11.39
N PHE A 941 -5.80 -24.28 -12.61
CA PHE A 941 -5.23 -23.03 -13.04
C PHE A 941 -6.32 -22.09 -13.55
N LYS A 942 -6.01 -20.79 -13.49
CA LYS A 942 -6.71 -19.75 -14.23
C LYS A 942 -5.67 -18.79 -14.79
N ILE A 943 -5.82 -18.42 -16.05
CA ILE A 943 -5.00 -17.40 -16.70
C ILE A 943 -5.91 -16.28 -17.19
N LYS A 944 -5.38 -15.07 -17.21
CA LYS A 944 -6.06 -13.89 -17.75
C LYS A 944 -5.09 -13.06 -18.56
N GLU A 945 -5.42 -12.74 -19.81
CA GLU A 945 -4.71 -11.69 -20.54
C GLU A 945 -5.10 -10.32 -19.98
N ILE A 946 -4.12 -9.47 -19.70
CA ILE A 946 -4.32 -8.15 -19.09
C ILE A 946 -3.61 -7.05 -19.85
N GLY A 947 -4.14 -5.83 -19.73
CA GLY A 947 -3.55 -4.64 -20.35
C GLY A 947 -3.68 -4.61 -21.87
N LEU A 948 -4.65 -5.34 -22.43
CA LEU A 948 -4.90 -5.31 -23.87
C LEU A 948 -5.43 -3.94 -24.29
N ASN A 949 -4.81 -3.35 -25.31
CA ASN A 949 -5.31 -2.12 -25.92
C ASN A 949 -6.51 -2.45 -26.81
N ASN A 950 -7.73 -2.25 -26.29
CA ASN A 950 -8.97 -2.54 -27.01
C ASN A 950 -9.22 -1.64 -28.24
N GLN A 951 -8.45 -0.55 -28.40
CA GLN A 951 -8.47 0.24 -29.62
C GLN A 951 -7.71 -0.46 -30.76
N GLU A 952 -6.66 -1.18 -30.42
CA GLU A 952 -5.74 -1.81 -31.38
C GLU A 952 -6.06 -3.30 -31.58
N TYR A 953 -6.62 -3.98 -30.58
CA TYR A 953 -6.95 -5.40 -30.62
C TYR A 953 -8.39 -5.63 -30.19
N LYS A 954 -9.03 -6.65 -30.79
CA LYS A 954 -10.32 -7.17 -30.32
C LYS A 954 -10.08 -8.15 -29.17
N VAL A 955 -11.15 -8.51 -28.45
CA VAL A 955 -11.13 -9.58 -27.42
C VAL A 955 -10.44 -10.83 -27.99
N PRO A 956 -9.47 -11.43 -27.28
CA PRO A 956 -8.72 -12.58 -27.76
C PRO A 956 -9.62 -13.82 -27.87
N THR A 957 -9.31 -14.68 -28.83
CA THR A 957 -9.84 -16.05 -28.86
C THR A 957 -8.90 -16.94 -28.05
N ILE A 958 -9.44 -17.63 -27.03
CA ILE A 958 -8.64 -18.49 -26.15
C ILE A 958 -9.09 -19.94 -26.32
N THR A 959 -8.13 -20.85 -26.54
CA THR A 959 -8.38 -22.29 -26.53
C THR A 959 -7.53 -22.98 -25.47
N VAL A 960 -8.08 -24.04 -24.88
CA VAL A 960 -7.44 -24.79 -23.80
C VAL A 960 -7.46 -26.28 -24.14
N SER A 961 -6.34 -26.96 -23.92
CA SER A 961 -6.18 -28.39 -24.17
C SER A 961 -5.26 -29.03 -23.12
N GLY A 962 -5.25 -30.37 -23.04
CA GLY A 962 -4.41 -31.09 -22.08
C GLY A 962 -4.84 -30.94 -20.61
N CYS A 963 -6.09 -30.53 -20.35
CA CYS A 963 -6.64 -30.36 -19.02
C CYS A 963 -8.12 -30.80 -18.95
N LYS A 964 -8.61 -31.08 -17.75
CA LYS A 964 -10.04 -31.28 -17.45
C LYS A 964 -10.71 -29.94 -17.18
N ASP A 965 -12.05 -29.92 -17.24
CA ASP A 965 -12.89 -28.79 -16.83
C ASP A 965 -12.47 -27.46 -17.47
N ALA A 966 -12.10 -27.51 -18.76
CA ALA A 966 -11.70 -26.33 -19.51
C ALA A 966 -12.85 -25.32 -19.58
N ASP A 967 -12.59 -24.08 -19.16
CA ASP A 967 -13.56 -22.98 -19.19
C ASP A 967 -12.93 -21.74 -19.85
N THR A 968 -13.51 -21.33 -20.97
CA THR A 968 -13.17 -20.13 -21.74
C THR A 968 -14.38 -19.21 -21.93
N SER A 969 -15.42 -19.37 -21.11
CA SER A 969 -16.69 -18.63 -21.24
C SER A 969 -16.57 -17.15 -20.90
N LYS A 970 -15.57 -16.78 -20.11
CA LYS A 970 -15.31 -15.41 -19.67
C LYS A 970 -14.23 -14.77 -20.54
N GLU A 971 -14.52 -13.56 -21.03
CA GLU A 971 -13.59 -12.77 -21.85
C GLU A 971 -12.20 -12.67 -21.19
N TYR A 972 -11.15 -12.75 -22.02
CA TYR A 972 -9.74 -12.68 -21.62
C TYR A 972 -9.24 -13.79 -20.70
N THR A 973 -10.08 -14.74 -20.28
CA THR A 973 -9.71 -15.75 -19.28
C THR A 973 -9.84 -17.18 -19.80
N ALA A 974 -8.95 -18.03 -19.30
CA ALA A 974 -9.07 -19.47 -19.41
C ALA A 974 -8.82 -20.14 -18.06
N ALA A 975 -9.53 -21.20 -17.78
CA ALA A 975 -9.32 -22.03 -16.59
C ALA A 975 -9.37 -23.51 -16.96
N GLY A 976 -8.81 -24.35 -16.09
CA GLY A 976 -8.84 -25.79 -16.23
C GLY A 976 -8.10 -26.51 -15.09
N THR A 977 -8.12 -27.83 -15.10
CA THR A 977 -7.44 -28.70 -14.12
C THR A 977 -6.41 -29.57 -14.83
N ILE A 978 -5.14 -29.48 -14.43
CA ILE A 978 -4.04 -30.21 -15.07
C ILE A 978 -4.28 -31.73 -14.99
N GLU A 979 -4.13 -32.42 -16.11
CA GLU A 979 -4.34 -33.87 -16.20
C GLU A 979 -3.08 -34.69 -15.92
N LEU A 980 -3.26 -35.89 -15.38
CA LEU A 980 -2.18 -36.87 -15.28
C LEU A 980 -1.70 -37.24 -16.69
N GLY A 981 -0.39 -37.20 -16.91
CA GLY A 981 0.26 -37.56 -18.17
C GLY A 981 0.17 -36.54 -19.31
N LYS A 982 -0.52 -35.40 -19.13
CA LYS A 982 -0.69 -34.37 -20.18
C LYS A 982 -0.35 -32.98 -19.66
N ASP A 983 0.50 -32.25 -20.38
CA ASP A 983 0.76 -30.85 -20.09
C ASP A 983 -0.45 -30.01 -20.51
N ALA A 984 -0.89 -29.09 -19.65
CA ALA A 984 -1.98 -28.18 -19.97
C ALA A 984 -1.46 -27.09 -20.91
N SER A 985 -2.20 -26.82 -21.99
CA SER A 985 -1.82 -25.81 -22.99
C SER A 985 -2.98 -24.85 -23.23
N VAL A 986 -2.68 -23.56 -23.10
CA VAL A 986 -3.58 -22.45 -23.37
C VAL A 986 -3.01 -21.65 -24.55
N LEU A 987 -3.79 -21.48 -25.61
CA LEU A 987 -3.44 -20.65 -26.75
C LEU A 987 -4.30 -19.38 -26.71
N VAL A 988 -3.64 -18.23 -26.58
CA VAL A 988 -4.28 -16.91 -26.56
C VAL A 988 -4.00 -16.19 -27.87
N THR A 989 -5.00 -16.15 -28.75
CA THR A 989 -4.91 -15.57 -30.09
C THR A 989 -5.54 -14.19 -30.12
N ASN A 990 -4.74 -13.15 -30.36
CA ASN A 990 -5.24 -11.79 -30.52
C ASN A 990 -5.41 -11.48 -32.00
N ARG A 991 -6.32 -10.56 -32.29
CA ARG A 991 -6.58 -10.05 -33.63
C ARG A 991 -6.60 -8.53 -33.58
N LYS A 992 -5.99 -7.91 -34.59
CA LYS A 992 -6.05 -6.45 -34.73
C LYS A 992 -7.50 -5.98 -34.88
N ASN A 993 -7.78 -4.82 -34.34
CA ASN A 993 -9.04 -4.13 -34.49
C ASN A 993 -8.91 -3.09 -35.61
N TYR A 994 -9.14 -3.52 -36.86
CA TYR A 994 -9.21 -2.63 -38.02
C TYR A 994 -10.53 -2.79 -38.78
N LYS A 995 -10.89 -1.73 -39.52
CA LYS A 995 -11.86 -1.72 -40.62
C LYS A 995 -11.09 -1.63 -41.94
N VAL A 996 -11.74 -1.90 -43.06
CA VAL A 996 -11.13 -1.84 -44.40
C VAL A 996 -11.84 -0.80 -45.25
N ILE A 997 -11.06 0.01 -45.97
CA ILE A 997 -11.55 0.88 -47.05
C ILE A 997 -11.09 0.28 -48.38
N LYS A 998 -12.03 -0.11 -49.22
CA LYS A 998 -11.76 -0.63 -50.57
C LYS A 998 -11.64 0.54 -51.54
N ALA A 999 -10.61 0.58 -52.35
CA ALA A 999 -10.45 1.56 -53.41
C ALA A 999 -10.46 0.85 -54.77
N GLU A 1000 -11.32 1.31 -55.65
CA GLU A 1000 -11.53 0.76 -56.98
C GLU A 1000 -11.13 1.80 -58.01
N LYS A 1001 -10.10 1.50 -58.79
CA LYS A 1001 -9.59 2.36 -59.85
C LYS A 1001 -10.27 1.99 -61.16
N GLN A 1002 -10.86 2.99 -61.82
CA GLN A 1002 -11.56 2.84 -63.09
C GLN A 1002 -10.97 3.78 -64.13
N TRP A 1003 -11.05 3.37 -65.39
CA TRP A 1003 -10.49 4.10 -66.53
C TRP A 1003 -11.59 4.25 -67.58
N LYS A 1004 -11.97 5.50 -67.87
CA LYS A 1004 -13.00 5.84 -68.85
C LYS A 1004 -12.39 6.64 -70.00
N ASP A 1005 -13.03 6.60 -71.16
CA ASP A 1005 -12.65 7.38 -72.34
C ASP A 1005 -13.68 8.50 -72.59
N SER A 1006 -13.26 9.75 -72.74
CA SER A 1006 -14.18 10.89 -72.95
C SER A 1006 -14.92 10.88 -74.30
N LYS A 1007 -14.74 9.86 -75.15
CA LYS A 1007 -15.39 9.71 -76.45
C LYS A 1007 -16.92 9.84 -76.34
N LYS A 1008 -17.54 10.71 -77.14
CA LYS A 1008 -19.01 10.80 -77.28
C LYS A 1008 -19.50 9.72 -78.25
N SER A 1009 -20.62 9.07 -77.92
CA SER A 1009 -21.22 8.05 -78.79
C SER A 1009 -21.58 8.63 -80.17
N ASP A 1010 -21.50 7.77 -81.17
CA ASP A 1010 -21.66 8.01 -82.60
C ASP A 1010 -23.11 8.37 -82.98
N GLY A 1011 -23.59 9.54 -82.58
CA GLY A 1011 -24.69 10.24 -83.29
C GLY A 1011 -26.06 9.54 -83.36
N THR A 1012 -26.30 8.44 -82.65
CA THR A 1012 -27.65 7.90 -82.44
C THR A 1012 -28.10 8.27 -81.03
N GLY A 1013 -28.92 9.31 -80.93
CA GLY A 1013 -29.38 9.82 -79.63
C GLY A 1013 -30.16 8.78 -78.82
N GLU A 1014 -29.48 8.20 -77.83
CA GLU A 1014 -30.03 7.92 -76.50
C GLU A 1014 -29.03 8.51 -75.50
N GLU A 1015 -29.48 9.48 -74.70
CA GLU A 1015 -28.74 9.92 -73.52
C GLU A 1015 -28.70 8.76 -72.53
N ASN A 1016 -27.55 8.09 -72.43
CA ASN A 1016 -27.24 7.31 -71.25
C ASN A 1016 -25.87 7.74 -70.73
N SER A 1017 -25.88 8.16 -69.47
CA SER A 1017 -24.72 8.52 -68.68
C SER A 1017 -23.80 7.30 -68.55
N ASP A 1018 -22.69 7.26 -69.29
CA ASP A 1018 -21.41 6.67 -68.85
C ASP A 1018 -20.45 6.62 -70.05
N PHE A 1019 -19.33 7.34 -69.93
CA PHE A 1019 -18.19 7.20 -70.84
C PHE A 1019 -17.75 5.72 -70.94
N PRO A 1020 -17.43 5.19 -72.14
CA PRO A 1020 -17.03 3.80 -72.31
C PRO A 1020 -15.73 3.47 -71.57
N ASP A 1021 -15.55 2.20 -71.20
CA ASP A 1021 -14.29 1.70 -70.63
C ASP A 1021 -13.12 1.97 -71.59
N LEU A 1022 -12.01 2.43 -71.03
CA LEU A 1022 -10.81 2.76 -71.78
C LEU A 1022 -10.14 1.47 -72.31
N GLU A 1023 -9.62 1.51 -73.55
CA GLU A 1023 -8.82 0.42 -74.12
C GLU A 1023 -7.53 0.19 -73.31
N ASP A 1024 -7.08 -1.07 -73.21
CA ASP A 1024 -6.00 -1.46 -72.29
C ASP A 1024 -4.64 -0.84 -72.65
N ASP A 1025 -4.37 -0.61 -73.92
CA ASP A 1025 -3.16 0.05 -74.43
C ASP A 1025 -3.12 1.55 -74.11
N LEU A 1026 -4.27 2.14 -73.77
CA LEU A 1026 -4.41 3.54 -73.34
C LEU A 1026 -4.41 3.69 -71.81
N LYS A 1027 -4.25 2.62 -71.03
CA LYS A 1027 -4.09 2.66 -69.56
C LYS A 1027 -2.59 2.72 -69.20
N PRO A 1028 -2.20 3.42 -68.12
CA PRO A 1028 -0.81 3.36 -67.65
C PRO A 1028 -0.49 1.99 -67.03
N GLU A 1029 0.80 1.65 -66.92
CA GLU A 1029 1.22 0.40 -66.27
C GLU A 1029 0.86 0.35 -64.77
N SER A 1030 0.87 1.51 -64.11
CA SER A 1030 0.46 1.66 -62.71
C SER A 1030 0.06 3.10 -62.34
N THR A 1031 -0.64 3.24 -61.23
CA THR A 1031 -0.91 4.51 -60.54
C THR A 1031 -0.71 4.33 -59.03
N ILE A 1032 -0.79 5.41 -58.25
CA ILE A 1032 -0.66 5.38 -56.79
C ILE A 1032 -1.89 6.01 -56.15
N LEU A 1033 -2.52 5.28 -55.23
CA LEU A 1033 -3.60 5.76 -54.39
C LEU A 1033 -3.10 5.99 -52.97
N GLY A 1034 -3.35 7.18 -52.44
CA GLY A 1034 -3.04 7.58 -51.06
C GLY A 1034 -4.30 7.64 -50.19
N LEU A 1035 -4.23 7.05 -49.00
CA LEU A 1035 -5.21 7.21 -47.94
C LEU A 1035 -4.81 8.36 -47.03
N TYR A 1036 -5.70 9.33 -46.86
CA TYR A 1036 -5.50 10.48 -45.99
C TYR A 1036 -6.52 10.44 -44.85
N TYR A 1037 -6.03 10.62 -43.63
CA TYR A 1037 -6.87 10.89 -42.47
C TYR A 1037 -7.08 12.40 -42.33
N GLN A 1038 -8.34 12.83 -42.29
CA GLN A 1038 -8.75 14.22 -42.20
C GLN A 1038 -8.03 15.11 -43.25
N ASN A 1039 -7.46 16.24 -42.81
CA ASN A 1039 -6.79 17.22 -43.66
C ASN A 1039 -5.26 17.02 -43.72
N ALA A 1040 -4.77 15.79 -43.53
CA ALA A 1040 -3.35 15.50 -43.60
C ALA A 1040 -2.73 15.96 -44.94
N ALA A 1041 -1.53 16.53 -44.88
CA ALA A 1041 -0.80 17.01 -46.06
C ALA A 1041 -0.14 15.87 -46.86
N GLN A 1042 0.05 14.70 -46.25
CA GLN A 1042 0.65 13.50 -46.84
C GLN A 1042 -0.23 12.28 -46.52
N PRO A 1043 -0.24 11.24 -47.37
CA PRO A 1043 -1.05 10.05 -47.14
C PRO A 1043 -0.47 9.21 -45.99
N GLU A 1044 -1.31 8.69 -45.12
CA GLU A 1044 -0.90 7.72 -44.07
C GLU A 1044 -0.47 6.39 -44.68
N GLN A 1045 -1.11 6.00 -45.79
CA GLN A 1045 -0.77 4.82 -46.57
C GLN A 1045 -0.83 5.20 -48.05
N ALA A 1046 0.19 4.81 -48.81
CA ALA A 1046 0.19 4.95 -50.27
C ALA A 1046 0.40 3.57 -50.89
N LYS A 1047 -0.51 3.14 -51.77
CA LYS A 1047 -0.46 1.85 -52.45
C LYS A 1047 -0.36 2.07 -53.96
N GLN A 1048 0.60 1.39 -54.57
CA GLN A 1048 0.72 1.33 -56.02
C GLN A 1048 -0.28 0.30 -56.54
N VAL A 1049 -1.08 0.68 -57.53
CA VAL A 1049 -2.09 -0.16 -58.19
C VAL A 1049 -1.66 -0.33 -59.64
N ASN A 1050 -1.53 -1.59 -60.09
CA ASN A 1050 -0.92 -1.93 -61.38
C ASN A 1050 -1.89 -2.72 -62.25
N ALA A 1051 -1.66 -2.70 -63.58
CA ALA A 1051 -2.50 -3.39 -64.55
C ALA A 1051 -2.43 -4.93 -64.53
N THR A 1052 -1.42 -5.53 -63.87
CA THR A 1052 -1.03 -6.95 -64.04
C THR A 1052 -1.18 -7.83 -62.81
N ASP A 1053 -1.98 -7.44 -61.81
CA ASP A 1053 -2.26 -8.36 -60.70
C ASP A 1053 -3.18 -9.51 -61.16
N SER A 1054 -2.99 -10.69 -60.57
CA SER A 1054 -3.60 -11.97 -60.96
C SER A 1054 -5.15 -12.02 -60.96
N THR A 1055 -5.80 -10.95 -60.51
CA THR A 1055 -7.26 -10.79 -60.40
C THR A 1055 -7.89 -9.95 -61.52
N ASN A 1056 -7.08 -9.33 -62.39
CA ASN A 1056 -7.55 -8.41 -63.45
C ASN A 1056 -8.39 -7.22 -62.94
N GLN A 1057 -8.24 -6.84 -61.66
CA GLN A 1057 -8.98 -5.75 -61.04
C GLN A 1057 -8.04 -4.67 -60.53
N TRP A 1058 -8.29 -3.43 -60.95
CA TRP A 1058 -7.59 -2.22 -60.51
C TRP A 1058 -8.04 -1.84 -59.10
N THR A 1059 -7.78 -2.67 -58.09
CA THR A 1059 -8.29 -2.45 -56.73
C THR A 1059 -7.18 -2.52 -55.69
N CYS A 1060 -7.36 -1.80 -54.58
CA CYS A 1060 -6.53 -1.96 -53.40
C CYS A 1060 -7.34 -1.72 -52.12
N GLU A 1061 -6.96 -2.38 -51.03
CA GLU A 1061 -7.59 -2.22 -49.72
C GLU A 1061 -6.69 -1.43 -48.78
N PHE A 1062 -7.25 -0.54 -47.95
CA PHE A 1062 -6.53 0.15 -46.89
C PHE A 1062 -7.05 -0.29 -45.53
N GLU A 1063 -6.15 -0.64 -44.60
CA GLU A 1063 -6.51 -0.98 -43.23
C GLU A 1063 -6.59 0.30 -42.39
N VAL A 1064 -7.69 0.52 -41.66
CA VAL A 1064 -7.84 1.67 -40.77
C VAL A 1064 -8.19 1.22 -39.35
N PRO A 1065 -7.71 1.91 -38.30
CA PRO A 1065 -8.07 1.61 -36.91
C PRO A 1065 -9.58 1.46 -36.71
N GLY A 1066 -9.99 0.38 -36.03
CA GLY A 1066 -11.40 0.00 -35.93
C GLY A 1066 -12.26 0.96 -35.10
N ASN A 1067 -11.63 1.78 -34.27
CA ASN A 1067 -12.26 2.86 -33.50
C ASN A 1067 -12.42 4.17 -34.30
N HIS A 1068 -11.86 4.28 -35.51
CA HIS A 1068 -12.02 5.47 -36.34
C HIS A 1068 -13.30 5.37 -37.20
N ASN A 1069 -13.89 6.53 -37.50
CA ASN A 1069 -15.01 6.62 -38.44
C ASN A 1069 -14.47 6.57 -39.86
N LEU A 1070 -15.08 5.75 -40.72
CA LEU A 1070 -14.64 5.64 -42.12
C LEU A 1070 -14.85 6.94 -42.91
N SER A 1071 -15.74 7.81 -42.44
CA SER A 1071 -15.98 9.16 -43.00
C SER A 1071 -14.78 10.09 -42.89
N ASP A 1072 -13.90 9.89 -41.90
CA ASP A 1072 -12.74 10.76 -41.67
C ASP A 1072 -11.60 10.48 -42.65
N TYR A 1073 -11.71 9.40 -43.42
CA TYR A 1073 -10.70 9.00 -44.39
C TYR A 1073 -11.13 9.33 -45.81
N ARG A 1074 -10.17 9.79 -46.61
CA ARG A 1074 -10.34 10.02 -48.06
C ARG A 1074 -9.24 9.29 -48.83
N VAL A 1075 -9.62 8.65 -49.93
CA VAL A 1075 -8.65 8.09 -50.90
C VAL A 1075 -8.47 9.10 -52.03
N ARG A 1076 -7.22 9.36 -52.41
CA ARG A 1076 -6.84 10.27 -53.51
C ARG A 1076 -5.78 9.64 -54.40
N GLU A 1077 -5.82 9.96 -55.68
CA GLU A 1077 -4.70 9.73 -56.59
C GLU A 1077 -3.54 10.65 -56.18
N VAL A 1078 -2.32 10.16 -56.23
CA VAL A 1078 -1.14 10.92 -55.81
C VAL A 1078 0.02 10.83 -56.80
N VAL A 1079 0.78 11.91 -56.94
CA VAL A 1079 1.99 11.99 -57.76
C VAL A 1079 3.23 11.99 -56.85
N LYS A 1080 4.14 11.03 -57.06
CA LYS A 1080 5.36 10.89 -56.26
C LYS A 1080 6.37 12.00 -56.59
N LYS A 1081 6.82 12.75 -55.58
CA LYS A 1081 7.78 13.87 -55.67
C LYS A 1081 9.15 13.57 -55.01
N GLY A 1082 9.32 12.41 -54.40
CA GLY A 1082 10.54 11.95 -53.70
C GLY A 1082 10.30 10.62 -52.97
N GLU A 1083 11.22 10.18 -52.12
CA GLU A 1083 10.96 9.09 -51.17
C GLU A 1083 9.88 9.52 -50.17
N ASN A 1084 8.73 8.84 -50.16
CA ASN A 1084 7.60 9.08 -49.25
C ASN A 1084 7.02 10.51 -49.26
N ASN A 1085 7.17 11.25 -50.36
CA ASN A 1085 6.58 12.57 -50.53
C ASN A 1085 5.67 12.59 -51.78
N TYR A 1086 4.42 12.96 -51.58
CA TYR A 1086 3.33 12.83 -52.53
C TYR A 1086 2.55 14.14 -52.68
N ASN A 1087 2.27 14.54 -53.92
CA ASN A 1087 1.27 15.57 -54.20
C ASN A 1087 -0.09 14.88 -54.39
N LEU A 1088 -1.11 15.34 -53.68
CA LEU A 1088 -2.49 14.88 -53.91
C LEU A 1088 -3.05 15.49 -55.19
N VAL A 1089 -3.93 14.76 -55.87
CA VAL A 1089 -4.71 15.26 -57.01
C VAL A 1089 -6.17 15.37 -56.57
N ASP A 1090 -6.70 16.59 -56.61
CA ASP A 1090 -8.08 16.85 -56.20
C ASP A 1090 -9.08 16.39 -57.28
N SER A 1091 -10.36 16.34 -56.92
CA SER A 1091 -11.41 15.96 -57.87
C SER A 1091 -11.50 16.97 -59.00
N GLU A 1092 -11.76 16.49 -60.21
CA GLU A 1092 -11.83 17.25 -61.46
C GLU A 1092 -10.49 17.81 -61.96
N GLU A 1093 -9.40 17.64 -61.21
CA GLU A 1093 -8.06 17.98 -61.67
C GLU A 1093 -7.53 17.00 -62.72
N TYR A 1094 -6.57 17.48 -63.50
CA TYR A 1094 -5.92 16.72 -64.54
C TYR A 1094 -4.59 16.15 -64.04
N ILE A 1095 -4.40 14.84 -64.22
CA ILE A 1095 -3.15 14.15 -63.92
C ILE A 1095 -2.55 13.59 -65.21
N LYS A 1096 -1.24 13.81 -65.39
CA LYS A 1096 -0.47 13.16 -66.44
C LYS A 1096 0.08 11.83 -65.92
N LEU A 1097 -0.33 10.73 -66.55
CA LEU A 1097 0.16 9.38 -66.24
C LEU A 1097 0.66 8.75 -67.54
N GLY A 1098 1.94 8.42 -67.60
CA GLY A 1098 2.58 8.04 -68.87
C GLY A 1098 2.51 9.17 -69.90
N ASP A 1099 2.09 8.83 -71.12
CA ASP A 1099 1.97 9.77 -72.24
C ASP A 1099 0.62 10.50 -72.30
N TYR A 1100 -0.34 10.11 -71.46
CA TYR A 1100 -1.72 10.59 -71.51
C TYR A 1100 -2.10 11.42 -70.28
N ILE A 1101 -3.11 12.27 -70.46
CA ILE A 1101 -3.66 13.13 -69.41
C ILE A 1101 -5.10 12.67 -69.12
N TYR A 1102 -5.39 12.50 -67.85
CA TYR A 1102 -6.69 12.03 -67.37
C TYR A 1102 -7.29 13.07 -66.43
N GLN A 1103 -8.60 13.26 -66.52
CA GLN A 1103 -9.33 13.97 -65.48
C GLN A 1103 -9.71 12.98 -64.38
N VAL A 1104 -9.38 13.29 -63.13
CA VAL A 1104 -9.65 12.40 -61.99
C VAL A 1104 -10.98 12.77 -61.33
N THR A 1105 -11.83 11.80 -61.06
CA THR A 1105 -13.06 11.99 -60.28
C THR A 1105 -13.17 10.90 -59.23
N TYR A 1106 -13.83 11.23 -58.12
CA TYR A 1106 -13.98 10.33 -56.98
C TYR A 1106 -15.46 10.17 -56.66
N SER A 1107 -15.88 8.94 -56.38
CA SER A 1107 -17.15 8.68 -55.72
C SER A 1107 -16.94 7.70 -54.58
N GLU A 1108 -17.73 7.81 -53.52
CA GLU A 1108 -17.61 6.93 -52.37
C GLU A 1108 -18.99 6.40 -51.98
N LYS A 1109 -19.00 5.15 -51.53
CA LYS A 1109 -20.19 4.45 -51.07
C LYS A 1109 -19.86 3.78 -49.75
N THR A 1110 -20.66 4.06 -48.73
CA THR A 1110 -20.58 3.39 -47.44
C THR A 1110 -21.80 2.50 -47.28
N GLU A 1111 -21.59 1.23 -46.99
CA GLU A 1111 -22.66 0.27 -46.71
C GLU A 1111 -22.50 -0.29 -45.29
N ILE A 1112 -23.62 -0.68 -44.67
CA ILE A 1112 -23.62 -1.38 -43.39
C ILE A 1112 -24.20 -2.77 -43.63
N THR A 1113 -23.35 -3.80 -43.57
CA THR A 1113 -23.74 -5.20 -43.77
C THR A 1113 -23.49 -5.96 -42.47
N GLU A 1114 -24.51 -6.62 -41.92
CA GLU A 1114 -24.42 -7.35 -40.64
C GLU A 1114 -23.84 -6.52 -39.46
N GLY A 1115 -24.06 -5.20 -39.46
CA GLY A 1115 -23.56 -4.30 -38.41
C GLY A 1115 -22.10 -3.87 -38.57
N ILE A 1116 -21.46 -4.23 -39.69
CA ILE A 1116 -20.11 -3.79 -40.06
C ILE A 1116 -20.23 -2.69 -41.12
N GLU A 1117 -19.61 -1.54 -40.84
CA GLU A 1117 -19.50 -0.41 -41.75
C GLU A 1117 -18.35 -0.69 -42.74
N GLU A 1118 -18.66 -0.74 -44.04
CA GLU A 1118 -17.68 -0.86 -45.13
C GLU A 1118 -17.72 0.40 -46.02
N LYS A 1119 -16.55 0.89 -46.44
CA LYS A 1119 -16.44 2.04 -47.35
C LYS A 1119 -15.70 1.62 -48.62
N THR A 1120 -16.32 1.84 -49.77
CA THR A 1120 -15.72 1.67 -51.09
C THR A 1120 -15.55 3.04 -51.75
N VAL A 1121 -14.37 3.33 -52.27
CA VAL A 1121 -14.06 4.57 -53.01
C VAL A 1121 -13.73 4.22 -54.45
N SER A 1122 -14.54 4.69 -55.40
CA SER A 1122 -14.25 4.60 -56.83
C SER A 1122 -13.44 5.82 -57.27
N VAL A 1123 -12.29 5.57 -57.89
CA VAL A 1123 -11.36 6.57 -58.42
C VAL A 1123 -11.33 6.44 -59.95
N VAL A 1124 -12.01 7.34 -60.64
CA VAL A 1124 -12.21 7.26 -62.09
C VAL A 1124 -11.28 8.24 -62.80
N ASN A 1125 -10.39 7.73 -63.65
CA ASN A 1125 -9.61 8.53 -64.58
C ASN A 1125 -10.26 8.52 -65.96
N THR A 1126 -10.69 9.69 -66.43
CA THR A 1126 -11.28 9.86 -67.76
C THR A 1126 -10.26 10.45 -68.70
N LEU A 1127 -9.81 9.67 -69.68
CA LEU A 1127 -8.92 10.14 -70.76
C LEU A 1127 -9.66 11.20 -71.57
N GLN A 1128 -9.07 12.38 -71.75
CA GLN A 1128 -9.68 13.43 -72.57
C GLN A 1128 -9.20 13.36 -74.01
N ARG A 1129 -10.14 13.25 -74.95
CA ARG A 1129 -9.92 13.38 -76.39
C ARG A 1129 -10.26 14.79 -76.86
N GLY A 1130 -9.55 15.24 -77.88
CA GLY A 1130 -9.71 16.56 -78.48
C GLY A 1130 -10.24 16.55 -79.91
N SER A 1131 -10.31 17.73 -80.49
CA SER A 1131 -10.71 17.95 -81.88
C SER A 1131 -9.88 19.04 -82.55
N ILE A 1132 -9.83 19.02 -83.88
CA ILE A 1132 -9.26 20.07 -84.71
C ILE A 1132 -10.34 20.54 -85.69
N GLU A 1133 -10.83 21.77 -85.53
CA GLU A 1133 -11.72 22.45 -86.46
C GLU A 1133 -10.90 23.25 -87.47
N ILE A 1134 -11.01 22.90 -88.75
CA ILE A 1134 -10.37 23.57 -89.87
C ILE A 1134 -11.38 24.43 -90.60
N THR A 1135 -11.16 25.74 -90.60
CA THR A 1135 -11.89 26.70 -91.45
C THR A 1135 -11.04 27.08 -92.65
N LYS A 1136 -11.46 26.66 -93.85
CA LYS A 1136 -10.82 26.99 -95.11
C LYS A 1136 -11.35 28.31 -95.66
N ASN A 1137 -10.46 29.27 -95.88
CA ASN A 1137 -10.76 30.60 -96.36
C ASN A 1137 -10.03 30.93 -97.68
N ASN A 1138 -10.49 31.97 -98.38
CA ASN A 1138 -9.70 32.71 -99.38
C ASN A 1138 -8.97 33.89 -98.73
N ALA A 1139 -8.12 34.59 -99.50
CA ALA A 1139 -7.37 35.76 -99.03
C ALA A 1139 -8.26 36.89 -98.45
N ASN A 1140 -9.55 36.93 -98.82
CA ASN A 1140 -10.55 37.90 -98.33
C ASN A 1140 -11.38 37.37 -97.14
N LYS A 1141 -10.99 36.24 -96.55
CA LYS A 1141 -11.71 35.53 -95.46
C LYS A 1141 -13.09 34.97 -95.81
N GLU A 1142 -13.38 34.76 -97.09
CA GLU A 1142 -14.60 34.05 -97.51
C GLU A 1142 -14.37 32.54 -97.47
N LYS A 1143 -15.32 31.79 -96.91
CA LYS A 1143 -15.19 30.33 -96.72
C LYS A 1143 -15.21 29.56 -98.04
N LEU A 1144 -14.24 28.66 -98.21
CA LEU A 1144 -14.03 27.84 -99.40
C LEU A 1144 -14.35 26.37 -99.15
N GLY A 1145 -15.29 25.85 -99.91
CA GLY A 1145 -15.61 24.42 -99.93
C GLY A 1145 -14.87 23.65 -101.03
N GLY A 1146 -14.62 22.37 -100.79
CA GLY A 1146 -13.95 21.46 -101.73
C GLY A 1146 -12.43 21.34 -101.54
N ALA A 1147 -11.87 21.85 -100.43
CA ALA A 1147 -10.47 21.60 -100.04
C ALA A 1147 -10.37 20.23 -99.37
N GLU A 1148 -9.35 19.44 -99.71
CA GLU A 1148 -9.08 18.14 -99.10
C GLU A 1148 -7.82 18.23 -98.23
N PHE A 1149 -7.93 17.71 -97.00
CA PHE A 1149 -6.85 17.66 -96.02
C PHE A 1149 -6.59 16.22 -95.60
N LYS A 1150 -5.32 15.83 -95.59
CA LYS A 1150 -4.83 14.61 -94.96
C LYS A 1150 -4.23 14.95 -93.59
N ILE A 1151 -4.77 14.36 -92.53
CA ILE A 1151 -4.32 14.50 -91.15
C ILE A 1151 -3.62 13.20 -90.75
N THR A 1152 -2.38 13.28 -90.25
CA THR A 1152 -1.64 12.14 -89.70
C THR A 1152 -1.18 12.43 -88.27
N GLY A 1153 -1.22 11.44 -87.36
CA GLY A 1153 -0.84 11.64 -85.95
C GLY A 1153 -0.42 10.36 -85.23
N LEU A 1154 -0.43 10.40 -83.89
CA LEU A 1154 -0.12 9.26 -83.01
C LEU A 1154 -0.97 8.02 -83.30
N GLY A 1155 -0.47 6.83 -82.97
CA GLY A 1155 -1.22 5.57 -83.10
C GLY A 1155 -1.50 5.13 -84.54
N ASN A 1156 -0.71 5.59 -85.51
CA ASN A 1156 -0.96 5.44 -86.95
C ASN A 1156 -2.27 6.10 -87.41
N TYR A 1157 -2.76 7.11 -86.68
CA TYR A 1157 -3.94 7.87 -87.08
C TYR A 1157 -3.70 8.54 -88.43
N GLU A 1158 -4.55 8.25 -89.41
CA GLU A 1158 -4.57 8.89 -90.73
C GLU A 1158 -6.02 9.10 -91.17
N GLN A 1159 -6.42 10.34 -91.42
CA GLN A 1159 -7.74 10.67 -91.95
C GLN A 1159 -7.65 11.71 -93.06
N THR A 1160 -8.35 11.47 -94.16
CA THR A 1160 -8.54 12.45 -95.23
C THR A 1160 -9.95 13.02 -95.14
N VAL A 1161 -10.07 14.35 -95.04
CA VAL A 1161 -11.34 15.06 -94.94
C VAL A 1161 -11.47 16.10 -96.04
N THR A 1162 -12.70 16.42 -96.47
CA THR A 1162 -12.95 17.45 -97.47
C THR A 1162 -13.92 18.50 -96.94
N THR A 1163 -13.62 19.79 -97.12
CA THR A 1163 -14.49 20.86 -96.67
C THR A 1163 -15.81 20.89 -97.47
N PRO A 1164 -16.97 21.05 -96.80
CA PRO A 1164 -18.27 21.09 -97.47
C PRO A 1164 -18.39 22.25 -98.48
N SER A 1165 -18.98 21.98 -99.64
CA SER A 1165 -19.14 22.96 -100.75
C SER A 1165 -20.35 23.90 -100.60
N GLY A 1166 -21.29 23.60 -99.71
CA GLY A 1166 -22.50 24.40 -99.44
C GLY A 1166 -23.12 24.05 -98.07
N GLY A 1167 -24.18 24.76 -97.68
CA GLY A 1167 -24.79 24.65 -96.34
C GLY A 1167 -24.13 25.55 -95.28
N GLU A 1168 -24.60 25.45 -94.04
CA GLU A 1168 -24.13 26.28 -92.90
C GLU A 1168 -22.64 26.07 -92.58
N ASN A 1169 -22.13 24.85 -92.82
CA ASN A 1169 -20.73 24.47 -92.61
C ASN A 1169 -19.85 24.63 -93.86
N LYS A 1170 -20.28 25.43 -94.85
CA LYS A 1170 -19.47 25.68 -96.04
C LYS A 1170 -18.06 26.12 -95.64
N GLY A 1171 -17.05 25.36 -96.09
CA GLY A 1171 -15.65 25.63 -95.81
C GLY A 1171 -15.16 25.34 -94.39
N VAL A 1172 -15.96 24.75 -93.50
CA VAL A 1172 -15.52 24.33 -92.15
C VAL A 1172 -15.61 22.82 -92.02
N ILE A 1173 -14.58 22.19 -91.45
CA ILE A 1173 -14.58 20.75 -91.14
C ILE A 1173 -13.95 20.52 -89.77
N THR A 1174 -14.57 19.69 -88.93
CA THR A 1174 -14.03 19.33 -87.61
C THR A 1174 -13.61 17.88 -87.61
N ILE A 1175 -12.38 17.63 -87.18
CA ILE A 1175 -11.83 16.30 -86.93
C ILE A 1175 -11.88 16.07 -85.42
N SER A 1176 -12.75 15.19 -84.95
CA SER A 1176 -12.94 14.89 -83.53
C SER A 1176 -12.23 13.59 -83.11
N ASP A 1177 -12.34 13.24 -81.84
CA ASP A 1177 -11.84 11.99 -81.23
C ASP A 1177 -10.31 11.80 -81.28
N LEU A 1178 -9.58 12.91 -81.34
CA LEU A 1178 -8.12 12.92 -81.38
C LEU A 1178 -7.55 12.64 -79.99
N LEU A 1179 -6.63 11.68 -79.89
CA LEU A 1179 -5.83 11.48 -78.68
C LEU A 1179 -4.96 12.73 -78.44
N PRO A 1180 -4.66 13.09 -77.18
CA PRO A 1180 -3.68 14.12 -76.89
C PRO A 1180 -2.34 13.80 -77.56
N GLY A 1181 -1.79 14.74 -78.33
CA GLY A 1181 -0.56 14.56 -79.08
C GLY A 1181 -0.45 15.40 -80.35
N GLU A 1182 0.64 15.19 -81.09
CA GLU A 1182 0.97 15.95 -82.30
C GLU A 1182 0.29 15.38 -83.55
N TYR A 1183 -0.31 16.27 -84.34
CA TYR A 1183 -1.00 16.00 -85.60
C TYR A 1183 -0.45 16.89 -86.71
N VAL A 1184 -0.29 16.31 -87.90
CA VAL A 1184 0.18 16.99 -89.11
C VAL A 1184 -0.96 17.07 -90.12
N ILE A 1185 -1.39 18.28 -90.45
CA ILE A 1185 -2.45 18.61 -91.40
C ILE A 1185 -1.83 19.02 -92.74
N THR A 1186 -2.05 18.24 -93.79
CA THR A 1186 -1.55 18.51 -95.15
C THR A 1186 -2.72 18.76 -96.10
N GLU A 1187 -2.79 19.90 -96.80
CA GLU A 1187 -3.77 20.07 -97.87
C GLU A 1187 -3.34 19.23 -99.09
N THR A 1188 -4.16 18.23 -99.47
CA THR A 1188 -3.89 17.34 -100.61
C THR A 1188 -4.57 17.81 -101.88
N LYS A 1189 -5.65 18.60 -101.75
CA LYS A 1189 -6.38 19.18 -102.88
C LYS A 1189 -6.93 20.55 -102.52
N ALA A 1190 -6.60 21.56 -103.32
CA ALA A 1190 -7.21 22.87 -103.18
C ALA A 1190 -8.64 22.91 -103.75
N PRO A 1191 -9.49 23.85 -103.27
CA PRO A 1191 -10.75 24.19 -103.93
C PRO A 1191 -10.55 24.55 -105.41
N ALA A 1192 -11.56 24.29 -106.24
CA ALA A 1192 -11.48 24.59 -107.68
C ALA A 1192 -11.11 26.06 -107.94
N ASN A 1193 -10.13 26.28 -108.82
CA ASN A 1193 -9.53 27.59 -109.12
C ASN A 1193 -8.73 28.22 -107.97
N TYR A 1194 -8.19 27.44 -107.03
CA TYR A 1194 -7.27 27.91 -105.99
C TYR A 1194 -5.96 27.11 -105.96
N ASN A 1195 -4.88 27.72 -105.50
CA ASN A 1195 -3.56 27.10 -105.31
C ASN A 1195 -3.57 26.17 -104.09
N LEU A 1196 -2.90 25.02 -104.22
CA LEU A 1196 -2.66 24.09 -103.12
C LEU A 1196 -1.65 24.66 -102.12
N LEU A 1197 -1.96 24.56 -100.83
CA LEU A 1197 -1.01 24.86 -99.77
C LEU A 1197 0.13 23.81 -99.76
N VAL A 1198 1.37 24.27 -99.95
CA VAL A 1198 2.52 23.36 -100.15
C VAL A 1198 3.08 22.81 -98.84
N ASN A 1199 2.99 23.56 -97.74
CA ASN A 1199 3.58 23.17 -96.45
C ASN A 1199 2.50 22.58 -95.54
N PRO A 1200 2.73 21.39 -94.96
CA PRO A 1200 1.91 20.87 -93.87
C PRO A 1200 1.92 21.79 -92.64
N ILE A 1201 0.86 21.72 -91.84
CA ILE A 1201 0.73 22.41 -90.57
C ILE A 1201 0.77 21.38 -89.43
N THR A 1202 1.49 21.69 -88.35
CA THR A 1202 1.49 20.89 -87.13
C THR A 1202 0.56 21.50 -86.07
N ALA A 1203 -0.26 20.67 -85.43
CA ALA A 1203 -1.13 21.02 -84.31
C ALA A 1203 -0.94 20.01 -83.17
N VAL A 1204 -0.88 20.47 -81.92
CA VAL A 1204 -0.72 19.59 -80.73
C VAL A 1204 -1.98 19.63 -79.89
N VAL A 1205 -2.73 18.54 -79.89
CA VAL A 1205 -3.97 18.36 -79.10
C VAL A 1205 -3.58 18.06 -77.65
N GLY A 1206 -4.17 18.75 -76.68
CA GLY A 1206 -3.87 18.58 -75.25
C GLY A 1206 -2.57 19.25 -74.81
N THR A 1207 -2.22 20.41 -75.38
CA THR A 1207 -1.07 21.24 -74.95
C THR A 1207 -1.49 22.32 -73.94
N THR A 1208 -0.56 22.75 -73.10
CA THR A 1208 -0.67 23.94 -72.22
C THR A 1208 0.11 25.15 -72.74
N GLU A 1209 0.94 24.98 -73.79
CA GLU A 1209 1.81 26.01 -74.37
C GLU A 1209 1.32 26.42 -75.76
N GLY A 1210 1.14 27.73 -76.00
CA GLY A 1210 0.69 28.30 -77.26
C GLY A 1210 1.83 28.87 -78.11
N GLU A 1211 2.38 28.10 -79.05
CA GLU A 1211 3.38 28.60 -80.01
C GLU A 1211 2.77 28.84 -81.41
N SER A 1212 2.90 30.08 -81.90
CA SER A 1212 2.58 30.50 -83.27
C SER A 1212 3.68 30.07 -84.24
N THR A 1213 3.41 29.11 -85.11
CA THR A 1213 4.21 28.91 -86.32
C THR A 1213 3.62 29.74 -87.48
N ASN A 1214 4.47 30.19 -88.42
CA ASN A 1214 4.24 31.21 -89.47
C ASN A 1214 3.15 30.88 -90.53
N SER A 1215 2.07 30.18 -90.16
CA SER A 1215 0.99 29.74 -91.06
C SER A 1215 -0.41 30.21 -90.66
N GLY A 1216 -0.54 31.14 -89.69
CA GLY A 1216 -1.76 31.93 -89.48
C GLY A 1216 -2.82 31.30 -88.55
N TYR A 1217 -2.43 30.94 -87.32
CA TYR A 1217 -3.36 30.52 -86.26
C TYR A 1217 -3.37 31.49 -85.08
N THR A 1218 -4.53 31.63 -84.43
CA THR A 1218 -4.69 32.27 -83.11
C THR A 1218 -5.44 31.31 -82.21
N VAL A 1219 -4.78 30.80 -81.17
CA VAL A 1219 -5.43 30.17 -80.00
C VAL A 1219 -5.61 31.28 -78.97
N VAL A 1220 -6.81 31.44 -78.41
CA VAL A 1220 -7.11 32.45 -77.38
C VAL A 1220 -7.51 31.72 -76.09
N GLY A 1221 -6.69 31.81 -75.04
CA GLY A 1221 -7.03 31.34 -73.69
C GLY A 1221 -5.86 31.43 -72.69
N ASP A 1222 -6.18 31.28 -71.39
CA ASP A 1222 -5.30 31.50 -70.22
C ASP A 1222 -4.25 30.38 -69.97
N GLU A 1223 -3.18 30.72 -69.23
CA GLU A 1223 -2.14 29.78 -68.77
C GLU A 1223 -2.75 28.71 -67.82
N ASN A 1224 -2.37 27.43 -67.98
CA ASN A 1224 -2.81 26.22 -67.24
C ASN A 1224 -4.11 25.52 -67.68
N THR A 1225 -4.72 25.89 -68.81
CA THR A 1225 -5.81 25.10 -69.40
C THR A 1225 -5.27 24.22 -70.53
N TYR A 1226 -5.55 22.92 -70.49
CA TYR A 1226 -5.22 22.01 -71.61
C TYR A 1226 -6.19 22.24 -72.78
N TYR A 1227 -5.66 22.56 -73.96
CA TYR A 1227 -6.47 22.78 -75.16
C TYR A 1227 -6.68 21.47 -75.92
N TYR A 1228 -7.81 20.82 -75.69
CA TYR A 1228 -8.21 19.62 -76.43
C TYR A 1228 -8.93 19.97 -77.74
N ASP A 1229 -9.75 21.01 -77.77
CA ASP A 1229 -10.44 21.46 -78.99
C ASP A 1229 -9.71 22.64 -79.64
N LEU A 1230 -9.02 22.36 -80.74
CA LEU A 1230 -8.24 23.33 -81.51
C LEU A 1230 -9.09 23.88 -82.66
N LYS A 1231 -9.02 25.20 -82.89
CA LYS A 1231 -9.64 25.86 -84.05
C LYS A 1231 -8.59 26.53 -84.91
N MET A 1232 -8.68 26.32 -86.22
CA MET A 1232 -7.58 26.63 -87.12
C MET A 1232 -8.10 27.17 -88.47
N GLU A 1233 -7.55 28.28 -88.96
CA GLU A 1233 -7.91 28.88 -90.27
C GLU A 1233 -6.84 28.59 -91.32
N ILE A 1234 -7.22 28.12 -92.51
CA ILE A 1234 -6.30 27.80 -93.62
C ILE A 1234 -6.72 28.55 -94.88
N THR A 1235 -5.82 29.35 -95.48
CA THR A 1235 -6.14 30.25 -96.61
C THR A 1235 -5.51 29.84 -97.94
N ASN A 1236 -6.26 29.84 -99.05
CA ASN A 1236 -5.73 29.62 -100.42
C ASN A 1236 -5.91 30.84 -101.32
N ASN A 1237 -5.01 30.99 -102.29
CA ASN A 1237 -5.02 32.06 -103.29
C ASN A 1237 -5.59 31.56 -104.63
N LYS A 1238 -6.34 32.40 -105.37
CA LYS A 1238 -7.05 32.01 -106.61
C LYS A 1238 -6.11 31.85 -107.82
N LEU A 1239 -6.35 30.86 -108.69
CA LEU A 1239 -5.67 30.61 -109.97
C LEU A 1239 -6.17 31.60 -111.06
N PHE A 1240 -5.27 32.08 -111.93
CA PHE A 1240 -5.56 33.05 -113.00
C PHE A 1240 -5.99 32.33 -114.32
N ASP A 1241 -7.06 32.79 -114.99
CA ASP A 1241 -7.56 32.25 -116.27
C ASP A 1241 -6.99 33.02 -117.51
N MET A 1242 -6.65 32.32 -118.60
CA MET A 1242 -6.31 32.90 -119.93
C MET A 1242 -7.20 32.31 -121.05
N PRO A 1243 -7.80 33.09 -121.99
CA PRO A 1243 -8.70 32.54 -123.02
C PRO A 1243 -8.06 32.15 -124.38
N ALA A 1244 -8.27 30.88 -124.74
CA ALA A 1244 -8.71 30.26 -126.01
C ALA A 1244 -8.04 30.56 -127.39
N ALA A 1245 -7.40 29.52 -127.98
CA ALA A 1245 -7.78 28.95 -129.29
C ALA A 1245 -7.00 27.66 -129.63
N GLY A 1246 -7.72 26.55 -129.81
CA GLY A 1246 -7.52 25.66 -130.97
C GLY A 1246 -6.70 24.36 -130.83
N GLY A 1247 -7.42 23.24 -130.71
CA GLY A 1247 -7.18 22.03 -131.53
C GLY A 1247 -6.14 21.01 -131.08
N GLY A 1248 -6.62 19.83 -130.66
CA GLY A 1248 -5.81 18.76 -130.09
C GLY A 1248 -5.29 17.69 -131.05
N PHE A 1249 -4.49 16.77 -130.51
CA PHE A 1249 -4.24 15.38 -130.95
C PHE A 1249 -3.28 14.78 -129.91
N ARG A 1250 -3.69 13.75 -129.14
CA ARG A 1250 -3.42 12.32 -129.34
C ARG A 1250 -1.98 11.86 -129.05
N ALA A 1251 -1.94 10.75 -128.30
CA ALA A 1251 -1.01 9.62 -128.42
C ALA A 1251 0.36 9.69 -127.70
N THR A 1252 0.47 8.76 -126.74
CA THR A 1252 1.59 7.82 -126.52
C THR A 1252 2.93 8.38 -126.04
N ILE A 1253 3.10 8.28 -124.71
CA ILE A 1253 4.22 7.68 -123.97
C ILE A 1253 5.44 7.29 -124.83
N PHE A 1254 6.57 7.92 -124.56
CA PHE A 1254 7.94 7.41 -124.43
C PHE A 1254 8.80 8.69 -124.47
N GLY A 1255 9.67 8.98 -123.53
CA GLY A 1255 10.37 8.07 -122.65
C GLY A 1255 11.82 8.52 -122.66
N VAL A 1256 12.43 8.35 -121.50
CA VAL A 1256 13.88 8.29 -121.32
C VAL A 1256 14.50 9.68 -121.46
N VAL A 1257 14.77 10.36 -120.34
CA VAL A 1257 16.00 10.17 -119.52
C VAL A 1257 17.21 10.47 -120.40
N ILE A 1258 18.31 10.86 -119.76
CA ILE A 1258 19.65 10.89 -120.34
C ILE A 1258 19.82 12.21 -121.09
N MET A 1259 20.62 13.16 -120.62
CA MET A 1259 21.79 13.08 -119.74
C MET A 1259 22.37 14.50 -119.77
N ILE A 1260 22.91 15.09 -118.70
CA ILE A 1260 24.28 14.89 -118.17
C ILE A 1260 24.38 16.02 -117.11
N ILE A 1261 24.60 15.74 -115.82
CA ILE A 1261 25.84 15.24 -115.21
C ILE A 1261 27.03 16.20 -115.46
N ALA A 1262 27.27 17.15 -114.55
CA ALA A 1262 28.63 17.63 -114.29
C ALA A 1262 28.74 18.30 -112.91
N GLY A 1263 29.34 17.58 -111.96
CA GLY A 1263 29.90 18.06 -110.69
C GLY A 1263 29.27 17.41 -109.46
N GLY A 1264 29.84 16.40 -108.79
CA GLY A 1264 31.10 15.64 -108.88
C GLY A 1264 31.04 14.67 -107.69
N TRP A 1265 31.31 13.37 -107.79
CA TRP A 1265 32.61 12.74 -108.05
C TRP A 1265 33.79 13.35 -107.29
N TYR A 1266 33.71 13.35 -105.96
CA TYR A 1266 34.86 12.99 -105.12
C TYR A 1266 34.37 12.38 -103.80
N GLY A 1267 34.53 11.07 -103.62
CA GLY A 1267 34.18 10.43 -102.35
C GLY A 1267 33.99 8.90 -102.31
N ILE A 1268 34.21 8.17 -103.40
CA ILE A 1268 34.39 6.70 -103.33
C ILE A 1268 35.89 6.38 -103.22
N ARG A 1269 36.27 5.86 -102.03
CA ARG A 1269 37.32 4.86 -101.70
C ARG A 1269 37.84 5.23 -100.32
N LYS A 1270 37.77 4.39 -99.28
CA LYS A 1270 38.20 3.00 -99.27
C LYS A 1270 37.71 2.35 -97.97
N ARG A 1271 36.99 1.22 -98.03
CA ARG A 1271 36.95 0.26 -96.90
C ARG A 1271 38.38 -0.21 -96.62
N LYS A 1272 38.88 -0.04 -95.40
CA LYS A 1272 39.61 -1.06 -94.62
C LYS A 1272 40.13 -0.50 -93.30
N ARG A 1273 39.96 -1.32 -92.25
CA ARG A 1273 40.70 -1.37 -90.97
C ARG A 1273 40.37 -0.26 -89.97
N THR A 1274 40.32 -0.47 -88.66
CA THR A 1274 40.44 -1.62 -87.76
C THR A 1274 40.26 -1.04 -86.35
N ILE A 1275 39.54 -1.76 -85.48
CA ILE A 1275 39.38 -1.59 -84.03
C ILE A 1275 38.57 -0.35 -83.60
#